data_AF-A0AAV2ZBR2-F1
#
_entry.id   AF-A0AAV2ZBR2-F1
#
_cell.length_a   1.000
_cell.length_b   1.000
_cell.length_c   1.000
_cell.angle_alpha   90.00
_cell.angle_beta   90.00
_cell.angle_gamma   90.00
#
_symmetry.space_group_name_H-M   'P 1'
#
loop_
_entity.id
_entity.type
_entity.pdbx_description
1 polymer ?
#
loop_
_entity_poly.entity_id
_entity_poly.type
_entity_poly.pdbx_seq_one_letter_code
_entity_poly.pdbx_strand_id
1 'polypeptide(L)'
;PLRTRTFTAWRREDARRRFVAQHSLLASGELLRANAQTSAGHHLHFSSILFISLAMRGRGCLVAALHVAIAFIAHSNAELTTLATESGVGPWVDVDTPAEARSYVSSRGDTWELVMSDEFSDTRREFQPGRDHLWTSLERPDGVNGAYQLYSHNMTYVDCDVSADGNRTCSLVLKVIDEVNNVTVYNLYTRPPSSKTATFFYRSAMLQSWNKFCFQGGMIEARAVLPGAINDKTRNPDLKKGFNARVTSSSFYPTWPGLWMMGNLGRAIFSASTSRMWPLSYNRCDESVFDSSNQRVSACNANPGSGLNAFQGRGAPEIDLVEGGGTDVSSSIQIGPGMPSQYRPFDANTTLYPDDSNGCVYSNRCKTPGANTPDVPTAYYAKRRGYKSWYQGMRYASNDYCEPMGEDQQSYKTIAASVKAGITNNTCTNEICPGAFDPHSDLGFIDGDDSKGHWGVNTKGTCFPRMNGYKGAFLCDPDNTDERCSDPRNSTTPKSNVMAPFAYQMDALSANWGVHVGVYTHYHTYQLEWVLGDQGYIRWMLNGHPLFEIPASAIVNASQDRDNSNPVRLLPEEPMYFIMNVAVSDSWGARPPNGGRPCRGDGDDAKVNRICDGFPMHMKIDHIRLYQDTRAGSKMAVGCDPASHPTRQWIQDHIEEYEDDVNRHVDVQGGARCASHDDCTPSMKLVPIRTGQCVRQRCSCTSQFWGGPRCTTQLPQTSGRGNQVRSFGPPLFLSIIVAALAIVATMAVLVRETIRNRSARELRLQLEEARVQKEERSRARAGSVGITLASKSPVLATPFTPHDGDEVPGIGYLGFWILERTKERGTRRRRRRKKMTAQDVEMQDAEAQHPLQVRFEEAEDAVAALTDKSSPDEAIHHFQAIISYEGSDAATEVVQRVKEQAIYKLAQLYIQYGREKEVASLLQALRPFFTSLPKAKTGKIVRTIIDMVAKVKVLDTDKALQLQADLCVDSIAWCNAEKHTFLRQRVEARLASIYFQQQKFQPALDLVTTLLRELKRLDDKQLLVEIHLVESKLHHALRNVPKAKAALTAARSISNAIYVAPKTQAQIDQMSGILHAEEHDYKTAYSYFFEAFEALAQVDEVESLSCLKYMLLSKVASGEASDVNTILNGKHAIKYIGIDTEALQAVAKAHEQRSLELFEEATKKYSAQLVEDSLIKSHLGKLYEKLLESNLIKIIQPYSCVEIAHVAKLIKLPLPQIELKLSQMILDHKFHGILDQGKGQLIVYENPVEDETYKAGLGVIENVGHVVDSLFRRAEKLHA
;
A
#
# COMPACT_ATOMS: atom_id res chain seq x y z
N PRO A 1 -31.11 33.80 -61.43
CA PRO A 1 -32.08 34.63 -60.68
C PRO A 1 -32.75 33.80 -59.57
N LEU A 2 -32.83 34.20 -58.29
CA LEU A 2 -32.29 35.34 -57.51
C LEU A 2 -32.12 34.79 -56.06
N ARG A 3 -31.21 35.22 -55.16
CA ARG A 3 -30.05 36.14 -55.18
C ARG A 3 -29.19 35.79 -53.94
N THR A 4 -27.94 35.34 -54.07
CA THR A 4 -26.66 36.11 -54.01
C THR A 4 -26.16 36.64 -52.64
N ARG A 5 -24.87 36.35 -52.39
CA ARG A 5 -23.79 37.22 -51.84
C ARG A 5 -23.56 37.38 -50.31
N THR A 6 -22.63 36.58 -49.79
CA THR A 6 -21.21 36.90 -49.44
C THR A 6 -20.77 38.19 -48.70
N PHE A 7 -19.64 38.05 -47.97
CA PHE A 7 -18.52 38.99 -47.66
C PHE A 7 -18.52 39.79 -46.32
N THR A 8 -17.58 39.42 -45.42
CA THR A 8 -16.57 40.26 -44.65
C THR A 8 -16.94 41.55 -43.89
N ALA A 9 -16.19 42.07 -42.91
CA ALA A 9 -15.11 41.62 -41.99
C ALA A 9 -14.74 42.80 -41.03
N TRP A 10 -13.71 42.61 -40.16
CA TRP A 10 -12.96 43.66 -39.41
C TRP A 10 -13.68 44.44 -38.27
N ARG A 11 -13.00 45.19 -37.38
CA ARG A 11 -11.84 44.93 -36.48
C ARG A 11 -11.66 46.10 -35.48
N ARG A 12 -11.68 45.81 -34.17
CA ARG A 12 -11.03 46.52 -33.00
C ARG A 12 -11.16 48.04 -32.70
N GLU A 13 -10.87 48.33 -31.41
CA GLU A 13 -10.36 49.57 -30.79
C GLU A 13 -11.33 50.77 -30.59
N ASP A 14 -11.32 51.55 -29.49
CA ASP A 14 -10.76 51.37 -28.12
C ASP A 14 -11.33 52.46 -27.14
N ALA A 15 -11.02 52.32 -25.84
CA ALA A 15 -10.72 53.38 -24.86
C ALA A 15 -11.81 54.14 -24.05
N ARG A 16 -11.72 53.93 -22.70
CA ARG A 16 -11.75 54.95 -21.59
C ARG A 16 -13.08 55.62 -21.21
N ARG A 17 -13.34 56.09 -19.97
CA ARG A 17 -12.91 55.82 -18.55
C ARG A 17 -13.58 56.90 -17.63
N ARG A 18 -13.67 56.65 -16.30
CA ARG A 18 -14.02 57.60 -15.17
C ARG A 18 -15.51 57.78 -14.86
N PHE A 19 -15.99 58.00 -13.63
CA PHE A 19 -15.56 57.90 -12.20
C PHE A 19 -16.70 58.54 -11.35
N VAL A 20 -16.81 58.25 -10.04
CA VAL A 20 -17.39 59.05 -8.91
C VAL A 20 -18.19 58.16 -7.93
N ALA A 21 -18.14 58.51 -6.65
CA ALA A 21 -18.78 57.82 -5.52
C ALA A 21 -19.49 58.83 -4.59
N GLN A 22 -20.49 58.41 -3.78
CA GLN A 22 -20.66 58.89 -2.38
C GLN A 22 -21.76 58.15 -1.56
N HIS A 23 -21.68 58.36 -0.24
CA HIS A 23 -22.39 57.83 0.95
C HIS A 23 -23.92 58.12 1.03
N SER A 24 -24.74 57.70 2.04
CA SER A 24 -24.53 57.86 3.51
C SER A 24 -25.61 57.27 4.47
N LEU A 25 -25.21 57.03 5.76
CA LEU A 25 -25.96 57.21 7.06
C LEU A 25 -27.13 56.22 7.42
N LEU A 26 -27.48 55.82 8.68
CA LEU A 26 -27.13 56.11 10.11
C LEU A 26 -27.38 54.83 10.99
N ALA A 27 -26.50 54.41 11.93
CA ALA A 27 -26.53 54.57 13.43
C ALA A 27 -27.70 53.91 14.21
N SER A 28 -27.60 53.38 15.46
CA SER A 28 -26.52 53.12 16.46
C SER A 28 -27.13 52.32 17.66
N GLY A 29 -26.44 51.68 18.62
CA GLY A 29 -25.00 51.44 18.86
C GLY A 29 -24.58 51.58 20.36
N GLU A 30 -24.17 50.50 21.05
CA GLU A 30 -23.65 50.49 22.45
C GLU A 30 -22.34 49.67 22.63
N LEU A 31 -21.75 49.69 23.84
CA LEU A 31 -20.31 49.86 24.05
C LEU A 31 -19.76 49.12 25.30
N LEU A 32 -18.42 48.88 25.34
CA LEU A 32 -17.51 48.78 26.51
C LEU A 32 -16.82 47.44 26.92
N ARG A 33 -15.49 47.61 27.16
CA ARG A 33 -14.57 46.98 28.15
C ARG A 33 -13.76 45.71 27.84
N ALA A 34 -12.58 45.96 27.25
CA ALA A 34 -11.24 45.81 27.87
C ALA A 34 -10.95 44.67 28.89
N ASN A 35 -9.88 43.90 28.65
CA ASN A 35 -8.60 44.15 29.35
C ASN A 35 -7.39 43.53 28.62
N ALA A 36 -6.17 43.93 28.98
CA ALA A 36 -4.91 43.49 28.37
C ALA A 36 -3.98 42.78 29.37
N GLN A 37 -3.17 41.80 28.91
CA GLN A 37 -1.74 41.65 29.24
C GLN A 37 -1.06 40.39 28.63
N THR A 38 0.10 40.60 27.99
CA THR A 38 1.35 39.78 27.95
C THR A 38 1.29 38.24 28.16
N SER A 39 2.01 37.38 27.41
CA SER A 39 3.37 37.57 26.87
C SER A 39 3.80 36.58 25.76
N ALA A 40 4.71 37.07 24.89
CA ALA A 40 5.85 36.41 24.22
C ALA A 40 5.77 34.97 23.63
N GLY A 41 6.05 34.88 22.31
CA GLY A 41 6.45 33.63 21.63
C GLY A 41 6.65 33.81 20.11
N HIS A 42 7.86 34.16 19.67
CA HIS A 42 8.23 34.31 18.24
C HIS A 42 8.11 32.98 17.43
N HIS A 43 8.00 32.92 16.10
CA HIS A 43 8.64 33.74 15.04
C HIS A 43 7.80 33.92 13.76
N LEU A 44 8.19 34.92 12.96
CA LEU A 44 7.54 35.36 11.71
C LEU A 44 7.96 34.57 10.46
N HIS A 45 7.00 34.38 9.56
CA HIS A 45 7.13 34.76 8.14
C HIS A 45 6.37 36.12 7.95
N PHE A 46 6.56 37.00 6.95
CA PHE A 46 7.10 36.89 5.59
C PHE A 46 7.59 38.31 5.11
N SER A 47 8.21 38.37 3.92
CA SER A 47 8.30 39.53 3.00
C SER A 47 9.33 40.67 3.25
N SER A 48 10.22 40.93 2.27
CA SER A 48 10.10 42.10 1.35
C SER A 48 11.39 42.52 0.60
N ILE A 49 11.24 42.65 -0.74
CA ILE A 49 11.75 43.76 -1.60
C ILE A 49 13.20 43.72 -2.15
N LEU A 50 13.27 44.34 -3.34
CA LEU A 50 14.31 44.43 -4.37
C LEU A 50 15.29 45.62 -4.15
N PHE A 51 16.43 45.60 -4.87
CA PHE A 51 17.45 46.66 -5.04
C PHE A 51 18.42 46.97 -3.86
N ILE A 52 19.71 46.67 -4.07
CA ILE A 52 20.81 47.66 -4.26
C ILE A 52 22.01 46.94 -4.91
N SER A 53 22.91 47.70 -5.56
CA SER A 53 23.90 47.22 -6.53
C SER A 53 25.35 47.17 -6.00
N LEU A 54 26.24 46.55 -6.79
CA LEU A 54 27.72 46.51 -6.67
C LEU A 54 28.35 45.92 -5.39
N ALA A 55 28.75 44.64 -5.45
CA ALA A 55 30.15 44.19 -5.30
C ALA A 55 30.26 42.65 -5.48
N MET A 56 31.49 42.15 -5.70
CA MET A 56 31.84 40.71 -5.77
C MET A 56 31.24 39.88 -6.94
N ARG A 57 31.69 40.17 -8.17
CA ARG A 57 31.76 39.15 -9.22
C ARG A 57 32.77 38.06 -8.79
N GLY A 58 32.38 36.78 -8.88
CA GLY A 58 33.32 35.65 -8.76
C GLY A 58 32.84 34.42 -7.96
N ARG A 59 31.97 34.58 -6.96
CA ARG A 59 31.52 33.46 -6.10
C ARG A 59 30.09 32.95 -6.36
N GLY A 60 29.32 33.61 -7.23
CA GLY A 60 27.91 33.31 -7.46
C GLY A 60 27.64 31.96 -8.14
N CYS A 61 28.46 31.51 -9.10
CA CYS A 61 28.13 30.32 -9.90
C CYS A 61 28.18 29.00 -9.10
N LEU A 62 29.15 28.83 -8.19
CA LEU A 62 29.23 27.63 -7.36
C LEU A 62 28.10 27.56 -6.32
N VAL A 63 27.72 28.70 -5.72
CA VAL A 63 26.62 28.76 -4.76
C VAL A 63 25.26 28.59 -5.44
N ALA A 64 25.08 29.13 -6.66
CA ALA A 64 23.89 28.88 -7.46
C ALA A 64 23.76 27.40 -7.86
N ALA A 65 24.85 26.77 -8.34
CA ALA A 65 24.85 25.34 -8.65
C ALA A 65 24.54 24.47 -7.41
N LEU A 66 25.10 24.83 -6.24
CA LEU A 66 24.83 24.13 -4.99
C LEU A 66 23.38 24.34 -4.50
N HIS A 67 22.80 25.53 -4.68
CA HIS A 67 21.39 25.77 -4.35
C HIS A 67 20.42 25.07 -5.32
N VAL A 68 20.75 24.95 -6.61
CA VAL A 68 19.99 24.10 -7.53
C VAL A 68 20.08 22.62 -7.10
N ALA A 69 21.28 22.13 -6.78
CA ALA A 69 21.45 20.75 -6.28
C ALA A 69 20.69 20.49 -4.95
N ILE A 70 20.71 21.44 -4.02
CA ILE A 70 19.97 21.32 -2.75
C ILE A 70 18.44 21.41 -2.97
N ALA A 71 17.97 22.21 -3.94
CA ALA A 71 16.55 22.24 -4.32
C ALA A 71 16.06 20.92 -4.95
N PHE A 72 16.93 20.22 -5.69
CA PHE A 72 16.65 18.87 -6.20
C PHE A 72 16.64 17.80 -5.10
N ILE A 73 17.51 17.91 -4.08
CA ILE A 73 17.56 16.95 -2.95
C ILE A 73 16.37 17.13 -1.98
N ALA A 74 15.72 18.30 -1.98
CA ALA A 74 14.61 18.61 -1.07
C ALA A 74 13.22 18.03 -1.50
N HIS A 75 13.10 17.38 -2.66
CA HIS A 75 11.83 16.83 -3.18
C HIS A 75 11.70 15.31 -2.98
N SER A 76 12.01 14.80 -1.78
CA SER A 76 12.01 13.35 -1.50
C SER A 76 10.63 12.71 -1.26
N ASN A 77 9.54 13.46 -1.41
CA ASN A 77 8.15 12.96 -1.43
C ASN A 77 7.46 13.33 -2.76
N ALA A 78 8.06 12.95 -3.90
CA ALA A 78 7.40 13.07 -5.19
C ALA A 78 6.39 11.93 -5.39
N GLU A 79 5.12 12.30 -5.60
CA GLU A 79 4.08 11.43 -6.18
C GLU A 79 4.52 10.93 -7.56
N LEU A 80 3.93 9.82 -8.05
CA LEU A 80 4.14 9.40 -9.44
C LEU A 80 3.62 10.50 -10.37
N THR A 81 4.54 11.23 -11.00
CA THR A 81 4.18 12.37 -11.85
C THR A 81 3.47 11.84 -13.10
N THR A 82 2.16 12.08 -13.18
CA THR A 82 1.36 11.80 -14.38
C THR A 82 1.36 13.03 -15.25
N LEU A 83 1.81 12.88 -16.49
CA LEU A 83 1.89 13.96 -17.46
C LEU A 83 0.61 14.01 -18.31
N ALA A 84 0.25 15.20 -18.77
CA ALA A 84 -0.84 15.39 -19.73
C ALA A 84 -0.47 14.75 -21.09
N THR A 85 -1.44 14.10 -21.73
CA THR A 85 -1.26 13.51 -23.07
C THR A 85 -1.01 14.58 -24.13
N GLU A 86 -0.48 14.19 -25.28
CA GLU A 86 -0.34 15.07 -26.43
C GLU A 86 -1.69 15.49 -27.03
N SER A 87 -2.71 14.63 -26.95
CA SER A 87 -4.09 14.97 -27.34
C SER A 87 -4.86 15.85 -26.34
N GLY A 88 -4.34 16.06 -25.13
CA GLY A 88 -5.00 16.79 -24.05
C GLY A 88 -6.13 16.03 -23.33
N VAL A 89 -6.35 14.75 -23.63
CA VAL A 89 -7.31 13.87 -22.94
C VAL A 89 -6.77 13.47 -21.55
N GLY A 90 -7.63 13.53 -20.53
CA GLY A 90 -7.26 13.16 -19.16
C GLY A 90 -6.82 11.69 -19.02
N PRO A 91 -5.94 11.37 -18.04
CA PRO A 91 -5.40 10.02 -17.87
C PRO A 91 -6.46 8.95 -17.63
N TRP A 92 -7.61 9.31 -17.06
CA TRP A 92 -8.73 8.40 -16.78
C TRP A 92 -10.02 8.74 -17.57
N VAL A 93 -9.94 9.68 -18.51
CA VAL A 93 -11.07 10.14 -19.33
C VAL A 93 -11.09 9.32 -20.62
N ASP A 94 -12.23 8.74 -20.97
CA ASP A 94 -12.46 8.06 -22.25
C ASP A 94 -12.39 9.06 -23.42
N VAL A 95 -11.79 8.64 -24.54
CA VAL A 95 -11.75 9.46 -25.77
C VAL A 95 -13.13 9.55 -26.42
N ASP A 96 -14.00 8.55 -26.20
CA ASP A 96 -15.34 8.48 -26.76
C ASP A 96 -16.33 9.38 -25.98
N THR A 97 -15.94 9.98 -24.84
CA THR A 97 -16.79 10.89 -24.04
C THR A 97 -17.09 12.20 -24.81
N PRO A 98 -18.39 12.57 -24.97
CA PRO A 98 -18.82 13.80 -25.66
C PRO A 98 -18.19 15.08 -25.10
N ALA A 99 -18.02 16.10 -25.94
CA ALA A 99 -17.35 17.34 -25.54
C ALA A 99 -18.16 18.16 -24.53
N GLU A 100 -19.49 18.13 -24.66
CA GLU A 100 -20.47 18.71 -23.74
C GLU A 100 -20.48 18.04 -22.36
N ALA A 101 -20.00 16.80 -22.25
CA ALA A 101 -19.91 16.04 -21.01
C ALA A 101 -18.54 16.18 -20.31
N ARG A 102 -17.73 17.19 -20.67
CA ARG A 102 -16.39 17.42 -20.08
C ARG A 102 -16.37 18.41 -18.91
N SER A 103 -17.51 19.04 -18.62
CA SER A 103 -17.67 19.99 -17.53
C SER A 103 -19.05 19.84 -16.89
N TYR A 104 -19.12 19.99 -15.58
CA TYR A 104 -20.36 19.97 -14.82
C TYR A 104 -20.53 21.26 -14.00
N VAL A 105 -21.77 21.68 -13.77
CA VAL A 105 -22.10 22.79 -12.87
C VAL A 105 -22.84 22.22 -11.67
N SER A 106 -22.22 22.31 -10.51
CA SER A 106 -22.75 21.77 -9.25
C SER A 106 -24.02 22.48 -8.78
N SER A 107 -24.76 21.85 -7.86
CA SER A 107 -25.93 22.42 -7.17
C SER A 107 -25.64 23.67 -6.32
N ARG A 108 -24.38 24.13 -6.28
CA ARG A 108 -23.94 25.39 -5.66
C ARG A 108 -23.38 26.40 -6.66
N GLY A 109 -23.34 26.07 -7.95
CA GLY A 109 -22.90 26.94 -9.04
C GLY A 109 -21.40 26.89 -9.37
N ASP A 110 -20.60 26.13 -8.61
CA ASP A 110 -19.20 25.85 -8.98
C ASP A 110 -19.14 24.97 -10.24
N THR A 111 -18.22 25.30 -11.15
CA THR A 111 -17.91 24.48 -12.34
C THR A 111 -16.80 23.48 -12.02
N TRP A 112 -17.04 22.21 -12.32
CA TRP A 112 -16.12 21.08 -12.11
C TRP A 112 -15.73 20.47 -13.45
N GLU A 113 -14.50 19.96 -13.54
CA GLU A 113 -13.93 19.35 -14.74
C GLU A 113 -14.08 17.83 -14.69
N LEU A 114 -14.32 17.20 -15.85
CA LEU A 114 -14.35 15.73 -15.97
C LEU A 114 -12.94 15.17 -15.75
N VAL A 115 -12.77 14.35 -14.70
CA VAL A 115 -11.48 13.75 -14.32
C VAL A 115 -11.38 12.26 -14.65
N MET A 116 -12.52 11.57 -14.77
CA MET A 116 -12.60 10.17 -15.18
C MET A 116 -13.91 9.91 -15.94
N SER A 117 -13.85 9.06 -16.96
CA SER A 117 -15.03 8.52 -17.64
C SER A 117 -14.76 7.15 -18.25
N ASP A 118 -15.82 6.36 -18.39
CA ASP A 118 -15.84 5.11 -19.14
C ASP A 118 -17.19 4.99 -19.87
N GLU A 119 -17.17 4.96 -21.20
CA GLU A 119 -18.36 4.91 -22.07
C GLU A 119 -18.65 3.48 -22.57
N PHE A 120 -17.89 2.48 -22.11
CA PHE A 120 -18.07 1.06 -22.42
C PHE A 120 -18.19 0.70 -23.93
N SER A 121 -17.58 1.49 -24.83
CA SER A 121 -17.64 1.34 -26.29
C SER A 121 -16.98 0.08 -26.90
N ASP A 122 -16.31 -0.77 -26.10
CA ASP A 122 -15.47 -1.87 -26.58
C ASP A 122 -15.90 -3.24 -26.06
N THR A 123 -16.58 -4.02 -26.90
CA THR A 123 -17.08 -5.38 -26.58
C THR A 123 -15.98 -6.42 -26.34
N ARG A 124 -14.71 -6.09 -26.61
CA ARG A 124 -13.57 -7.01 -26.43
C ARG A 124 -12.94 -6.89 -25.04
N ARG A 125 -13.59 -6.18 -24.11
CA ARG A 125 -13.09 -6.01 -22.74
C ARG A 125 -13.27 -7.27 -21.91
N GLU A 126 -12.16 -7.72 -21.33
CA GLU A 126 -12.13 -8.70 -20.25
C GLU A 126 -11.89 -7.97 -18.93
N PHE A 127 -12.64 -8.34 -17.89
CA PHE A 127 -12.56 -7.69 -16.58
C PHE A 127 -11.80 -8.51 -15.52
N GLN A 128 -11.24 -9.67 -15.89
CA GLN A 128 -10.42 -10.49 -14.99
C GLN A 128 -9.20 -9.70 -14.44
N PRO A 129 -8.64 -10.10 -13.29
CA PRO A 129 -7.38 -9.57 -12.77
C PRO A 129 -6.29 -9.44 -13.83
N GLY A 130 -5.71 -8.25 -13.96
CA GLY A 130 -4.66 -7.94 -14.93
C GLY A 130 -5.14 -7.68 -16.38
N ARG A 131 -6.46 -7.68 -16.66
CA ARG A 131 -6.99 -7.44 -18.02
C ARG A 131 -7.39 -6.00 -18.31
N ASP A 132 -8.27 -5.41 -17.47
CA ASP A 132 -8.71 -4.02 -17.65
C ASP A 132 -7.98 -3.06 -16.70
N HIS A 133 -7.68 -1.87 -17.22
CA HIS A 133 -6.96 -0.81 -16.53
C HIS A 133 -7.70 -0.16 -15.36
N LEU A 134 -9.04 -0.15 -15.40
CA LEU A 134 -9.89 0.59 -14.47
C LEU A 134 -10.65 -0.36 -13.55
N TRP A 135 -11.19 -1.44 -14.12
CA TRP A 135 -12.09 -2.36 -13.42
C TRP A 135 -11.48 -3.75 -13.19
N THR A 136 -12.01 -4.47 -12.20
CA THR A 136 -11.66 -5.87 -11.90
C THR A 136 -12.90 -6.62 -11.43
N SER A 137 -13.28 -7.70 -12.09
CA SER A 137 -14.36 -8.58 -11.65
C SER A 137 -13.85 -9.62 -10.67
N LEU A 138 -14.74 -10.20 -9.87
CA LEU A 138 -14.39 -11.20 -8.84
C LEU A 138 -14.98 -12.58 -9.13
N GLU A 139 -14.29 -13.61 -8.62
CA GLU A 139 -14.69 -15.01 -8.61
C GLU A 139 -14.67 -15.50 -7.14
N ARG A 140 -15.77 -15.29 -6.41
CA ARG A 140 -15.82 -15.51 -4.95
C ARG A 140 -17.27 -15.56 -4.43
N PRO A 141 -17.61 -16.47 -3.49
CA PRO A 141 -18.92 -16.47 -2.86
C PRO A 141 -19.14 -15.20 -2.02
N ASP A 142 -20.35 -14.66 -2.05
CA ASP A 142 -20.71 -13.56 -1.17
C ASP A 142 -20.98 -14.10 0.25
N GLY A 143 -20.12 -13.74 1.20
CA GLY A 143 -20.14 -14.26 2.57
C GLY A 143 -20.90 -13.39 3.57
N VAL A 144 -21.53 -12.30 3.13
CA VAL A 144 -22.22 -11.33 4.02
C VAL A 144 -23.72 -11.27 3.76
N ASN A 145 -24.47 -10.64 4.66
CA ASN A 145 -25.88 -10.27 4.49
C ASN A 145 -26.85 -11.40 4.07
N GLY A 146 -26.54 -12.67 4.36
CA GLY A 146 -27.38 -13.82 3.96
C GLY A 146 -27.42 -14.05 2.44
N ALA A 147 -26.40 -13.59 1.71
CA ALA A 147 -26.35 -13.66 0.26
C ALA A 147 -26.36 -15.10 -0.28
N TYR A 148 -27.03 -15.29 -1.42
CA TYR A 148 -27.24 -16.59 -2.09
C TYR A 148 -26.53 -16.68 -3.45
N GLN A 149 -25.74 -15.67 -3.84
CA GLN A 149 -24.98 -15.64 -5.09
C GLN A 149 -23.48 -15.94 -4.93
N LEU A 150 -22.95 -16.65 -5.92
CA LEU A 150 -21.51 -16.71 -6.23
C LEU A 150 -21.19 -15.62 -7.26
N TYR A 151 -20.23 -14.73 -6.98
CA TYR A 151 -19.74 -13.80 -8.01
C TYR A 151 -18.76 -14.48 -8.94
N SER A 152 -18.83 -14.18 -10.23
CA SER A 152 -17.97 -14.80 -11.25
C SER A 152 -17.54 -13.85 -12.39
N HIS A 153 -16.34 -14.08 -12.93
CA HIS A 153 -15.78 -13.24 -13.99
C HIS A 153 -16.60 -13.28 -15.30
N ASN A 154 -17.24 -14.41 -15.61
CA ASN A 154 -18.04 -14.60 -16.84
C ASN A 154 -19.47 -14.01 -16.76
N MET A 155 -19.80 -13.33 -15.66
CA MET A 155 -21.04 -12.58 -15.49
C MET A 155 -20.88 -11.08 -15.82
N THR A 156 -19.65 -10.60 -16.03
CA THR A 156 -19.32 -9.24 -16.48
C THR A 156 -18.82 -9.23 -17.91
N TYR A 157 -19.47 -8.49 -18.82
CA TYR A 157 -19.03 -8.29 -20.20
C TYR A 157 -19.57 -6.98 -20.76
N VAL A 158 -19.10 -6.55 -21.94
CA VAL A 158 -19.65 -5.40 -22.66
C VAL A 158 -20.45 -5.90 -23.85
N ASP A 159 -21.67 -5.40 -24.01
CA ASP A 159 -22.58 -5.75 -25.11
C ASP A 159 -23.18 -4.49 -25.74
N CYS A 160 -23.62 -4.56 -26.99
CA CYS A 160 -24.20 -3.41 -27.70
C CYS A 160 -25.57 -3.73 -28.31
N ASP A 161 -26.59 -3.07 -27.77
CA ASP A 161 -27.92 -3.09 -28.36
C ASP A 161 -27.96 -2.16 -29.59
N VAL A 162 -28.80 -2.49 -30.57
CA VAL A 162 -29.20 -1.58 -31.64
C VAL A 162 -30.68 -1.27 -31.43
N SER A 163 -30.99 0.01 -31.23
CA SER A 163 -32.35 0.49 -31.01
C SER A 163 -33.18 0.44 -32.30
N ALA A 164 -34.50 0.58 -32.19
CA ALA A 164 -35.42 0.48 -33.33
C ALA A 164 -35.20 1.59 -34.40
N ASP A 165 -34.64 2.72 -34.00
CA ASP A 165 -34.19 3.84 -34.83
C ASP A 165 -32.77 3.65 -35.42
N GLY A 166 -32.12 2.52 -35.11
CA GLY A 166 -30.82 2.14 -35.68
C GLY A 166 -29.60 2.70 -34.93
N ASN A 167 -29.80 3.40 -33.81
CA ASN A 167 -28.70 3.85 -32.97
C ASN A 167 -28.07 2.66 -32.21
N ARG A 168 -26.75 2.65 -32.07
CA ARG A 168 -26.02 1.58 -31.37
C ARG A 168 -25.56 2.08 -30.01
N THR A 169 -26.05 1.44 -28.95
CA THR A 169 -25.68 1.75 -27.57
C THR A 169 -24.91 0.58 -26.99
N CYS A 170 -23.63 0.78 -26.68
CA CYS A 170 -22.82 -0.19 -25.96
C CYS A 170 -22.94 0.04 -24.45
N SER A 171 -22.89 -1.04 -23.67
CA SER A 171 -23.06 -0.99 -22.22
C SER A 171 -22.27 -2.09 -21.54
N LEU A 172 -21.78 -1.81 -20.34
CA LEU A 172 -21.34 -2.83 -19.40
C LEU A 172 -22.58 -3.59 -18.89
N VAL A 173 -22.53 -4.91 -19.01
CA VAL A 173 -23.57 -5.83 -18.59
C VAL A 173 -23.11 -6.62 -17.37
N LEU A 174 -23.88 -6.50 -16.28
CA LEU A 174 -23.79 -7.36 -15.10
C LEU A 174 -24.96 -8.34 -15.14
N LYS A 175 -24.65 -9.61 -15.40
CA LYS A 175 -25.62 -10.70 -15.55
C LYS A 175 -25.81 -11.45 -14.24
N VAL A 176 -27.02 -11.93 -13.99
CA VAL A 176 -27.34 -12.88 -12.91
C VAL A 176 -28.19 -14.03 -13.45
N ILE A 177 -27.92 -15.25 -12.97
CA ILE A 177 -28.61 -16.51 -13.33
C ILE A 177 -28.99 -17.31 -12.07
N ASP A 178 -30.04 -18.12 -12.17
CA ASP A 178 -30.36 -19.18 -11.21
C ASP A 178 -29.49 -20.41 -11.47
N GLU A 179 -28.50 -20.66 -10.61
CA GLU A 179 -27.54 -21.75 -10.76
C GLU A 179 -27.11 -22.28 -9.39
N VAL A 180 -27.35 -23.56 -9.13
CA VAL A 180 -27.06 -24.19 -7.83
C VAL A 180 -25.59 -24.60 -7.75
N ASN A 181 -24.87 -24.00 -6.80
CA ASN A 181 -23.44 -24.13 -6.58
C ASN A 181 -23.15 -24.56 -5.13
N ASN A 182 -22.44 -25.67 -4.95
CA ASN A 182 -21.99 -26.12 -3.64
C ASN A 182 -20.52 -25.74 -3.43
N VAL A 183 -20.26 -24.81 -2.51
CA VAL A 183 -18.92 -24.29 -2.22
C VAL A 183 -18.55 -24.63 -0.78
N THR A 184 -17.34 -25.14 -0.55
CA THR A 184 -16.83 -25.36 0.80
C THR A 184 -16.18 -24.08 1.30
N VAL A 185 -16.76 -23.48 2.35
CA VAL A 185 -16.33 -22.22 2.95
C VAL A 185 -15.90 -22.42 4.40
N TYR A 186 -14.91 -21.67 4.87
CA TYR A 186 -14.48 -21.72 6.27
C TYR A 186 -15.33 -20.78 7.13
N ASN A 187 -16.06 -21.32 8.10
CA ASN A 187 -16.98 -20.55 8.93
C ASN A 187 -16.38 -20.25 10.32
N LEU A 188 -15.93 -19.01 10.49
CA LEU A 188 -15.32 -18.48 11.72
C LEU A 188 -16.26 -18.44 12.94
N TYR A 189 -17.58 -18.47 12.73
CA TYR A 189 -18.61 -18.42 13.78
C TYR A 189 -19.06 -19.81 14.25
N THR A 190 -18.65 -20.88 13.55
CA THR A 190 -18.83 -22.24 14.08
C THR A 190 -17.94 -22.47 15.30
N ARG A 191 -18.37 -23.34 16.22
CA ARG A 191 -17.71 -23.56 17.52
C ARG A 191 -17.44 -25.06 17.72
N PRO A 192 -16.24 -25.58 17.37
CA PRO A 192 -15.06 -24.86 16.87
C PRO A 192 -15.21 -24.40 15.40
N PRO A 193 -14.41 -23.39 14.97
CA PRO A 193 -14.36 -22.95 13.58
C PRO A 193 -13.99 -24.09 12.63
N SER A 194 -14.73 -24.20 11.53
CA SER A 194 -14.68 -25.37 10.65
C SER A 194 -15.10 -25.04 9.22
N SER A 195 -14.65 -25.86 8.27
CA SER A 195 -15.11 -25.81 6.89
C SER A 195 -16.51 -26.43 6.78
N LYS A 196 -17.44 -25.71 6.16
CA LYS A 196 -18.82 -26.14 5.89
C LYS A 196 -19.13 -25.98 4.40
N THR A 197 -19.80 -26.96 3.82
CA THR A 197 -20.39 -26.80 2.48
C THR A 197 -21.61 -25.89 2.57
N ALA A 198 -21.57 -24.77 1.85
CA ALA A 198 -22.68 -23.84 1.67
C ALA A 198 -23.20 -23.96 0.23
N THR A 199 -24.52 -23.87 0.07
CA THR A 199 -25.17 -23.89 -1.24
C THR A 199 -25.58 -22.47 -1.61
N PHE A 200 -25.05 -21.99 -2.72
CA PHE A 200 -25.43 -20.75 -3.38
C PHE A 200 -26.40 -21.12 -4.53
N PHE A 201 -27.50 -20.39 -4.67
CA PHE A 201 -28.57 -20.72 -5.64
C PHE A 201 -28.53 -19.85 -6.90
N TYR A 202 -27.61 -18.89 -6.93
CA TYR A 202 -27.45 -17.93 -8.02
C TYR A 202 -25.96 -17.76 -8.36
N ARG A 203 -25.67 -17.40 -9.61
CA ARG A 203 -24.36 -16.89 -10.03
C ARG A 203 -24.55 -15.48 -10.59
N SER A 204 -23.67 -14.55 -10.23
CA SER A 204 -23.85 -13.13 -10.49
C SER A 204 -22.53 -12.39 -10.74
N ALA A 205 -22.61 -11.08 -10.97
CA ALA A 205 -21.48 -10.20 -11.22
C ALA A 205 -21.18 -9.27 -10.02
N MET A 206 -19.88 -9.10 -9.73
CA MET A 206 -19.34 -7.95 -9.00
C MET A 206 -18.10 -7.43 -9.74
N LEU A 207 -17.99 -6.12 -9.87
CA LEU A 207 -16.93 -5.38 -10.56
C LEU A 207 -16.47 -4.21 -9.67
N GLN A 208 -15.15 -4.04 -9.50
CA GLN A 208 -14.55 -3.08 -8.57
C GLN A 208 -13.43 -2.26 -9.25
N SER A 209 -13.27 -0.98 -8.91
CA SER A 209 -12.06 -0.20 -9.23
C SER A 209 -10.98 -0.23 -8.12
N TRP A 210 -11.13 -1.12 -7.14
CA TRP A 210 -10.31 -1.17 -5.91
C TRP A 210 -8.82 -1.05 -6.19
N ASN A 211 -8.17 -0.09 -5.52
CA ASN A 211 -6.76 0.27 -5.61
C ASN A 211 -6.20 0.60 -7.02
N LYS A 212 -7.00 0.50 -8.08
CA LYS A 212 -6.69 0.97 -9.45
C LYS A 212 -7.09 2.43 -9.63
N PHE A 213 -8.34 2.76 -9.28
CA PHE A 213 -8.89 4.10 -9.34
C PHE A 213 -9.74 4.39 -8.11
N CYS A 214 -9.38 5.47 -7.42
CA CYS A 214 -10.09 5.98 -6.26
C CYS A 214 -10.13 7.50 -6.31
N PHE A 215 -11.00 8.13 -5.52
CA PHE A 215 -11.14 9.58 -5.45
C PHE A 215 -11.71 10.06 -4.11
N GLN A 216 -11.54 11.35 -3.83
CA GLN A 216 -12.13 12.05 -2.68
C GLN A 216 -13.03 13.18 -3.20
N GLY A 217 -14.33 13.12 -2.95
CA GLY A 217 -15.31 14.12 -3.39
C GLY A 217 -15.50 14.23 -4.91
N GLY A 218 -16.49 15.03 -5.34
CA GLY A 218 -16.84 15.28 -6.74
C GLY A 218 -18.33 15.04 -7.03
N MET A 219 -18.71 15.13 -8.31
CA MET A 219 -19.98 14.60 -8.80
C MET A 219 -19.69 13.32 -9.58
N ILE A 220 -20.29 12.20 -9.18
CA ILE A 220 -20.30 10.97 -9.99
C ILE A 220 -21.67 10.77 -10.60
N GLU A 221 -21.72 10.45 -11.89
CA GLU A 221 -22.91 9.99 -12.58
C GLU A 221 -22.71 8.61 -13.20
N ALA A 222 -23.74 7.78 -13.12
CA ALA A 222 -23.81 6.48 -13.76
C ALA A 222 -25.16 6.35 -14.47
N ARG A 223 -25.13 6.12 -15.79
CA ARG A 223 -26.35 5.91 -16.59
C ARG A 223 -26.65 4.43 -16.70
N ALA A 224 -27.72 3.96 -16.05
CA ALA A 224 -27.97 2.53 -15.89
C ALA A 224 -29.45 2.11 -16.02
N VAL A 225 -29.67 0.82 -16.29
CA VAL A 225 -30.94 0.09 -16.17
C VAL A 225 -30.76 -1.01 -15.12
N LEU A 226 -31.72 -1.11 -14.19
CA LEU A 226 -31.71 -2.09 -13.12
C LEU A 226 -32.25 -3.46 -13.59
N PRO A 227 -31.74 -4.58 -13.03
CA PRO A 227 -32.17 -5.93 -13.41
C PRO A 227 -33.58 -6.24 -12.89
N GLY A 228 -34.38 -6.95 -13.70
CA GLY A 228 -35.72 -7.38 -13.32
C GLY A 228 -36.34 -8.38 -14.29
N ALA A 229 -37.45 -8.98 -13.88
CA ALA A 229 -38.22 -9.97 -14.65
C ALA A 229 -39.10 -9.28 -15.71
N ILE A 230 -38.46 -8.60 -16.67
CA ILE A 230 -39.10 -7.70 -17.64
C ILE A 230 -39.46 -8.33 -18.99
N ASN A 231 -39.18 -9.62 -19.21
CA ASN A 231 -39.47 -10.30 -20.47
C ASN A 231 -40.95 -10.72 -20.60
N ASP A 232 -41.44 -10.94 -21.82
CA ASP A 232 -42.85 -11.27 -22.08
C ASP A 232 -43.33 -12.56 -21.39
N LYS A 233 -42.43 -13.52 -21.13
CA LYS A 233 -42.75 -14.80 -20.47
C LYS A 233 -43.17 -14.61 -19.02
N THR A 234 -42.60 -13.60 -18.34
CA THR A 234 -42.87 -13.37 -16.91
C THR A 234 -44.29 -12.89 -16.67
N ARG A 235 -44.91 -12.26 -17.69
CA ARG A 235 -46.23 -11.60 -17.62
C ARG A 235 -46.30 -10.58 -16.47
N ASN A 236 -45.18 -9.92 -16.18
CA ASN A 236 -45.09 -8.90 -15.14
C ASN A 236 -46.20 -7.83 -15.32
N PRO A 237 -47.11 -7.65 -14.33
CA PRO A 237 -48.26 -6.77 -14.47
C PRO A 237 -47.89 -5.28 -14.44
N ASP A 238 -46.74 -4.92 -13.87
CA ASP A 238 -46.30 -3.53 -13.78
C ASP A 238 -45.90 -2.98 -15.17
N LEU A 239 -45.40 -3.82 -16.08
CA LEU A 239 -45.06 -3.44 -17.47
C LEU A 239 -46.25 -2.88 -18.26
N LYS A 240 -47.48 -3.27 -17.92
CA LYS A 240 -48.70 -2.81 -18.60
C LYS A 240 -49.18 -1.44 -18.14
N LYS A 241 -48.64 -0.91 -17.03
CA LYS A 241 -49.07 0.36 -16.45
C LYS A 241 -48.40 1.57 -17.11
N GLY A 242 -47.27 1.34 -17.79
CA GLY A 242 -46.47 2.39 -18.43
C GLY A 242 -45.19 2.71 -17.67
N PHE A 243 -44.38 3.57 -18.28
CA PHE A 243 -43.01 3.86 -17.85
C PHE A 243 -42.93 4.58 -16.49
N ASN A 244 -43.76 5.61 -16.28
CA ASN A 244 -43.80 6.40 -15.05
C ASN A 244 -44.61 5.75 -13.92
N ALA A 245 -45.33 4.66 -14.20
CA ALA A 245 -46.14 3.99 -13.20
C ALA A 245 -45.28 3.50 -12.04
N ARG A 246 -45.78 3.63 -10.81
CA ARG A 246 -45.08 3.14 -9.62
C ARG A 246 -44.99 1.61 -9.64
N VAL A 247 -43.85 1.05 -9.25
CA VAL A 247 -43.70 -0.40 -9.08
C VAL A 247 -44.56 -0.85 -7.89
N THR A 248 -45.33 -1.94 -8.07
CA THR A 248 -46.26 -2.41 -7.03
C THR A 248 -45.98 -3.81 -6.52
N SER A 249 -45.12 -4.58 -7.21
CA SER A 249 -44.80 -5.95 -6.82
C SER A 249 -43.30 -6.23 -6.88
N SER A 250 -42.64 -6.16 -5.72
CA SER A 250 -41.22 -6.50 -5.57
C SER A 250 -40.86 -7.91 -6.09
N SER A 251 -41.82 -8.86 -6.10
CA SER A 251 -41.59 -10.23 -6.58
C SER A 251 -41.14 -10.35 -8.04
N PHE A 252 -41.39 -9.37 -8.90
CA PHE A 252 -40.89 -9.36 -10.28
C PHE A 252 -39.51 -8.69 -10.42
N TYR A 253 -38.93 -8.21 -9.34
CA TYR A 253 -37.61 -7.57 -9.30
C TYR A 253 -36.80 -8.19 -8.14
N PRO A 254 -36.46 -9.49 -8.23
CA PRO A 254 -36.01 -10.30 -7.09
C PRO A 254 -34.54 -10.09 -6.68
N THR A 255 -33.87 -9.11 -7.31
CA THR A 255 -32.43 -8.86 -7.23
C THR A 255 -32.15 -7.52 -6.59
N TRP A 256 -30.99 -7.41 -5.94
CA TRP A 256 -30.50 -6.20 -5.26
C TRP A 256 -29.30 -5.63 -6.03
N PRO A 257 -29.51 -4.76 -7.03
CA PRO A 257 -28.43 -4.08 -7.73
C PRO A 257 -27.75 -3.05 -6.83
N GLY A 258 -26.43 -2.94 -6.97
CA GLY A 258 -25.58 -1.99 -6.26
C GLY A 258 -24.70 -1.19 -7.23
N LEU A 259 -24.74 0.13 -7.09
CA LEU A 259 -23.75 1.11 -7.53
C LEU A 259 -23.33 1.87 -6.28
N TRP A 260 -22.13 1.63 -5.79
CA TRP A 260 -21.71 2.14 -4.48
C TRP A 260 -20.20 2.32 -4.41
N MET A 261 -19.75 2.93 -3.33
CA MET A 261 -18.36 3.30 -3.10
C MET A 261 -17.92 2.86 -1.72
N MET A 262 -16.67 2.44 -1.60
CA MET A 262 -16.06 2.05 -0.33
C MET A 262 -14.67 2.67 -0.16
N GLY A 263 -14.28 3.03 1.06
CA GLY A 263 -12.93 3.54 1.35
C GLY A 263 -11.84 2.50 1.06
N ASN A 264 -10.77 2.90 0.38
CA ASN A 264 -9.76 1.99 -0.21
C ASN A 264 -9.03 1.07 0.80
N LEU A 265 -9.04 1.41 2.09
CA LEU A 265 -8.46 0.59 3.16
C LEU A 265 -9.18 -0.74 3.42
N GLY A 266 -10.36 -0.98 2.84
CA GLY A 266 -11.03 -2.29 2.85
C GLY A 266 -11.51 -2.67 1.45
N ARG A 267 -11.33 -3.93 1.06
CA ARG A 267 -11.85 -4.47 -0.21
C ARG A 267 -13.15 -5.22 0.06
N ALA A 268 -14.24 -4.82 -0.59
CA ALA A 268 -15.53 -5.46 -0.43
C ALA A 268 -15.45 -6.97 -0.71
N ILE A 269 -16.19 -7.76 0.08
CA ILE A 269 -16.16 -9.24 0.19
C ILE A 269 -14.84 -9.89 0.66
N PHE A 270 -13.81 -9.11 1.02
CA PHE A 270 -12.58 -9.59 1.69
C PHE A 270 -12.63 -9.27 3.19
N SER A 271 -13.31 -10.13 3.96
CA SER A 271 -13.58 -9.93 5.40
C SER A 271 -12.34 -9.67 6.26
N ALA A 272 -11.16 -10.16 5.86
CA ALA A 272 -9.91 -9.88 6.56
C ALA A 272 -9.54 -8.37 6.51
N SER A 273 -9.63 -7.77 5.32
CA SER A 273 -9.38 -6.34 5.11
C SER A 273 -10.45 -5.43 5.75
N THR A 274 -11.71 -5.88 5.83
CA THR A 274 -12.82 -5.05 6.32
C THR A 274 -13.07 -5.16 7.84
N SER A 275 -12.63 -6.24 8.48
CA SER A 275 -12.77 -6.42 9.93
C SER A 275 -12.06 -5.32 10.72
N ARG A 276 -12.77 -4.66 11.66
CA ARG A 276 -12.26 -3.52 12.45
C ARG A 276 -11.77 -2.34 11.59
N MET A 277 -12.29 -2.23 10.35
CA MET A 277 -11.96 -1.18 9.36
C MET A 277 -13.23 -0.57 8.75
N TRP A 278 -14.17 -1.40 8.32
CA TRP A 278 -15.51 -0.95 7.92
C TRP A 278 -16.38 -0.74 9.18
N PRO A 279 -17.18 0.33 9.30
CA PRO A 279 -17.54 1.30 8.25
C PRO A 279 -17.00 2.74 8.48
N LEU A 280 -16.04 2.98 9.38
CA LEU A 280 -15.87 4.35 9.93
C LEU A 280 -14.43 4.87 10.03
N SER A 281 -14.28 6.15 9.72
CA SER A 281 -13.11 6.99 10.02
C SER A 281 -13.47 8.00 11.10
N TYR A 282 -12.60 8.18 12.09
CA TYR A 282 -12.90 8.95 13.29
C TYR A 282 -11.65 9.60 13.90
N ASN A 283 -11.53 10.93 13.80
CA ASN A 283 -10.30 11.67 14.15
C ASN A 283 -10.27 12.24 15.58
N ARG A 284 -11.12 11.75 16.49
CA ARG A 284 -11.05 12.10 17.93
C ARG A 284 -10.65 10.86 18.74
N CYS A 285 -9.63 11.01 19.58
CA CYS A 285 -9.30 10.01 20.60
C CYS A 285 -10.14 10.25 21.86
N ASP A 286 -11.14 9.40 22.10
CA ASP A 286 -11.98 9.44 23.30
C ASP A 286 -12.45 8.03 23.68
N GLU A 287 -11.66 7.36 24.53
CA GLU A 287 -11.92 5.99 25.02
C GLU A 287 -13.21 5.87 25.85
N SER A 288 -13.81 6.99 26.28
CA SER A 288 -15.11 6.96 26.97
C SER A 288 -16.30 6.83 26.02
N VAL A 289 -16.09 7.15 24.73
CA VAL A 289 -17.12 7.17 23.68
C VAL A 289 -16.92 6.03 22.68
N PHE A 290 -15.67 5.71 22.33
CA PHE A 290 -15.34 4.62 21.42
C PHE A 290 -13.98 4.01 21.81
N ASP A 291 -14.01 2.76 22.28
CA ASP A 291 -12.82 1.96 22.60
C ASP A 291 -11.94 1.82 21.36
N SER A 292 -10.73 2.39 21.43
CA SER A 292 -9.79 2.43 20.31
C SER A 292 -9.36 1.05 19.81
N SER A 293 -9.46 0.01 20.64
CA SER A 293 -9.15 -1.36 20.25
C SER A 293 -10.15 -1.95 19.24
N ASN A 294 -11.36 -1.39 19.12
CA ASN A 294 -12.32 -1.81 18.10
C ASN A 294 -11.93 -1.41 16.66
N GLN A 295 -10.96 -0.50 16.48
CA GLN A 295 -10.52 -0.04 15.16
C GLN A 295 -9.04 -0.39 14.92
N ARG A 296 -8.67 -0.77 13.69
CA ARG A 296 -7.26 -1.09 13.35
C ARG A 296 -6.38 0.15 13.30
N VAL A 297 -6.90 1.24 12.73
CA VAL A 297 -6.23 2.53 12.62
C VAL A 297 -7.00 3.55 13.47
N SER A 298 -6.63 3.68 14.74
CA SER A 298 -7.29 4.60 15.68
C SER A 298 -6.62 5.97 15.76
N ALA A 299 -7.43 7.03 15.91
CA ALA A 299 -6.96 8.38 16.22
C ALA A 299 -6.23 8.50 17.57
N CYS A 300 -6.31 7.50 18.46
CA CYS A 300 -5.48 7.47 19.66
C CYS A 300 -4.01 7.11 19.37
N ASN A 301 -3.68 6.66 18.16
CA ASN A 301 -2.33 6.23 17.80
C ASN A 301 -1.47 7.39 17.27
N ALA A 302 -0.44 7.76 18.04
CA ALA A 302 0.55 8.78 17.68
C ALA A 302 1.55 8.31 16.60
N ASN A 303 1.62 7.01 16.31
CA ASN A 303 2.53 6.42 15.32
C ASN A 303 1.92 5.13 14.74
N PRO A 304 0.91 5.22 13.85
CA PRO A 304 0.23 4.06 13.27
C PRO A 304 1.12 3.17 12.37
N GLY A 305 2.27 3.67 11.91
CA GLY A 305 3.13 2.95 10.98
C GLY A 305 2.59 2.95 9.55
N SER A 306 3.18 2.14 8.67
CA SER A 306 2.69 1.84 7.31
C SER A 306 2.23 3.06 6.50
N GLY A 307 2.97 4.17 6.59
CA GLY A 307 2.70 5.41 5.85
C GLY A 307 1.48 6.22 6.30
N LEU A 308 0.78 5.82 7.36
CA LEU A 308 -0.43 6.49 7.86
C LEU A 308 -0.11 7.72 8.71
N ASN A 309 -1.02 8.71 8.70
CA ASN A 309 -0.88 9.93 9.48
C ASN A 309 -1.14 9.70 10.98
N ALA A 310 -0.32 10.32 11.83
CA ALA A 310 -0.51 10.28 13.28
C ALA A 310 -1.83 10.94 13.72
N PHE A 311 -2.48 10.37 14.73
CA PHE A 311 -3.76 10.83 15.30
C PHE A 311 -4.94 10.93 14.31
N GLN A 312 -4.87 10.22 13.19
CA GLN A 312 -5.96 10.10 12.22
C GLN A 312 -6.57 8.70 12.34
N GLY A 313 -7.86 8.60 12.66
CA GLY A 313 -8.57 7.32 12.77
C GLY A 313 -9.20 6.99 11.43
N ARG A 314 -8.82 5.86 10.85
CA ARG A 314 -9.11 5.53 9.45
C ARG A 314 -9.94 4.25 9.35
N GLY A 315 -10.70 4.16 8.27
CA GLY A 315 -11.58 3.04 8.00
C GLY A 315 -11.89 2.89 6.53
N ALA A 316 -12.91 2.10 6.26
CA ALA A 316 -13.50 1.94 4.95
C ALA A 316 -14.99 2.31 5.03
N PRO A 317 -15.36 3.61 5.02
CA PRO A 317 -16.74 4.04 4.94
C PRO A 317 -17.34 3.68 3.58
N GLU A 318 -18.67 3.75 3.53
CA GLU A 318 -19.49 3.32 2.40
C GLU A 318 -20.46 4.46 2.04
N ILE A 319 -20.71 4.62 0.73
CA ILE A 319 -21.65 5.58 0.16
C ILE A 319 -22.37 4.91 -1.01
N ASP A 320 -23.68 4.81 -0.91
CA ASP A 320 -24.53 4.11 -1.87
C ASP A 320 -25.11 5.08 -2.90
N LEU A 321 -24.64 5.06 -4.14
CA LEU A 321 -25.24 5.85 -5.23
C LEU A 321 -26.63 5.27 -5.59
N VAL A 322 -26.70 3.94 -5.74
CA VAL A 322 -27.92 3.14 -5.89
C VAL A 322 -27.69 1.84 -5.13
N GLU A 323 -28.42 1.57 -4.07
CA GLU A 323 -28.41 0.24 -3.46
C GLU A 323 -29.84 -0.20 -3.17
N GLY A 324 -30.39 -1.11 -3.98
CA GLY A 324 -31.77 -1.56 -3.78
C GLY A 324 -32.51 -1.96 -5.04
N GLY A 325 -33.64 -2.64 -4.83
CA GLY A 325 -34.52 -3.14 -5.88
C GLY A 325 -35.89 -3.50 -5.33
N GLY A 326 -36.75 -4.08 -6.15
CA GLY A 326 -38.17 -4.20 -5.81
C GLY A 326 -38.88 -2.87 -6.02
N THR A 327 -39.54 -2.38 -4.96
CA THR A 327 -40.34 -1.15 -4.97
C THR A 327 -39.56 0.12 -4.65
N ASP A 328 -38.36 0.00 -4.06
CA ASP A 328 -37.63 1.10 -3.47
C ASP A 328 -36.11 0.92 -3.65
N VAL A 329 -35.38 2.03 -3.71
CA VAL A 329 -33.91 2.08 -3.71
C VAL A 329 -33.43 2.84 -2.47
N SER A 330 -32.37 2.36 -1.82
CA SER A 330 -31.68 3.07 -0.75
C SER A 330 -30.66 4.05 -1.32
N SER A 331 -30.59 5.22 -0.69
CA SER A 331 -29.51 6.19 -0.82
C SER A 331 -28.94 6.44 0.57
N SER A 332 -27.70 6.01 0.82
CA SER A 332 -27.17 5.92 2.18
C SER A 332 -25.68 6.27 2.31
N ILE A 333 -25.29 6.59 3.54
CA ILE A 333 -23.90 6.56 4.01
C ILE A 333 -23.78 5.81 5.33
N GLN A 334 -22.75 5.00 5.44
CA GLN A 334 -22.41 4.20 6.62
C GLN A 334 -21.34 5.00 7.37
N ILE A 335 -21.62 5.33 8.64
CA ILE A 335 -20.79 6.25 9.42
C ILE A 335 -20.71 5.82 10.88
N GLY A 336 -19.64 6.23 11.56
CA GLY A 336 -19.51 6.01 12.98
C GLY A 336 -18.44 6.87 13.67
N PRO A 337 -18.20 6.68 14.99
CA PRO A 337 -18.81 5.68 15.87
C PRO A 337 -20.34 5.71 15.87
N GLY A 338 -20.97 4.54 15.99
CA GLY A 338 -22.42 4.41 15.95
C GLY A 338 -23.17 5.28 16.98
N MET A 339 -24.48 5.38 16.82
CA MET A 339 -25.36 6.10 17.74
C MET A 339 -25.40 5.39 19.10
N PRO A 340 -25.09 6.08 20.22
CA PRO A 340 -25.24 5.49 21.55
C PRO A 340 -26.70 5.13 21.84
N SER A 341 -26.94 4.07 22.61
CA SER A 341 -28.28 3.48 22.80
C SER A 341 -29.35 4.46 23.26
N GLN A 342 -29.00 5.46 24.05
CA GLN A 342 -29.92 6.48 24.58
C GLN A 342 -30.48 7.46 23.53
N TYR A 343 -29.84 7.58 22.37
CA TYR A 343 -30.32 8.39 21.24
C TYR A 343 -31.21 7.62 20.26
N ARG A 344 -31.22 6.27 20.34
CA ARG A 344 -32.01 5.39 19.47
C ARG A 344 -33.53 5.56 19.71
N PRO A 345 -34.38 5.13 18.76
CA PRO A 345 -35.82 5.00 19.02
C PRO A 345 -36.08 4.00 20.14
N PHE A 346 -37.12 4.20 20.93
CA PHE A 346 -37.47 3.28 22.02
C PHE A 346 -37.73 1.85 21.49
N ASP A 347 -37.48 0.84 22.31
CA ASP A 347 -37.80 -0.54 21.97
C ASP A 347 -39.28 -0.85 22.20
N ALA A 348 -39.79 -1.81 21.44
CA ALA A 348 -41.17 -2.27 21.56
C ALA A 348 -41.40 -2.90 22.95
N ASN A 349 -42.38 -2.41 23.70
CA ASN A 349 -42.69 -2.95 25.03
C ASN A 349 -43.70 -4.09 24.90
N THR A 350 -43.21 -5.28 24.57
CA THR A 350 -43.99 -6.51 24.39
C THR A 350 -44.75 -6.96 25.65
N THR A 351 -44.43 -6.41 26.82
CA THR A 351 -45.15 -6.69 28.08
C THR A 351 -46.40 -5.83 28.24
N LEU A 352 -46.33 -4.54 27.87
CA LEU A 352 -47.49 -3.63 27.88
C LEU A 352 -48.33 -3.74 26.60
N TYR A 353 -47.72 -4.14 25.49
CA TYR A 353 -48.35 -4.32 24.19
C TYR A 353 -47.99 -5.71 23.64
N PRO A 354 -48.72 -6.78 24.02
CA PRO A 354 -48.39 -8.15 23.61
C PRO A 354 -48.44 -8.41 22.11
N ASP A 355 -49.13 -7.56 21.34
CA ASP A 355 -49.17 -7.62 19.87
C ASP A 355 -47.94 -6.97 19.21
N ASP A 356 -47.17 -6.16 19.94
CA ASP A 356 -45.94 -5.56 19.43
C ASP A 356 -44.84 -6.63 19.40
N SER A 357 -44.06 -6.64 18.32
CA SER A 357 -42.80 -7.41 18.23
C SER A 357 -41.64 -6.43 18.06
N ASN A 358 -40.41 -6.81 18.38
CA ASN A 358 -39.26 -5.91 18.18
C ASN A 358 -39.10 -5.43 16.72
N GLY A 359 -39.63 -6.19 15.75
CA GLY A 359 -39.68 -5.82 14.33
C GLY A 359 -40.79 -4.82 13.95
N CYS A 360 -41.78 -4.52 14.80
CA CYS A 360 -42.88 -3.61 14.44
C CYS A 360 -42.41 -2.19 14.11
N VAL A 361 -41.25 -1.78 14.64
CA VAL A 361 -40.63 -0.46 14.46
C VAL A 361 -40.45 -0.16 12.97
N TYR A 362 -39.84 -1.08 12.23
CA TYR A 362 -39.58 -0.94 10.80
C TYR A 362 -40.87 -0.87 9.95
N SER A 363 -41.98 -1.40 10.46
CA SER A 363 -43.29 -1.30 9.81
C SER A 363 -44.08 -0.04 10.19
N ASN A 364 -43.59 0.74 11.16
CA ASN A 364 -44.31 1.84 11.82
C ASN A 364 -45.70 1.42 12.38
N ARG A 365 -45.80 0.22 12.96
CA ARG A 365 -47.08 -0.34 13.49
C ARG A 365 -47.07 -0.61 15.01
N CYS A 366 -45.99 -0.29 15.72
CA CYS A 366 -45.95 -0.48 17.16
C CYS A 366 -47.00 0.38 17.88
N LYS A 367 -47.71 -0.23 18.83
CA LYS A 367 -48.58 0.47 19.78
C LYS A 367 -47.76 1.19 20.87
N THR A 368 -46.53 0.71 21.12
CA THR A 368 -45.58 1.31 22.06
C THR A 368 -45.28 2.78 21.75
N PRO A 369 -45.53 3.72 22.70
CA PRO A 369 -45.25 5.14 22.51
C PRO A 369 -43.78 5.44 22.20
N GLY A 370 -43.52 6.08 21.06
CA GLY A 370 -42.19 6.48 20.61
C GLY A 370 -41.36 5.38 19.95
N ALA A 371 -41.89 4.16 19.78
CA ALA A 371 -41.12 3.08 19.17
C ALA A 371 -40.99 3.21 17.63
N ASN A 372 -41.97 3.80 16.94
CA ASN A 372 -42.03 3.82 15.48
C ASN A 372 -41.04 4.80 14.83
N THR A 373 -41.21 6.10 15.09
CA THR A 373 -40.48 7.17 14.41
C THR A 373 -39.66 7.99 15.42
N PRO A 374 -38.39 8.31 15.16
CA PRO A 374 -37.59 9.17 16.03
C PRO A 374 -38.29 10.50 16.35
N ASP A 375 -38.30 10.90 17.63
CA ASP A 375 -38.95 12.13 18.13
C ASP A 375 -40.48 12.25 17.92
N VAL A 376 -41.19 11.17 17.60
CA VAL A 376 -42.66 11.12 17.50
C VAL A 376 -43.23 10.05 18.46
N PRO A 377 -44.12 10.39 19.42
CA PRO A 377 -44.70 11.70 19.67
C PRO A 377 -43.70 12.68 20.31
N THR A 378 -43.72 13.94 19.85
CA THR A 378 -42.74 14.97 20.25
C THR A 378 -42.78 15.27 21.74
N ALA A 379 -43.98 15.42 22.32
CA ALA A 379 -44.13 15.66 23.76
C ALA A 379 -43.71 14.45 24.62
N TYR A 380 -43.85 13.22 24.11
CA TYR A 380 -43.43 12.02 24.81
C TYR A 380 -41.90 11.94 24.89
N TYR A 381 -41.22 12.15 23.77
CA TYR A 381 -39.76 12.19 23.72
C TYR A 381 -39.17 13.34 24.54
N ALA A 382 -39.73 14.55 24.42
CA ALA A 382 -39.31 15.69 25.24
C ALA A 382 -39.44 15.40 26.75
N LYS A 383 -40.52 14.72 27.18
CA LYS A 383 -40.72 14.34 28.59
C LYS A 383 -39.82 13.17 29.04
N ARG A 384 -39.53 12.21 28.16
CA ARG A 384 -38.77 10.99 28.51
C ARG A 384 -37.26 11.18 28.52
N ARG A 385 -36.71 11.95 27.57
CA ARG A 385 -35.25 12.14 27.43
C ARG A 385 -34.79 13.60 27.48
N GLY A 386 -35.60 14.55 27.03
CA GLY A 386 -35.26 15.98 27.08
C GLY A 386 -34.28 16.46 25.99
N TYR A 387 -33.87 15.59 25.08
CA TYR A 387 -33.04 15.89 23.91
C TYR A 387 -33.58 15.21 22.64
N LYS A 388 -33.13 15.68 21.47
CA LYS A 388 -33.54 15.18 20.15
C LYS A 388 -32.75 13.93 19.73
N SER A 389 -33.27 13.22 18.73
CA SER A 389 -32.55 12.18 17.99
C SER A 389 -31.51 12.75 17.01
N TRP A 390 -30.89 11.87 16.23
CA TRP A 390 -29.79 12.17 15.30
C TRP A 390 -30.24 12.78 13.97
N TYR A 391 -31.38 12.36 13.40
CA TYR A 391 -31.88 12.87 12.13
C TYR A 391 -32.31 14.33 12.30
N GLN A 392 -31.52 15.28 11.79
CA GLN A 392 -31.72 16.73 11.93
C GLN A 392 -31.30 17.45 10.65
N GLY A 393 -32.20 18.23 10.04
CA GLY A 393 -31.86 19.06 8.87
C GLY A 393 -31.60 18.28 7.58
N MET A 394 -32.04 17.02 7.54
CA MET A 394 -31.97 16.15 6.36
C MET A 394 -32.90 16.70 5.26
N ARG A 395 -32.49 16.61 4.00
CA ARG A 395 -33.21 17.21 2.86
C ARG A 395 -33.75 16.13 1.95
N TYR A 396 -35.04 16.16 1.68
CA TYR A 396 -35.73 15.17 0.86
C TYR A 396 -36.58 15.89 -0.20
N ALA A 397 -36.56 15.41 -1.43
CA ALA A 397 -37.29 15.95 -2.57
C ALA A 397 -37.95 14.82 -3.37
N SER A 398 -39.00 15.16 -4.13
CA SER A 398 -39.84 14.18 -4.80
C SER A 398 -39.16 13.52 -6.00
N ASN A 399 -39.31 12.20 -6.14
CA ASN A 399 -39.01 11.49 -7.38
C ASN A 399 -40.15 11.74 -8.39
N ASP A 400 -39.95 12.79 -9.19
CA ASP A 400 -40.93 13.29 -10.17
C ASP A 400 -41.13 12.38 -11.40
N TYR A 401 -40.36 11.29 -11.52
CA TYR A 401 -40.57 10.27 -12.56
C TYR A 401 -41.68 9.27 -12.22
N CYS A 402 -42.09 9.19 -10.96
CA CYS A 402 -43.28 8.44 -10.57
C CYS A 402 -44.57 9.19 -10.89
N GLU A 403 -45.59 8.46 -11.31
CA GLU A 403 -46.96 8.97 -11.42
C GLU A 403 -47.47 9.57 -10.09
N PRO A 404 -48.12 10.75 -10.14
CA PRO A 404 -48.65 11.41 -8.96
C PRO A 404 -49.93 10.72 -8.46
N MET A 405 -50.08 10.65 -7.15
CA MET A 405 -51.26 10.14 -6.44
C MET A 405 -51.74 11.23 -5.48
N GLY A 406 -53.04 11.58 -5.55
CA GLY A 406 -53.60 12.70 -4.78
C GLY A 406 -53.52 12.51 -3.25
N GLU A 407 -53.46 11.26 -2.78
CA GLU A 407 -53.28 10.89 -1.37
C GLU A 407 -51.86 11.14 -0.81
N ASP A 408 -50.86 11.29 -1.69
CA ASP A 408 -49.50 11.68 -1.32
C ASP A 408 -49.26 13.20 -1.44
N GLN A 409 -50.23 13.97 -1.93
CA GLN A 409 -50.05 15.39 -2.17
C GLN A 409 -50.13 16.20 -0.86
N GLN A 410 -49.05 16.92 -0.54
CA GLN A 410 -48.92 17.70 0.69
C GLN A 410 -48.94 19.21 0.44
N SER A 411 -49.37 19.96 1.46
CA SER A 411 -49.26 21.43 1.50
C SER A 411 -48.25 21.87 2.55
N TYR A 412 -47.27 22.69 2.14
CA TYR A 412 -46.26 23.26 3.05
C TYR A 412 -46.90 23.93 4.27
N LYS A 413 -48.00 24.69 4.07
CA LYS A 413 -48.70 25.38 5.16
C LYS A 413 -49.23 24.40 6.23
N THR A 414 -49.75 23.25 5.81
CA THR A 414 -50.28 22.22 6.72
C THR A 414 -49.14 21.53 7.46
N ILE A 415 -48.12 21.07 6.73
CA ILE A 415 -46.98 20.33 7.30
C ILE A 415 -46.17 21.22 8.26
N ALA A 416 -45.83 22.44 7.85
CA ALA A 416 -45.09 23.39 8.69
C ALA A 416 -45.88 23.78 9.95
N ALA A 417 -47.21 23.87 9.88
CA ALA A 417 -48.05 24.10 11.05
C ALA A 417 -48.05 22.88 12.00
N SER A 418 -48.12 21.67 11.47
CA SER A 418 -48.12 20.42 12.24
C SER A 418 -46.78 20.19 12.97
N VAL A 419 -45.66 20.29 12.23
CA VAL A 419 -44.31 20.18 12.80
C VAL A 419 -44.07 21.25 13.88
N LYS A 420 -44.53 22.48 13.65
CA LYS A 420 -44.42 23.58 14.63
C LYS A 420 -45.28 23.36 15.89
N ALA A 421 -46.43 22.70 15.77
CA ALA A 421 -47.28 22.34 16.91
C ALA A 421 -46.69 21.17 17.73
N GLY A 422 -45.87 20.33 17.10
CA GLY A 422 -45.33 19.10 17.67
C GLY A 422 -46.30 17.93 17.43
N ILE A 423 -45.74 16.80 16.96
CA ILE A 423 -46.54 15.69 16.48
C ILE A 423 -47.00 14.83 17.66
N THR A 424 -48.32 14.73 17.86
CA THR A 424 -48.94 14.06 19.01
C THR A 424 -49.28 12.59 18.77
N ASN A 425 -49.45 12.19 17.51
CA ASN A 425 -49.69 10.79 17.11
C ASN A 425 -48.44 9.92 17.37
N ASN A 426 -48.63 8.60 17.51
CA ASN A 426 -47.53 7.65 17.72
C ASN A 426 -46.81 7.19 16.42
N THR A 427 -47.33 7.62 15.28
CA THR A 427 -46.90 7.20 13.93
C THR A 427 -47.05 8.39 13.00
N CYS A 428 -46.07 8.58 12.11
CA CYS A 428 -46.19 9.55 11.03
C CYS A 428 -47.24 9.13 10.00
N THR A 429 -47.92 10.14 9.43
CA THR A 429 -48.83 10.01 8.28
C THR A 429 -48.61 11.19 7.32
N ASN A 430 -49.09 11.06 6.07
CA ASN A 430 -48.92 12.07 5.02
C ASN A 430 -49.52 13.44 5.40
N GLU A 431 -50.49 13.50 6.30
CA GLU A 431 -51.19 14.73 6.69
C GLU A 431 -50.48 15.50 7.82
N ILE A 432 -49.68 14.81 8.64
CA ILE A 432 -49.12 15.37 9.89
C ILE A 432 -47.60 15.46 9.91
N CYS A 433 -46.89 14.64 9.12
CA CYS A 433 -45.44 14.64 9.01
C CYS A 433 -44.99 15.15 7.62
N PRO A 434 -43.75 15.68 7.51
CA PRO A 434 -43.09 15.84 6.21
C PRO A 434 -43.11 14.54 5.40
N GLY A 435 -43.10 14.62 4.07
CA GLY A 435 -43.30 13.48 3.18
C GLY A 435 -42.31 12.33 3.36
N ALA A 436 -41.13 12.63 3.93
CA ALA A 436 -40.11 11.65 4.29
C ALA A 436 -40.36 10.92 5.62
N PHE A 437 -41.40 11.29 6.37
CA PHE A 437 -41.67 10.86 7.75
C PHE A 437 -40.54 11.20 8.75
N ASP A 438 -39.68 12.16 8.39
CA ASP A 438 -38.70 12.79 9.28
C ASP A 438 -39.30 14.09 9.85
N PRO A 439 -39.58 14.20 11.16
CA PRO A 439 -40.14 15.41 11.76
C PRO A 439 -39.14 16.59 11.82
N HIS A 440 -37.86 16.38 11.51
CA HIS A 440 -36.82 17.42 11.50
C HIS A 440 -36.20 17.61 10.11
N SER A 441 -36.88 17.17 9.04
CA SER A 441 -36.47 17.48 7.67
C SER A 441 -36.40 19.00 7.44
N ASP A 442 -35.47 19.45 6.61
CA ASP A 442 -35.48 20.82 6.08
C ASP A 442 -36.81 21.06 5.32
N LEU A 443 -37.43 22.22 5.54
CA LEU A 443 -38.67 22.66 4.89
C LEU A 443 -38.48 23.95 4.08
N GLY A 444 -37.24 24.41 3.90
CA GLY A 444 -36.90 25.54 3.05
C GLY A 444 -37.06 25.24 1.56
N PHE A 445 -36.93 26.27 0.72
CA PHE A 445 -36.97 26.12 -0.73
C PHE A 445 -35.77 25.32 -1.26
N ILE A 446 -36.01 24.46 -2.25
CA ILE A 446 -34.97 23.66 -2.89
C ILE A 446 -33.97 24.59 -3.57
N ASP A 447 -32.70 24.52 -3.17
CA ASP A 447 -31.60 25.42 -3.58
C ASP A 447 -31.92 26.93 -3.45
N GLY A 448 -32.86 27.31 -2.56
CA GLY A 448 -33.32 28.69 -2.39
C GLY A 448 -34.31 29.20 -3.46
N ASP A 449 -34.83 28.32 -4.30
CA ASP A 449 -35.68 28.63 -5.46
C ASP A 449 -37.11 28.11 -5.25
N ASP A 450 -38.07 29.03 -5.08
CA ASP A 450 -39.50 28.74 -4.90
C ASP A 450 -40.09 27.94 -6.08
N SER A 451 -39.58 28.12 -7.29
CA SER A 451 -40.08 27.39 -8.48
C SER A 451 -39.78 25.88 -8.43
N LYS A 452 -38.79 25.47 -7.64
CA LYS A 452 -38.46 24.05 -7.39
C LYS A 452 -39.30 23.44 -6.27
N GLY A 453 -40.00 24.26 -5.47
CA GLY A 453 -40.76 23.83 -4.30
C GLY A 453 -39.92 23.73 -3.02
N HIS A 454 -40.48 23.04 -2.01
CA HIS A 454 -39.88 22.89 -0.68
C HIS A 454 -39.21 21.53 -0.50
N TRP A 455 -38.09 21.50 0.23
CA TRP A 455 -37.61 20.27 0.84
C TRP A 455 -38.68 19.70 1.80
N GLY A 456 -38.71 18.38 1.97
CA GLY A 456 -39.55 17.67 2.93
C GLY A 456 -41.06 17.68 2.65
N VAL A 457 -41.55 18.36 1.59
CA VAL A 457 -42.98 18.47 1.28
C VAL A 457 -43.29 17.93 -0.11
N ASN A 458 -44.12 16.90 -0.20
CA ASN A 458 -44.52 16.31 -1.48
C ASN A 458 -45.64 17.12 -2.16
N THR A 459 -45.33 18.31 -2.67
CA THR A 459 -46.32 19.19 -3.31
C THR A 459 -46.92 18.63 -4.61
N LYS A 460 -46.26 17.65 -5.24
CA LYS A 460 -46.65 17.01 -6.50
C LYS A 460 -47.40 15.68 -6.31
N GLY A 461 -47.31 15.07 -5.12
CA GLY A 461 -47.89 13.75 -4.85
C GLY A 461 -47.21 12.60 -5.59
N THR A 462 -45.97 12.77 -6.07
CA THR A 462 -45.19 11.72 -6.75
C THR A 462 -44.50 10.81 -5.71
N CYS A 463 -43.65 9.87 -6.11
CA CYS A 463 -42.89 9.07 -5.15
C CYS A 463 -42.02 9.98 -4.28
N PHE A 464 -41.93 9.72 -2.97
CA PHE A 464 -41.15 10.54 -2.05
C PHE A 464 -40.19 9.68 -1.23
N PRO A 465 -38.90 10.05 -1.11
CA PRO A 465 -37.92 9.37 -0.26
C PRO A 465 -38.36 9.38 1.20
N ARG A 466 -38.38 8.23 1.85
CA ARG A 466 -38.72 8.05 3.26
C ARG A 466 -37.47 7.79 4.08
N MET A 467 -37.36 8.47 5.23
CA MET A 467 -36.29 8.27 6.20
C MET A 467 -36.28 6.82 6.69
N ASN A 468 -35.12 6.17 6.55
CA ASN A 468 -34.91 4.87 7.16
C ASN A 468 -34.42 5.08 8.60
N GLY A 469 -35.31 4.88 9.59
CA GLY A 469 -35.02 4.98 11.03
C GLY A 469 -34.19 3.80 11.56
N TYR A 470 -33.11 3.46 10.86
CA TYR A 470 -32.32 2.26 11.05
C TYR A 470 -31.68 2.21 12.44
N LYS A 471 -31.98 1.15 13.21
CA LYS A 471 -31.35 0.88 14.50
C LYS A 471 -29.93 0.28 14.41
N GLY A 472 -29.30 0.30 13.23
CA GLY A 472 -27.91 -0.14 13.06
C GLY A 472 -27.72 -1.66 13.18
N ALA A 473 -26.47 -2.10 13.04
CA ALA A 473 -26.05 -3.47 13.34
C ALA A 473 -24.90 -3.43 14.36
N PHE A 474 -24.92 -4.35 15.33
CA PHE A 474 -23.85 -4.50 16.31
C PHE A 474 -22.87 -5.57 15.82
N LEU A 475 -21.67 -5.14 15.41
CA LEU A 475 -20.65 -5.98 14.81
C LEU A 475 -19.73 -6.55 15.90
N CYS A 476 -19.54 -7.86 15.90
CA CYS A 476 -18.77 -8.57 16.93
C CYS A 476 -17.81 -9.61 16.35
N ASP A 477 -16.72 -9.87 17.08
CA ASP A 477 -15.90 -11.06 16.87
C ASP A 477 -16.63 -12.36 17.29
N PRO A 478 -16.27 -13.54 16.74
CA PRO A 478 -16.92 -14.82 17.05
C PRO A 478 -16.87 -15.29 18.52
N ASP A 479 -15.92 -14.77 19.32
CA ASP A 479 -15.70 -15.11 20.72
C ASP A 479 -16.36 -14.12 21.70
N ASN A 480 -17.01 -13.09 21.19
CA ASN A 480 -17.64 -12.04 21.97
C ASN A 480 -18.86 -12.56 22.75
N THR A 481 -19.12 -11.96 23.92
CA THR A 481 -20.20 -12.39 24.84
C THR A 481 -21.27 -11.31 25.02
N ASP A 482 -21.19 -10.19 24.29
CA ASP A 482 -22.18 -9.12 24.37
C ASP A 482 -23.53 -9.57 23.79
N GLU A 483 -24.60 -9.43 24.56
CA GLU A 483 -25.95 -9.89 24.19
C GLU A 483 -26.52 -9.19 22.95
N ARG A 484 -25.91 -8.08 22.50
CA ARG A 484 -26.27 -7.37 21.26
C ARG A 484 -25.70 -8.01 19.99
N CYS A 485 -24.71 -8.89 20.11
CA CYS A 485 -24.19 -9.66 18.98
C CYS A 485 -25.27 -10.61 18.43
N SER A 486 -25.26 -10.91 17.12
CA SER A 486 -26.28 -11.78 16.52
C SER A 486 -26.19 -13.26 16.94
N ASP A 487 -24.98 -13.75 17.28
CA ASP A 487 -24.73 -15.08 17.86
C ASP A 487 -23.64 -14.95 18.95
N PRO A 488 -23.99 -14.48 20.16
CA PRO A 488 -23.03 -14.27 21.23
C PRO A 488 -22.49 -15.61 21.75
N ARG A 489 -21.18 -15.67 22.02
CA ARG A 489 -20.56 -16.86 22.59
C ARG A 489 -21.04 -17.03 24.03
N ASN A 490 -21.65 -18.18 24.33
CA ASN A 490 -21.92 -18.58 25.70
C ASN A 490 -20.61 -18.61 26.51
N SER A 491 -20.61 -18.05 27.71
CA SER A 491 -19.46 -17.99 28.63
C SER A 491 -18.76 -19.34 28.82
N THR A 492 -19.52 -20.44 28.78
CA THR A 492 -19.05 -21.83 28.94
C THR A 492 -18.30 -22.41 27.72
N THR A 493 -18.53 -21.90 26.51
CA THR A 493 -17.89 -22.41 25.29
C THR A 493 -16.47 -21.83 25.16
N PRO A 494 -15.41 -22.63 24.96
CA PRO A 494 -14.05 -22.10 24.81
C PRO A 494 -13.90 -21.06 23.70
N LYS A 495 -13.01 -20.08 23.91
CA LYS A 495 -12.64 -19.09 22.88
C LYS A 495 -11.84 -19.76 21.76
N SER A 496 -12.18 -19.43 20.52
CA SER A 496 -11.50 -19.88 19.31
C SER A 496 -10.19 -19.12 19.03
N ASN A 497 -10.12 -17.84 19.44
CA ASN A 497 -9.03 -16.88 19.22
C ASN A 497 -8.62 -16.72 17.75
N VAL A 498 -9.58 -16.87 16.81
CA VAL A 498 -9.32 -16.74 15.36
C VAL A 498 -9.04 -15.31 14.89
N MET A 499 -9.43 -14.30 15.67
CA MET A 499 -9.18 -12.89 15.38
C MET A 499 -9.06 -12.08 16.68
N ALA A 500 -8.56 -10.85 16.58
CA ALA A 500 -8.55 -9.92 17.70
C ALA A 500 -10.01 -9.58 18.10
N PRO A 501 -10.36 -9.55 19.41
CA PRO A 501 -11.70 -9.21 19.85
C PRO A 501 -12.14 -7.82 19.37
N PHE A 502 -13.43 -7.68 19.07
CA PHE A 502 -14.10 -6.40 18.85
C PHE A 502 -15.61 -6.52 19.09
N ALA A 503 -16.22 -5.43 19.54
CA ALA A 503 -17.65 -5.24 19.60
C ALA A 503 -17.97 -3.75 19.44
N TYR A 504 -18.56 -3.38 18.29
CA TYR A 504 -18.93 -1.99 18.04
C TYR A 504 -20.22 -1.86 17.23
N GLN A 505 -20.89 -0.74 17.44
CA GLN A 505 -22.11 -0.38 16.75
C GLN A 505 -21.80 0.32 15.43
N MET A 506 -22.37 -0.20 14.33
CA MET A 506 -22.48 0.47 13.05
C MET A 506 -23.87 1.11 12.92
N ASP A 507 -23.93 2.26 12.26
CA ASP A 507 -25.18 2.85 11.75
C ASP A 507 -24.99 3.42 10.35
N ALA A 508 -26.11 3.75 9.70
CA ALA A 508 -26.16 4.42 8.43
C ALA A 508 -27.24 5.52 8.46
N LEU A 509 -27.01 6.61 7.72
CA LEU A 509 -28.05 7.59 7.41
C LEU A 509 -28.57 7.28 5.99
N SER A 510 -29.84 6.84 5.89
CA SER A 510 -30.47 6.45 4.62
C SER A 510 -31.83 7.12 4.39
N ALA A 511 -32.15 7.30 3.12
CA ALA A 511 -33.52 7.45 2.65
C ALA A 511 -33.83 6.36 1.62
N ASN A 512 -34.96 5.67 1.77
CA ASN A 512 -35.47 4.72 0.78
C ASN A 512 -36.49 5.44 -0.09
N TRP A 513 -36.29 5.45 -1.40
CA TRP A 513 -37.15 6.16 -2.35
C TRP A 513 -37.82 5.22 -3.33
N GLY A 514 -39.15 5.38 -3.46
CA GLY A 514 -39.98 4.55 -4.32
C GLY A 514 -39.66 4.76 -5.80
N VAL A 515 -39.65 3.66 -6.57
CA VAL A 515 -39.29 3.65 -7.99
C VAL A 515 -40.49 3.46 -8.92
N HIS A 516 -40.39 4.08 -10.09
CA HIS A 516 -41.24 3.83 -11.25
C HIS A 516 -40.69 2.67 -12.09
N VAL A 517 -41.56 2.02 -12.89
CA VAL A 517 -41.22 0.89 -13.77
C VAL A 517 -40.07 1.22 -14.73
N GLY A 518 -39.88 2.51 -15.01
CA GLY A 518 -38.80 3.03 -15.84
C GLY A 518 -37.41 2.60 -15.43
N VAL A 519 -37.08 2.51 -14.14
CA VAL A 519 -35.72 2.16 -13.68
C VAL A 519 -35.26 0.77 -14.14
N TYR A 520 -36.21 -0.13 -14.40
CA TYR A 520 -35.99 -1.49 -14.87
C TYR A 520 -36.10 -1.67 -16.39
N THR A 521 -36.54 -0.64 -17.11
CA THR A 521 -36.89 -0.76 -18.54
C THR A 521 -36.14 0.21 -19.45
N HIS A 522 -35.70 1.37 -18.93
CA HIS A 522 -34.93 2.35 -19.70
C HIS A 522 -33.82 2.96 -18.85
N TYR A 523 -32.80 3.52 -19.53
CA TYR A 523 -31.67 4.16 -18.87
C TYR A 523 -32.06 5.40 -18.08
N HIS A 524 -31.62 5.45 -16.83
CA HIS A 524 -31.66 6.63 -15.98
C HIS A 524 -30.25 7.00 -15.54
N THR A 525 -29.97 8.29 -15.43
CA THR A 525 -28.71 8.81 -14.90
C THR A 525 -28.85 9.00 -13.39
N TYR A 526 -28.22 8.11 -12.62
CA TYR A 526 -28.11 8.22 -11.17
C TYR A 526 -26.89 9.08 -10.86
N GLN A 527 -27.04 10.08 -10.00
CA GLN A 527 -25.99 11.06 -9.73
C GLN A 527 -25.81 11.29 -8.23
N LEU A 528 -24.57 11.54 -7.83
CA LEU A 528 -24.19 11.85 -6.45
C LEU A 528 -23.17 12.99 -6.45
N GLU A 529 -23.52 14.14 -5.87
CA GLU A 529 -22.55 15.15 -5.47
C GLU A 529 -22.07 14.90 -4.06
N TRP A 530 -20.76 14.93 -3.84
CA TRP A 530 -20.10 14.75 -2.56
C TRP A 530 -19.01 15.81 -2.36
N VAL A 531 -19.20 16.67 -1.36
CA VAL A 531 -18.26 17.73 -0.99
C VAL A 531 -17.77 17.49 0.44
N LEU A 532 -16.45 17.59 0.65
CA LEU A 532 -15.74 17.12 1.85
C LEU A 532 -15.71 18.12 3.02
N GLY A 533 -15.65 17.59 4.24
CA GLY A 533 -15.46 18.33 5.49
C GLY A 533 -16.71 19.01 6.06
N ASP A 534 -16.54 19.72 7.17
CA ASP A 534 -17.61 20.18 8.08
C ASP A 534 -18.68 21.10 7.47
N GLN A 535 -18.43 21.67 6.29
CA GLN A 535 -19.37 22.53 5.54
C GLN A 535 -19.79 21.93 4.19
N GLY A 536 -19.39 20.67 3.95
CA GLY A 536 -19.76 19.90 2.78
C GLY A 536 -21.17 19.33 2.84
N TYR A 537 -21.47 18.44 1.90
CA TYR A 537 -22.75 17.75 1.80
C TYR A 537 -22.60 16.52 0.90
N ILE A 538 -23.57 15.61 0.98
CA ILE A 538 -23.76 14.53 0.01
C ILE A 538 -25.18 14.61 -0.52
N ARG A 539 -25.38 14.65 -1.85
CA ARG A 539 -26.66 14.87 -2.52
C ARG A 539 -26.87 13.86 -3.64
N TRP A 540 -27.96 13.10 -3.56
CA TRP A 540 -28.42 12.16 -4.57
C TRP A 540 -29.40 12.84 -5.52
N MET A 541 -29.24 12.56 -6.82
CA MET A 541 -30.12 13.06 -7.87
C MET A 541 -30.42 11.96 -8.88
N LEU A 542 -31.60 12.04 -9.50
CA LEU A 542 -32.02 11.19 -10.60
C LEU A 542 -32.29 12.08 -11.81
N ASN A 543 -31.53 11.90 -12.90
CA ASN A 543 -31.58 12.75 -14.09
C ASN A 543 -31.48 14.27 -13.78
N GLY A 544 -30.63 14.66 -12.83
CA GLY A 544 -30.47 16.05 -12.37
C GLY A 544 -31.50 16.54 -11.35
N HIS A 545 -32.56 15.79 -11.06
CA HIS A 545 -33.56 16.13 -10.04
C HIS A 545 -33.11 15.64 -8.65
N PRO A 546 -33.07 16.49 -7.60
CA PRO A 546 -32.71 16.05 -6.26
C PRO A 546 -33.71 15.04 -5.69
N LEU A 547 -33.17 14.04 -4.99
CA LEU A 547 -33.94 13.09 -4.19
C LEU A 547 -33.64 13.27 -2.71
N PHE A 548 -32.37 13.24 -2.32
CA PHE A 548 -31.94 13.25 -0.94
C PHE A 548 -30.66 14.07 -0.79
N GLU A 549 -30.49 14.78 0.31
CA GLU A 549 -29.26 15.49 0.64
C GLU A 549 -28.99 15.44 2.15
N ILE A 550 -27.76 15.10 2.51
CA ILE A 550 -27.22 15.10 3.88
C ILE A 550 -26.20 16.24 3.97
N PRO A 551 -26.55 17.39 4.59
CA PRO A 551 -25.59 18.42 4.94
C PRO A 551 -24.58 17.90 5.96
N ALA A 552 -23.30 18.26 5.86
CA ALA A 552 -22.28 17.85 6.85
C ALA A 552 -22.64 18.25 8.28
N SER A 553 -23.37 19.35 8.45
CA SER A 553 -23.88 19.82 9.76
C SER A 553 -24.81 18.81 10.44
N ALA A 554 -25.54 17.96 9.72
CA ALA A 554 -26.38 16.89 10.29
C ALA A 554 -25.55 15.78 10.97
N ILE A 555 -24.28 15.63 10.57
CA ILE A 555 -23.35 14.61 11.07
C ILE A 555 -22.44 15.19 12.16
N VAL A 556 -21.90 16.39 11.91
CA VAL A 556 -20.92 17.06 12.79
C VAL A 556 -21.61 17.68 14.02
N ASN A 557 -22.80 18.29 13.87
CA ASN A 557 -23.53 18.94 14.96
C ASN A 557 -24.58 18.00 15.58
N ALA A 558 -24.16 16.79 15.96
CA ALA A 558 -25.04 15.78 16.54
C ALA A 558 -25.73 16.27 17.82
N SER A 559 -27.03 15.97 17.96
CA SER A 559 -27.85 16.27 19.14
C SER A 559 -27.20 15.74 20.43
N GLN A 560 -27.05 16.59 21.43
CA GLN A 560 -26.43 16.24 22.72
C GLN A 560 -27.46 16.09 23.84
N ASP A 561 -27.08 15.28 24.84
CA ASP A 561 -27.73 15.26 26.15
C ASP A 561 -27.05 16.28 27.08
N ARG A 562 -27.37 16.26 28.38
CA ARG A 562 -26.75 17.18 29.36
C ARG A 562 -25.25 16.94 29.52
N ASP A 563 -24.79 15.71 29.31
CA ASP A 563 -23.43 15.27 29.64
C ASP A 563 -22.54 15.22 28.37
N ASN A 564 -23.09 15.61 27.21
CA ASN A 564 -22.49 15.62 25.86
C ASN A 564 -21.99 14.24 25.38
N SER A 565 -22.81 13.20 25.60
CA SER A 565 -22.43 11.79 25.35
C SER A 565 -22.53 11.33 23.89
N ASN A 566 -23.00 12.15 22.94
CA ASN A 566 -23.07 11.77 21.52
C ASN A 566 -21.74 12.12 20.81
N PRO A 567 -21.02 11.17 20.20
CA PRO A 567 -19.83 11.50 19.43
C PRO A 567 -20.16 12.46 18.29
N VAL A 568 -19.33 13.50 18.15
CA VAL A 568 -19.15 14.18 16.86
C VAL A 568 -18.70 13.13 15.84
N ARG A 569 -19.27 13.13 14.65
CA ARG A 569 -18.87 12.21 13.55
C ARG A 569 -18.24 13.01 12.42
N LEU A 570 -17.55 12.31 11.52
CA LEU A 570 -17.02 12.89 10.30
C LEU A 570 -17.92 12.53 9.11
N LEU A 571 -18.08 13.46 8.17
CA LEU A 571 -18.49 13.12 6.82
C LEU A 571 -17.39 12.21 6.21
N PRO A 572 -17.69 11.23 5.34
CA PRO A 572 -16.65 10.45 4.69
C PRO A 572 -15.60 11.33 3.99
N GLU A 573 -14.31 11.10 4.30
CA GLU A 573 -13.16 11.78 3.70
C GLU A 573 -12.10 10.81 3.14
N GLU A 574 -12.31 9.49 3.21
CA GLU A 574 -11.38 8.50 2.65
C GLU A 574 -11.30 8.57 1.12
N PRO A 575 -10.19 8.19 0.48
CA PRO A 575 -10.18 7.88 -0.95
C PRO A 575 -11.05 6.64 -1.19
N MET A 576 -12.12 6.81 -1.97
CA MET A 576 -13.08 5.75 -2.23
C MET A 576 -12.94 5.19 -3.64
N TYR A 577 -13.12 3.89 -3.79
CA TYR A 577 -13.19 3.19 -5.08
C TYR A 577 -14.65 2.80 -5.35
N PHE A 578 -14.98 2.60 -6.62
CA PHE A 578 -16.34 2.33 -7.08
C PHE A 578 -16.59 0.83 -7.25
N ILE A 579 -17.81 0.39 -6.93
CA ILE A 579 -18.26 -1.00 -6.94
C ILE A 579 -19.61 -1.08 -7.67
N MET A 580 -19.73 -2.09 -8.52
CA MET A 580 -20.95 -2.46 -9.23
C MET A 580 -21.23 -3.93 -8.99
N ASN A 581 -22.43 -4.28 -8.54
CA ASN A 581 -22.81 -5.68 -8.36
C ASN A 581 -24.32 -5.90 -8.52
N VAL A 582 -24.71 -7.16 -8.72
CA VAL A 582 -26.11 -7.61 -8.58
C VAL A 582 -26.13 -8.70 -7.53
N ALA A 583 -26.74 -8.45 -6.39
CA ALA A 583 -26.79 -9.38 -5.27
C ALA A 583 -28.18 -10.01 -5.09
N VAL A 584 -28.27 -11.11 -4.34
CA VAL A 584 -29.53 -11.83 -4.06
C VAL A 584 -29.52 -12.34 -2.61
N SER A 585 -30.40 -11.83 -1.76
CA SER A 585 -30.54 -12.26 -0.36
C SER A 585 -32.01 -12.31 0.05
N ASP A 586 -32.34 -13.12 1.07
CA ASP A 586 -33.64 -13.08 1.75
C ASP A 586 -33.76 -11.96 2.79
N SER A 587 -32.64 -11.32 3.14
CA SER A 587 -32.55 -10.36 4.25
C SER A 587 -32.88 -8.92 3.82
N TRP A 588 -32.83 -8.62 2.51
CA TRP A 588 -33.11 -7.30 1.94
C TRP A 588 -34.60 -7.06 1.59
N GLY A 589 -34.91 -5.88 1.02
CA GLY A 589 -36.25 -5.53 0.56
C GLY A 589 -36.66 -6.23 -0.74
N ALA A 590 -35.75 -6.30 -1.71
CA ALA A 590 -35.85 -7.22 -2.85
C ALA A 590 -35.41 -8.61 -2.41
N ARG A 591 -36.17 -9.65 -2.77
CA ARG A 591 -35.91 -11.04 -2.35
C ARG A 591 -36.12 -12.02 -3.50
N PRO A 592 -35.31 -13.09 -3.59
CA PRO A 592 -35.58 -14.19 -4.50
C PRO A 592 -36.89 -14.90 -4.12
N PRO A 593 -37.63 -15.46 -5.09
CA PRO A 593 -38.60 -16.51 -4.80
C PRO A 593 -37.90 -17.67 -4.06
N ASN A 594 -38.57 -18.25 -3.07
CA ASN A 594 -38.07 -19.41 -2.32
C ASN A 594 -36.66 -19.20 -1.70
N GLY A 595 -36.45 -18.11 -0.95
CA GLY A 595 -35.18 -17.83 -0.26
C GLY A 595 -34.61 -19.05 0.49
N GLY A 596 -33.30 -19.29 0.31
CA GLY A 596 -32.62 -20.48 0.81
C GLY A 596 -32.86 -21.77 -0.01
N ARG A 597 -33.46 -21.68 -1.20
CA ARG A 597 -33.71 -22.77 -2.15
C ARG A 597 -33.48 -22.30 -3.60
N PRO A 598 -33.47 -23.21 -4.60
CA PRO A 598 -33.48 -22.81 -6.01
C PRO A 598 -34.74 -22.00 -6.33
N CYS A 599 -34.65 -21.06 -7.28
CA CYS A 599 -35.73 -20.10 -7.60
C CYS A 599 -37.12 -20.75 -7.72
N ARG A 600 -37.24 -21.84 -8.49
CA ARG A 600 -38.53 -22.52 -8.75
C ARG A 600 -39.08 -23.32 -7.57
N GLY A 601 -38.28 -23.57 -6.52
CA GLY A 601 -38.69 -24.36 -5.36
C GLY A 601 -39.00 -25.81 -5.73
N ASP A 602 -40.25 -26.23 -5.53
CA ASP A 602 -40.81 -27.51 -5.99
C ASP A 602 -41.28 -27.46 -7.46
N GLY A 603 -41.58 -26.26 -7.98
CA GLY A 603 -42.07 -26.03 -9.33
C GLY A 603 -43.60 -25.93 -9.44
N ASP A 604 -44.35 -25.97 -8.34
CA ASP A 604 -45.83 -25.97 -8.38
C ASP A 604 -46.44 -24.56 -8.52
N ASP A 605 -45.76 -23.50 -8.05
CA ASP A 605 -46.26 -22.13 -8.17
C ASP A 605 -46.01 -21.54 -9.57
N ALA A 606 -47.08 -21.47 -10.36
CA ALA A 606 -47.08 -20.91 -11.71
C ALA A 606 -46.75 -19.41 -11.82
N LYS A 607 -46.83 -18.62 -10.73
CA LYS A 607 -46.34 -17.23 -10.68
C LYS A 607 -44.82 -17.24 -10.46
N VAL A 608 -44.33 -18.04 -9.52
CA VAL A 608 -42.89 -18.19 -9.25
C VAL A 608 -42.16 -18.69 -10.48
N ASN A 609 -42.67 -19.73 -11.16
CA ASN A 609 -42.07 -20.24 -12.39
C ASN A 609 -41.88 -19.14 -13.44
N ARG A 610 -42.90 -18.29 -13.67
CA ARG A 610 -42.81 -17.15 -14.59
C ARG A 610 -41.78 -16.10 -14.17
N ILE A 611 -41.60 -15.87 -12.87
CA ILE A 611 -40.54 -14.98 -12.36
C ILE A 611 -39.16 -15.59 -12.62
N CYS A 612 -38.99 -16.89 -12.40
CA CYS A 612 -37.75 -17.61 -12.66
C CYS A 612 -37.44 -17.75 -14.16
N ASP A 613 -38.45 -17.77 -15.03
CA ASP A 613 -38.31 -17.63 -16.49
C ASP A 613 -37.86 -16.21 -16.92
N GLY A 614 -37.70 -15.31 -15.95
CA GLY A 614 -37.04 -14.01 -16.09
C GLY A 614 -35.52 -14.06 -16.11
N PHE A 615 -34.88 -15.15 -15.64
CA PHE A 615 -33.41 -15.31 -15.70
C PHE A 615 -32.96 -15.78 -17.11
N PRO A 616 -31.77 -15.36 -17.61
CA PRO A 616 -30.84 -14.38 -17.03
C PRO A 616 -31.41 -12.96 -16.96
N MET A 617 -31.21 -12.29 -15.82
CA MET A 617 -31.49 -10.86 -15.66
C MET A 617 -30.21 -10.06 -15.84
N HIS A 618 -30.33 -8.83 -16.33
CA HIS A 618 -29.20 -7.99 -16.71
C HIS A 618 -29.36 -6.59 -16.14
N MET A 619 -28.35 -6.15 -15.40
CA MET A 619 -28.11 -4.72 -15.15
C MET A 619 -27.24 -4.19 -16.27
N LYS A 620 -27.62 -3.07 -16.88
CA LYS A 620 -26.87 -2.45 -17.99
C LYS A 620 -26.41 -1.06 -17.59
N ILE A 621 -25.14 -0.73 -17.85
CA ILE A 621 -24.53 0.57 -17.54
C ILE A 621 -23.92 1.13 -18.82
N ASP A 622 -24.47 2.25 -19.30
CA ASP A 622 -24.09 2.93 -20.53
C ASP A 622 -22.80 3.74 -20.38
N HIS A 623 -22.69 4.52 -19.30
CA HIS A 623 -21.47 5.22 -18.94
C HIS A 623 -21.37 5.48 -17.44
N ILE A 624 -20.13 5.70 -16.97
CA ILE A 624 -19.81 6.26 -15.66
C ILE A 624 -18.89 7.46 -15.88
N ARG A 625 -19.14 8.58 -15.19
CA ARG A 625 -18.33 9.81 -15.27
C ARG A 625 -18.15 10.43 -13.88
N LEU A 626 -16.96 10.97 -13.63
CA LEU A 626 -16.60 11.69 -12.41
C LEU A 626 -16.08 13.08 -12.73
N TYR A 627 -16.64 14.08 -12.06
CA TYR A 627 -16.28 15.50 -12.18
C TYR A 627 -15.77 16.02 -10.84
N GLN A 628 -14.69 16.78 -10.83
CA GLN A 628 -14.11 17.35 -9.61
C GLN A 628 -13.70 18.83 -9.79
N ASP A 629 -13.60 19.53 -8.67
CA ASP A 629 -12.92 20.82 -8.61
C ASP A 629 -11.40 20.60 -8.65
N THR A 630 -10.80 20.88 -9.80
CA THR A 630 -9.35 20.78 -10.08
C THR A 630 -8.58 22.06 -9.72
N ARG A 631 -9.25 23.10 -9.20
CA ARG A 631 -8.61 24.37 -8.83
C ARG A 631 -7.62 24.18 -7.68
N ALA A 632 -6.52 24.92 -7.71
CA ALA A 632 -5.49 24.87 -6.68
C ALA A 632 -6.08 25.24 -5.29
N GLY A 633 -5.95 24.33 -4.31
CA GLY A 633 -6.53 24.48 -2.98
C GLY A 633 -7.86 23.75 -2.76
N SER A 634 -8.40 23.07 -3.80
CA SER A 634 -9.48 22.10 -3.64
C SER A 634 -9.11 21.00 -2.64
N LYS A 635 -10.11 20.50 -1.91
CA LYS A 635 -9.98 19.30 -1.07
C LYS A 635 -10.18 18.00 -1.85
N MET A 636 -10.73 18.08 -3.07
CA MET A 636 -10.99 16.92 -3.90
C MET A 636 -9.67 16.39 -4.48
N ALA A 637 -9.60 15.07 -4.68
CA ALA A 637 -8.41 14.41 -5.23
C ALA A 637 -8.79 13.21 -6.08
N VAL A 638 -7.97 12.95 -7.10
CA VAL A 638 -7.94 11.68 -7.84
C VAL A 638 -6.73 10.86 -7.37
N GLY A 639 -6.96 9.60 -7.03
CA GLY A 639 -5.94 8.66 -6.59
C GLY A 639 -6.30 7.94 -5.30
N CYS A 640 -5.71 6.76 -5.13
CA CYS A 640 -5.92 5.90 -3.95
C CYS A 640 -5.02 6.24 -2.76
N ASP A 641 -3.99 7.08 -2.96
CA ASP A 641 -2.99 7.43 -1.94
C ASP A 641 -2.81 8.95 -1.75
N PRO A 642 -3.88 9.72 -1.53
CA PRO A 642 -3.80 11.17 -1.35
C PRO A 642 -3.07 11.50 -0.04
N ALA A 643 -2.24 12.54 -0.03
CA ALA A 643 -1.49 12.94 1.18
C ALA A 643 -2.36 13.26 2.41
N SER A 644 -3.63 13.61 2.21
CA SER A 644 -4.60 13.81 3.31
C SER A 644 -4.98 12.50 4.01
N HIS A 645 -5.05 11.40 3.26
CA HIS A 645 -5.59 10.11 3.67
C HIS A 645 -4.82 8.96 2.95
N PRO A 646 -3.50 8.79 3.21
CA PRO A 646 -2.69 7.78 2.53
C PRO A 646 -3.20 6.37 2.82
N THR A 647 -3.04 5.45 1.86
CA THR A 647 -3.45 4.03 1.99
C THR A 647 -2.43 3.04 1.42
N ARG A 648 -1.55 3.47 0.51
CA ARG A 648 -0.73 2.56 -0.31
C ARG A 648 0.18 1.67 0.52
N GLN A 649 0.94 2.24 1.44
CA GLN A 649 1.89 1.46 2.24
C GLN A 649 1.16 0.52 3.22
N TRP A 650 0.02 0.92 3.77
CA TRP A 650 -0.83 0.04 4.57
C TRP A 650 -1.32 -1.19 3.78
N ILE A 651 -1.84 -0.98 2.57
CA ILE A 651 -2.33 -2.07 1.71
C ILE A 651 -1.16 -2.96 1.27
N GLN A 652 0.00 -2.39 0.96
CA GLN A 652 1.21 -3.16 0.62
C GLN A 652 1.72 -4.02 1.79
N ASP A 653 1.69 -3.50 3.02
CA ASP A 653 2.12 -4.21 4.22
C ASP A 653 1.15 -5.34 4.64
N HIS A 654 -0.09 -5.34 4.13
CA HIS A 654 -1.16 -6.28 4.49
C HIS A 654 -1.80 -6.96 3.26
N ILE A 655 -1.14 -7.00 2.10
CA ILE A 655 -1.76 -7.34 0.80
C ILE A 655 -2.49 -8.70 0.79
N GLU A 656 -1.98 -9.66 1.57
CA GLU A 656 -2.56 -10.99 1.83
C GLU A 656 -3.99 -10.98 2.43
N GLU A 657 -4.45 -9.87 2.98
CA GLU A 657 -5.83 -9.69 3.45
C GLU A 657 -6.80 -9.22 2.36
N TYR A 658 -6.26 -8.73 1.24
CA TYR A 658 -6.99 -8.10 0.14
C TYR A 658 -7.06 -8.96 -1.12
N GLU A 659 -6.32 -10.07 -1.21
CA GLU A 659 -6.32 -10.96 -2.37
C GLU A 659 -6.35 -12.46 -2.03
N ASP A 660 -6.69 -13.27 -3.02
CA ASP A 660 -6.56 -14.73 -3.00
C ASP A 660 -6.00 -15.20 -4.36
N ASP A 661 -5.81 -16.51 -4.54
CA ASP A 661 -5.18 -17.05 -5.76
C ASP A 661 -5.90 -16.73 -7.07
N VAL A 662 -7.20 -16.44 -7.02
CA VAL A 662 -8.03 -16.12 -8.20
C VAL A 662 -8.20 -14.60 -8.33
N ASN A 663 -8.38 -13.90 -7.21
CA ASN A 663 -8.80 -12.49 -7.17
C ASN A 663 -7.64 -11.50 -6.93
N ARG A 664 -6.47 -11.76 -7.53
CA ARG A 664 -5.22 -11.01 -7.30
C ARG A 664 -5.28 -9.51 -7.62
N HIS A 665 -4.52 -8.72 -6.88
CA HIS A 665 -4.24 -7.32 -7.18
C HIS A 665 -3.15 -7.23 -8.25
N VAL A 666 -3.55 -6.86 -9.48
CA VAL A 666 -2.65 -6.77 -10.63
C VAL A 666 -2.74 -5.40 -11.27
N ASP A 667 -1.65 -4.64 -11.16
CA ASP A 667 -1.47 -3.37 -11.87
C ASP A 667 -1.45 -3.60 -13.38
N VAL A 668 -2.20 -2.78 -14.12
CA VAL A 668 -2.27 -2.82 -15.59
C VAL A 668 -1.61 -1.56 -16.15
N GLN A 669 -0.58 -1.74 -16.99
CA GLN A 669 0.11 -0.64 -17.66
C GLN A 669 -0.51 -0.42 -19.04
N GLY A 670 -0.95 0.81 -19.31
CA GLY A 670 -1.74 1.09 -20.50
C GLY A 670 -3.20 0.65 -20.33
N GLY A 671 -3.85 0.33 -21.44
CA GLY A 671 -5.20 -0.21 -21.46
C GLY A 671 -6.32 0.81 -21.59
N ALA A 672 -6.08 2.13 -21.50
CA ALA A 672 -7.11 3.14 -21.79
C ALA A 672 -7.59 3.09 -23.25
N ARG A 673 -8.82 3.52 -23.50
CA ARG A 673 -9.35 3.74 -24.86
C ARG A 673 -8.56 4.83 -25.59
N CYS A 674 -8.27 4.65 -26.87
CA CYS A 674 -7.57 5.63 -27.70
C CYS A 674 -8.07 5.64 -29.15
N ALA A 675 -7.98 6.82 -29.79
CA ALA A 675 -8.23 7.03 -31.20
C ALA A 675 -6.92 7.25 -31.98
N SER A 676 -5.96 7.97 -31.40
CA SER A 676 -4.62 8.15 -31.95
C SER A 676 -3.53 7.73 -30.95
N HIS A 677 -2.26 7.73 -31.38
CA HIS A 677 -1.15 7.45 -30.47
C HIS A 677 -0.85 8.61 -29.52
N ASP A 678 -1.38 9.79 -29.81
CA ASP A 678 -1.21 11.03 -29.06
C ASP A 678 -2.02 10.98 -27.74
N ASP A 679 -3.06 10.11 -27.71
CA ASP A 679 -3.82 9.70 -26.53
C ASP A 679 -3.06 8.77 -25.58
N CYS A 680 -1.89 8.27 -26.00
CA CYS A 680 -1.08 7.27 -25.30
C CYS A 680 0.36 7.75 -25.04
N THR A 681 0.62 9.06 -25.17
CA THR A 681 1.96 9.62 -24.95
C THR A 681 1.88 11.05 -24.41
N PRO A 682 2.80 11.50 -23.54
CA PRO A 682 2.72 12.82 -22.93
C PRO A 682 3.26 13.94 -23.83
N SER A 683 2.69 15.14 -23.67
CA SER A 683 3.11 16.35 -24.40
C SER A 683 4.45 16.91 -23.91
N MET A 684 5.58 16.34 -24.37
CA MET A 684 6.92 16.81 -24.02
C MET A 684 7.48 17.83 -25.03
N LYS A 685 7.32 19.12 -24.73
CA LYS A 685 7.76 20.25 -25.59
C LYS A 685 9.27 20.34 -25.90
N LEU A 686 10.13 19.61 -25.20
CA LEU A 686 11.58 19.70 -25.31
C LEU A 686 12.24 18.48 -25.98
N VAL A 687 11.64 17.30 -25.89
CA VAL A 687 12.09 16.07 -26.55
C VAL A 687 10.86 15.21 -26.85
N PRO A 688 10.53 14.90 -28.12
CA PRO A 688 9.43 14.01 -28.44
C PRO A 688 9.82 12.56 -28.08
N ILE A 689 9.25 12.04 -26.99
CA ILE A 689 9.44 10.65 -26.54
C ILE A 689 8.10 9.94 -26.62
N ARG A 690 8.04 8.85 -27.39
CA ARG A 690 6.81 8.04 -27.55
C ARG A 690 6.74 6.95 -26.48
N THR A 691 5.94 7.19 -25.46
CA THR A 691 5.83 6.36 -24.24
C THR A 691 4.78 5.24 -24.34
N GLY A 692 3.82 5.39 -25.26
CA GLY A 692 2.81 4.41 -25.59
C GLY A 692 2.34 4.53 -27.04
N GLN A 693 1.55 3.55 -27.47
CA GLN A 693 1.00 3.45 -28.82
C GLN A 693 -0.47 3.01 -28.75
N CYS A 694 -1.28 3.47 -29.70
CA CYS A 694 -2.67 3.05 -29.79
C CYS A 694 -2.79 1.78 -30.63
N VAL A 695 -3.00 0.64 -29.97
CA VAL A 695 -3.07 -0.69 -30.58
C VAL A 695 -4.49 -1.22 -30.42
N ARG A 696 -5.17 -1.50 -31.53
CA ARG A 696 -6.58 -1.98 -31.53
C ARG A 696 -7.54 -1.07 -30.74
N GLN A 697 -7.32 0.25 -30.76
CA GLN A 697 -8.06 1.28 -29.99
C GLN A 697 -7.84 1.22 -28.46
N ARG A 698 -6.75 0.60 -27.98
CA ARG A 698 -6.31 0.69 -26.58
C ARG A 698 -4.83 1.06 -26.47
N CYS A 699 -4.46 1.81 -25.44
CA CYS A 699 -3.06 2.20 -25.22
C CYS A 699 -2.20 1.00 -24.80
N SER A 700 -1.03 0.86 -25.41
CA SER A 700 0.01 -0.11 -25.04
C SER A 700 1.31 0.63 -24.78
N CYS A 701 1.91 0.47 -23.60
CA CYS A 701 3.12 1.20 -23.23
C CYS A 701 4.34 0.64 -23.97
N THR A 702 5.25 1.50 -24.42
CA THR A 702 6.44 1.11 -25.20
C THR A 702 7.59 0.63 -24.33
N SER A 703 7.55 0.88 -23.03
CA SER A 703 8.57 0.43 -22.07
C SER A 703 8.02 0.34 -20.65
N GLN A 704 8.64 -0.52 -19.84
CA GLN A 704 8.34 -0.71 -18.41
C GLN A 704 8.54 0.53 -17.50
N PHE A 705 9.08 1.63 -18.03
CA PHE A 705 9.30 2.88 -17.29
C PHE A 705 8.08 3.82 -17.32
N TRP A 706 7.08 3.48 -18.13
CA TRP A 706 5.86 4.25 -18.31
C TRP A 706 4.64 3.38 -18.02
N GLY A 707 3.68 3.94 -17.31
CA GLY A 707 2.49 3.25 -16.85
C GLY A 707 1.31 4.19 -16.68
N GLY A 708 0.35 3.76 -15.86
CA GLY A 708 -0.99 4.32 -15.86
C GLY A 708 -1.75 4.00 -17.16
N PRO A 709 -3.03 4.37 -17.25
CA PRO A 709 -3.91 3.96 -18.35
C PRO A 709 -3.44 4.39 -19.74
N ARG A 710 -2.83 5.58 -19.82
CA ARG A 710 -2.40 6.25 -21.05
C ARG A 710 -0.88 6.23 -21.25
N CYS A 711 -0.14 5.46 -20.45
CA CYS A 711 1.33 5.41 -20.48
C CYS A 711 2.01 6.77 -20.21
N THR A 712 1.31 7.72 -19.59
CA THR A 712 1.83 9.06 -19.27
C THR A 712 2.29 9.21 -17.81
N THR A 713 2.07 8.20 -16.97
CA THR A 713 2.59 8.16 -15.60
C THR A 713 4.00 7.59 -15.62
N GLN A 714 4.97 8.37 -15.13
CA GLN A 714 6.33 7.86 -14.99
C GLN A 714 6.39 6.86 -13.82
N LEU A 715 6.78 5.62 -14.12
CA LEU A 715 7.00 4.61 -13.10
C LEU A 715 8.40 4.77 -12.49
N PRO A 716 8.57 4.57 -11.16
CA PRO A 716 9.90 4.44 -10.58
C PRO A 716 10.62 3.24 -11.21
N GLN A 717 11.95 3.31 -11.31
CA GLN A 717 12.75 2.21 -11.87
C GLN A 717 12.46 0.91 -11.13
N THR A 718 11.75 0.02 -11.82
CA THR A 718 11.38 -1.31 -11.36
C THR A 718 12.04 -2.33 -12.28
N SER A 719 13.36 -2.49 -12.11
CA SER A 719 13.91 -3.85 -12.21
C SER A 719 13.08 -4.76 -11.30
N GLY A 720 12.60 -5.88 -11.84
CA GLY A 720 11.38 -6.53 -11.37
C GLY A 720 11.35 -6.94 -9.89
N ARG A 721 10.13 -6.95 -9.32
CA ARG A 721 9.73 -7.53 -8.02
C ARG A 721 10.81 -7.55 -6.93
N GLY A 722 10.96 -6.43 -6.22
CA GLY A 722 11.72 -6.41 -4.96
C GLY A 722 12.01 -5.00 -4.47
N ASN A 723 12.05 -4.83 -3.15
CA ASN A 723 12.46 -3.56 -2.53
C ASN A 723 13.88 -3.15 -2.94
N GLN A 724 14.07 -2.00 -3.62
CA GLN A 724 14.75 -0.81 -3.07
C GLN A 724 14.99 0.32 -4.11
N VAL A 725 15.37 1.50 -3.60
CA VAL A 725 15.85 2.74 -4.26
C VAL A 725 14.90 3.44 -5.25
N ARG A 726 14.21 4.48 -4.76
CA ARG A 726 13.58 5.53 -5.59
C ARG A 726 14.66 6.40 -6.25
N SER A 727 15.02 6.13 -7.51
CA SER A 727 15.83 7.04 -8.33
C SER A 727 14.97 7.75 -9.38
N PHE A 728 14.66 9.03 -9.14
CA PHE A 728 14.12 9.92 -10.17
C PHE A 728 15.28 10.61 -10.89
N GLY A 729 15.59 10.15 -12.10
CA GLY A 729 16.61 10.76 -12.94
C GLY A 729 16.43 10.39 -14.42
N PRO A 730 16.90 11.24 -15.35
CA PRO A 730 16.95 10.86 -16.76
C PRO A 730 17.94 9.70 -16.98
N PRO A 731 17.86 8.97 -18.10
CA PRO A 731 18.74 7.85 -18.39
C PRO A 731 20.22 8.21 -18.19
N LEU A 732 21.02 7.27 -17.67
CA LEU A 732 22.44 7.48 -17.35
C LEU A 732 23.22 8.17 -18.49
N PHE A 733 22.93 7.79 -19.74
CA PHE A 733 23.49 8.38 -20.96
C PHE A 733 23.18 9.90 -21.11
N LEU A 734 21.96 10.33 -20.81
CA LEU A 734 21.54 11.74 -20.83
C LEU A 734 22.27 12.53 -19.73
N SER A 735 22.40 11.94 -18.54
CA SER A 735 23.19 12.52 -17.43
C SER A 735 24.67 12.66 -17.79
N ILE A 736 25.24 11.67 -18.49
CA ILE A 736 26.63 11.71 -19.01
C ILE A 736 26.78 12.81 -20.07
N ILE A 737 25.83 12.97 -21.00
CA ILE A 737 25.86 14.05 -22.01
C ILE A 737 25.80 15.42 -21.35
N VAL A 738 24.90 15.63 -20.38
CA VAL A 738 24.79 16.91 -19.67
C VAL A 738 26.05 17.20 -18.85
N ALA A 739 26.64 16.19 -18.20
CA ALA A 739 27.92 16.32 -17.52
C ALA A 739 29.07 16.68 -18.49
N ALA A 740 29.15 16.02 -19.65
CA ALA A 740 30.14 16.32 -20.68
C ALA A 740 29.98 17.76 -21.23
N LEU A 741 28.76 18.20 -21.52
CA LEU A 741 28.48 19.57 -21.96
C LEU A 741 28.81 20.60 -20.87
N ALA A 742 28.54 20.30 -19.60
CA ALA A 742 28.93 21.16 -18.47
C ALA A 742 30.45 21.26 -18.30
N ILE A 743 31.18 20.14 -18.48
CA ILE A 743 32.66 20.12 -18.49
C ILE A 743 33.20 20.96 -19.65
N VAL A 744 32.68 20.78 -20.87
CA VAL A 744 33.09 21.56 -22.06
C VAL A 744 32.81 23.05 -21.87
N ALA A 745 31.64 23.43 -21.33
CA ALA A 745 31.31 24.82 -21.02
C ALA A 745 32.23 25.40 -19.94
N THR A 746 32.55 24.63 -18.90
CA THR A 746 33.48 25.05 -17.84
C THR A 746 34.90 25.23 -18.38
N MET A 747 35.37 24.32 -19.22
CA MET A 747 36.65 24.42 -19.92
C MET A 747 36.68 25.66 -20.85
N ALA A 748 35.61 25.93 -21.59
CA ALA A 748 35.51 27.12 -22.43
C ALA A 748 35.54 28.43 -21.61
N VAL A 749 34.93 28.46 -20.42
CA VAL A 749 35.00 29.59 -19.49
C VAL A 749 36.41 29.75 -18.92
N LEU A 750 37.07 28.67 -18.49
CA LEU A 750 38.45 28.68 -18.01
C LEU A 750 39.45 29.12 -19.10
N VAL A 751 39.29 28.66 -20.34
CA VAL A 751 40.08 29.11 -21.50
C VAL A 751 39.82 30.60 -21.76
N ARG A 752 38.57 31.06 -21.74
CA ARG A 752 38.25 32.48 -21.91
C ARG A 752 38.82 33.36 -20.80
N GLU A 753 38.83 32.87 -19.55
CA GLU A 753 39.35 33.61 -18.41
C GLU A 753 40.88 33.61 -18.35
N THR A 754 41.55 32.53 -18.76
CA THR A 754 43.01 32.51 -18.95
C THR A 754 43.46 33.40 -20.11
N ILE A 755 42.74 33.43 -21.24
CA ILE A 755 43.00 34.37 -22.34
C ILE A 755 42.83 35.82 -21.86
N ARG A 756 41.73 36.12 -21.12
CA ARG A 756 41.50 37.45 -20.54
C ARG A 756 42.58 37.84 -19.52
N ASN A 757 43.10 36.89 -18.75
CA ASN A 757 44.17 37.15 -17.78
C ASN A 757 45.55 37.29 -18.45
N ARG A 758 45.79 36.63 -19.60
CA ARG A 758 46.99 36.84 -20.42
C ARG A 758 47.02 38.25 -21.03
N SER A 759 45.96 38.68 -21.71
CA SER A 759 45.89 40.04 -22.27
C SER A 759 45.90 41.13 -21.18
N ALA A 760 45.34 40.86 -20.00
CA ALA A 760 45.45 41.76 -18.85
C ALA A 760 46.86 41.79 -18.22
N ARG A 761 47.69 40.75 -18.39
CA ARG A 761 49.11 40.76 -17.99
C ARG A 761 49.97 41.54 -18.98
N GLU A 762 49.79 41.33 -20.28
CA GLU A 762 50.47 42.11 -21.34
C GLU A 762 50.20 43.61 -21.19
N LEU A 763 48.94 44.00 -20.98
CA LEU A 763 48.57 45.40 -20.77
C LEU A 763 49.17 45.99 -19.48
N ARG A 764 49.37 45.18 -18.42
CA ARG A 764 50.02 45.62 -17.17
C ARG A 764 51.51 45.84 -17.37
N LEU A 765 52.21 44.91 -18.02
CA LEU A 765 53.64 45.02 -18.33
C LEU A 765 53.92 46.29 -19.16
N GLN A 766 53.11 46.57 -20.19
CA GLN A 766 53.21 47.81 -20.96
C GLN A 766 52.97 49.09 -20.12
N LEU A 767 52.06 49.03 -19.13
CA LEU A 767 51.81 50.13 -18.20
C LEU A 767 52.94 50.32 -17.17
N GLU A 768 53.63 49.24 -16.83
CA GLU A 768 54.75 49.20 -15.88
C GLU A 768 56.02 49.77 -16.54
N GLU A 769 56.34 49.35 -17.77
CA GLU A 769 57.39 49.96 -18.62
C GLU A 769 57.14 51.47 -18.82
N ALA A 770 55.89 51.85 -19.14
CA ALA A 770 55.50 53.25 -19.29
C ALA A 770 55.57 54.05 -17.97
N ARG A 771 55.46 53.39 -16.80
CA ARG A 771 55.67 54.01 -15.49
C ARG A 771 57.14 54.21 -15.19
N VAL A 772 57.98 53.19 -15.39
CA VAL A 772 59.44 53.27 -15.16
C VAL A 772 60.07 54.38 -16.01
N GLN A 773 59.74 54.45 -17.32
CA GLN A 773 60.21 55.56 -18.18
C GLN A 773 59.75 56.94 -17.72
N LYS A 774 58.62 57.03 -16.99
CA LYS A 774 58.07 58.29 -16.47
C LYS A 774 58.71 58.67 -15.14
N GLU A 775 59.05 57.70 -14.30
CA GLU A 775 59.79 57.92 -13.05
C GLU A 775 61.24 58.31 -13.30
N GLU A 776 61.94 57.68 -14.25
CA GLU A 776 63.30 58.09 -14.66
C GLU A 776 63.33 59.53 -15.19
N ARG A 777 62.37 59.91 -16.03
CA ARG A 777 62.20 61.30 -16.51
C ARG A 777 61.84 62.30 -15.40
N SER A 778 61.30 61.83 -14.26
CA SER A 778 61.01 62.67 -13.10
C SER A 778 62.22 62.83 -12.17
N ARG A 779 63.02 61.77 -11.97
CA ARG A 779 64.26 61.80 -11.16
C ARG A 779 65.35 62.65 -11.78
N ALA A 780 65.38 62.78 -13.11
CA ALA A 780 66.28 63.68 -13.82
C ALA A 780 65.97 65.19 -13.66
N ARG A 781 64.89 65.57 -12.94
CA ARG A 781 64.36 66.95 -12.96
C ARG A 781 64.18 67.64 -11.60
N ALA A 782 64.59 67.03 -10.49
CA ALA A 782 64.42 67.59 -9.14
C ALA A 782 65.60 67.29 -8.22
N GLY A 783 66.67 68.07 -8.34
CA GLY A 783 67.84 68.01 -7.46
C GLY A 783 68.25 69.38 -6.93
N SER A 784 67.59 69.85 -5.86
CA SER A 784 68.09 70.92 -4.97
C SER A 784 67.12 71.19 -3.79
N VAL A 785 67.59 71.00 -2.53
CA VAL A 785 67.21 71.71 -1.27
C VAL A 785 65.69 71.84 -0.92
N GLY A 786 65.17 71.58 0.28
CA GLY A 786 65.70 71.29 1.62
C GLY A 786 64.78 71.93 2.71
N ILE A 787 64.92 71.52 3.99
CA ILE A 787 64.28 72.12 5.21
C ILE A 787 62.89 71.56 5.61
N THR A 788 62.49 71.83 6.87
CA THR A 788 61.87 70.92 7.86
C THR A 788 60.41 71.20 8.31
N LEU A 789 59.79 70.15 8.88
CA LEU A 789 58.85 70.11 10.03
C LEU A 789 57.32 70.35 9.86
N ALA A 790 56.57 69.35 10.37
CA ALA A 790 55.37 69.42 11.22
C ALA A 790 53.93 69.21 10.64
N SER A 791 53.25 68.27 11.33
CA SER A 791 51.80 68.17 11.63
C SER A 791 50.85 67.27 10.78
N LYS A 792 50.36 66.25 11.51
CA LYS A 792 49.21 65.30 11.34
C LYS A 792 48.12 65.59 10.29
N SER A 793 47.74 64.54 9.55
CA SER A 793 46.36 63.95 9.54
C SER A 793 46.34 62.57 8.83
N PRO A 794 45.31 61.70 9.06
CA PRO A 794 45.36 60.27 8.72
C PRO A 794 44.55 59.88 7.47
N VAL A 795 44.76 58.66 6.93
CA VAL A 795 43.72 57.69 6.48
C VAL A 795 44.33 56.37 5.98
N LEU A 796 43.51 55.32 5.98
CA LEU A 796 43.76 53.93 5.58
C LEU A 796 44.27 53.70 4.14
N ALA A 797 44.68 52.44 3.93
CA ALA A 797 44.66 51.65 2.70
C ALA A 797 46.02 51.57 1.95
N THR A 798 46.75 50.45 1.99
CA THR A 798 46.55 49.12 1.34
C THR A 798 47.88 48.80 0.56
N PRO A 799 48.01 47.75 -0.29
CA PRO A 799 48.35 46.43 0.21
C PRO A 799 49.43 45.71 -0.65
N PHE A 800 49.74 44.45 -0.28
CA PHE A 800 50.39 43.46 -1.16
C PHE A 800 51.86 43.78 -1.58
N THR A 801 52.71 42.78 -1.75
CA THR A 801 52.78 42.06 -3.04
C THR A 801 53.23 40.60 -2.93
N PRO A 802 52.79 39.73 -3.87
CA PRO A 802 53.25 38.35 -4.03
C PRO A 802 54.31 38.29 -5.16
N HIS A 803 54.45 37.12 -5.83
CA HIS A 803 55.33 36.81 -6.97
C HIS A 803 56.79 36.50 -6.58
N ASP A 804 57.52 35.54 -7.17
CA ASP A 804 57.36 34.67 -8.36
C ASP A 804 57.78 33.21 -8.02
N GLY A 805 57.82 32.17 -8.88
CA GLY A 805 57.47 31.98 -10.30
C GLY A 805 58.25 30.79 -10.91
N ASP A 806 57.71 30.23 -11.99
CA ASP A 806 58.34 29.41 -13.04
C ASP A 806 58.82 27.93 -12.85
N GLU A 807 58.73 27.28 -14.02
CA GLU A 807 59.30 26.02 -14.53
C GLU A 807 58.75 24.61 -14.19
N VAL A 808 58.73 23.82 -15.27
CA VAL A 808 58.26 22.44 -15.51
C VAL A 808 59.20 21.96 -16.63
N PRO A 809 59.91 20.80 -16.52
CA PRO A 809 59.25 19.55 -16.88
C PRO A 809 59.73 18.25 -16.20
N GLY A 810 58.84 17.26 -16.20
CA GLY A 810 59.20 15.93 -16.70
C GLY A 810 59.30 14.78 -15.69
N ILE A 811 58.29 13.90 -15.75
CA ILE A 811 58.39 12.44 -15.63
C ILE A 811 58.92 11.85 -14.30
N GLY A 812 58.06 11.08 -13.63
CA GLY A 812 58.52 9.80 -13.05
C GLY A 812 58.05 9.44 -11.64
N TYR A 813 57.15 8.44 -11.61
CA TYR A 813 57.15 7.33 -10.65
C TYR A 813 56.76 7.47 -9.16
N LEU A 814 55.95 6.47 -8.78
CA LEU A 814 55.84 5.77 -7.49
C LEU A 814 55.54 6.55 -6.19
N GLY A 815 54.30 6.36 -5.72
CA GLY A 815 54.06 5.66 -4.46
C GLY A 815 54.26 6.44 -3.15
N PHE A 816 53.16 6.84 -2.52
CA PHE A 816 53.15 7.11 -1.07
C PHE A 816 51.93 6.51 -0.38
N TRP A 817 52.23 5.74 0.67
CA TRP A 817 51.37 5.55 1.83
C TRP A 817 50.98 6.91 2.44
N ILE A 818 49.81 7.00 3.06
CA ILE A 818 49.64 7.69 4.36
C ILE A 818 48.38 7.16 5.06
N LEU A 819 48.52 6.91 6.35
CA LEU A 819 47.44 6.46 7.23
C LEU A 819 46.39 7.54 7.50
N GLU A 820 45.19 7.04 7.74
CA GLU A 820 44.28 7.45 8.81
C GLU A 820 44.64 8.69 9.67
N ARG A 821 43.66 9.60 9.75
CA ARG A 821 43.10 9.96 11.06
C ARG A 821 41.61 10.26 10.95
N THR A 822 40.82 9.21 11.12
CA THR A 822 39.39 9.31 11.43
C THR A 822 39.19 10.00 12.77
N LYS A 823 38.15 10.84 12.86
CA LYS A 823 37.65 11.38 14.13
C LYS A 823 36.49 10.53 14.61
N GLU A 824 36.63 9.91 15.77
CA GLU A 824 35.46 9.60 16.57
C GLU A 824 34.74 10.92 16.96
N ARG A 825 33.42 10.94 16.83
CA ARG A 825 32.56 11.86 17.57
C ARG A 825 31.45 11.04 18.24
N GLY A 826 31.71 10.66 19.48
CA GLY A 826 30.69 10.08 20.36
C GLY A 826 29.52 11.05 20.59
N THR A 827 28.33 10.48 20.65
CA THR A 827 27.09 11.18 21.01
C THR A 827 27.15 11.77 22.42
N ARG A 828 26.69 13.02 22.57
CA ARG A 828 26.20 13.55 23.87
C ARG A 828 24.95 14.37 23.65
N ARG A 829 23.89 14.06 24.39
CA ARG A 829 22.66 14.88 24.48
C ARG A 829 22.35 15.14 25.96
N ARG A 830 22.31 16.43 26.35
CA ARG A 830 21.77 16.96 27.64
C ARG A 830 22.59 16.58 28.91
N ARG A 831 22.68 17.40 29.97
CA ARG A 831 22.10 18.75 30.23
C ARG A 831 22.90 19.51 31.34
N ARG A 832 22.82 20.85 31.30
CA ARG A 832 22.93 21.85 32.41
C ARG A 832 24.30 22.23 33.02
N ARG A 833 24.70 23.46 32.65
CA ARG A 833 25.12 24.62 33.50
C ARG A 833 26.23 24.42 34.56
N LYS A 834 27.35 25.13 34.36
CA LYS A 834 27.61 26.43 35.02
C LYS A 834 28.68 27.25 34.28
N LYS A 835 28.71 28.56 34.52
CA LYS A 835 29.78 29.47 34.07
C LYS A 835 31.07 29.14 34.83
N MET A 836 32.23 29.32 34.21
CA MET A 836 33.20 30.33 34.65
C MET A 836 34.20 30.69 33.56
N THR A 837 34.86 31.83 33.76
CA THR A 837 35.71 32.56 32.81
C THR A 837 37.13 32.02 32.77
N ALA A 838 37.86 32.40 31.71
CA ALA A 838 39.30 32.21 31.65
C ALA A 838 39.99 33.05 32.73
N GLN A 839 40.79 32.39 33.56
CA GLN A 839 41.94 32.98 34.22
C GLN A 839 42.96 31.86 34.50
N ASP A 840 44.23 32.25 34.42
CA ASP A 840 45.40 31.63 35.04
C ASP A 840 45.85 30.28 34.45
N VAL A 841 46.55 30.41 33.32
CA VAL A 841 47.68 29.55 32.96
C VAL A 841 48.84 29.90 33.90
N GLU A 842 49.24 29.00 34.78
CA GLU A 842 50.66 28.69 35.07
C GLU A 842 50.82 27.57 36.12
N MET A 843 52.05 27.04 36.17
CA MET A 843 52.58 25.99 37.06
C MET A 843 52.14 24.53 36.83
N GLN A 844 53.14 23.67 37.03
CA GLN A 844 53.13 22.23 36.77
C GLN A 844 52.53 21.48 37.96
N ASP A 845 51.73 20.48 37.67
CA ASP A 845 51.74 19.22 38.44
C ASP A 845 51.76 18.08 37.42
N ALA A 846 52.65 17.11 37.63
CA ALA A 846 52.59 15.86 36.86
C ALA A 846 51.40 15.05 37.38
N GLU A 847 50.45 14.68 36.50
CA GLU A 847 49.40 13.72 36.88
C GLU A 847 50.08 12.40 37.28
N ALA A 848 50.15 12.14 38.58
CA ALA A 848 50.79 10.95 39.12
C ALA A 848 50.07 9.71 38.60
N GLN A 849 50.74 8.96 37.73
CA GLN A 849 50.23 7.73 37.12
C GLN A 849 49.85 6.76 38.24
N HIS A 850 48.59 6.33 38.26
CA HIS A 850 48.04 5.55 39.38
C HIS A 850 48.86 4.25 39.58
N PRO A 851 49.22 3.84 40.81
CA PRO A 851 50.10 2.67 41.02
C PRO A 851 49.61 1.36 40.37
N LEU A 852 48.29 1.21 40.21
CA LEU A 852 47.68 0.08 39.49
C LEU A 852 47.86 0.10 37.97
N GLN A 853 48.00 1.28 37.36
CA GLN A 853 48.27 1.42 35.92
C GLN A 853 49.67 0.91 35.60
N VAL A 854 50.66 1.25 36.43
CA VAL A 854 52.03 0.73 36.33
C VAL A 854 52.05 -0.79 36.50
N ARG A 855 51.36 -1.33 37.52
CA ARG A 855 51.24 -2.79 37.72
C ARG A 855 50.52 -3.52 36.59
N PHE A 856 49.66 -2.84 35.82
CA PHE A 856 49.04 -3.39 34.62
C PHE A 856 50.00 -3.41 33.43
N GLU A 857 50.81 -2.37 33.27
CA GLU A 857 51.89 -2.31 32.27
C GLU A 857 52.94 -3.40 32.54
N GLU A 858 53.37 -3.59 33.79
CA GLU A 858 54.21 -4.72 34.23
C GLU A 858 53.60 -6.09 33.88
N ALA A 859 52.27 -6.24 34.00
CA ALA A 859 51.56 -7.47 33.67
C ALA A 859 51.41 -7.70 32.15
N GLU A 860 51.33 -6.64 31.34
CA GLU A 860 51.35 -6.76 29.88
C GLU A 860 52.76 -7.10 29.35
N ASP A 861 53.81 -6.55 29.96
CA ASP A 861 55.20 -6.91 29.65
C ASP A 861 55.48 -8.39 29.99
N ALA A 862 54.95 -8.88 31.11
CA ALA A 862 55.00 -10.31 31.46
C ALA A 862 54.26 -11.20 30.44
N VAL A 863 53.21 -10.71 29.78
CA VAL A 863 52.54 -11.44 28.66
C VAL A 863 53.37 -11.37 27.38
N ALA A 864 53.99 -10.22 27.08
CA ALA A 864 54.85 -10.06 25.92
C ALA A 864 56.12 -10.93 25.99
N ALA A 865 56.55 -11.30 27.20
CA ALA A 865 57.65 -12.23 27.45
C ALA A 865 57.27 -13.72 27.26
N LEU A 866 55.98 -14.07 27.11
CA LEU A 866 55.55 -15.44 26.91
C LEU A 866 55.88 -15.94 25.48
N THR A 867 56.36 -17.18 25.40
CA THR A 867 56.54 -17.95 24.17
C THR A 867 55.61 -19.17 24.19
N ASP A 868 55.41 -19.85 23.05
CA ASP A 868 54.53 -21.03 22.93
C ASP A 868 54.88 -22.24 23.85
N LYS A 869 55.91 -22.12 24.71
CA LYS A 869 56.37 -23.14 25.66
C LYS A 869 56.48 -22.67 27.12
N SER A 870 56.24 -21.39 27.43
CA SER A 870 56.30 -20.87 28.81
C SER A 870 54.96 -20.99 29.53
N SER A 871 54.96 -21.25 30.85
CA SER A 871 53.70 -21.30 31.61
C SER A 871 53.13 -19.88 31.84
N PRO A 872 51.83 -19.64 31.60
CA PRO A 872 51.20 -18.34 31.79
C PRO A 872 50.91 -17.98 33.26
N ASP A 873 51.24 -18.85 34.23
CA ASP A 873 50.80 -18.71 35.64
C ASP A 873 51.26 -17.42 36.32
N GLU A 874 52.46 -16.93 35.98
CA GLU A 874 52.99 -15.68 36.53
C GLU A 874 52.16 -14.48 36.06
N ALA A 875 51.95 -14.33 34.74
CA ALA A 875 51.09 -13.30 34.17
C ALA A 875 49.63 -13.40 34.67
N ILE A 876 49.10 -14.62 34.79
CA ILE A 876 47.77 -14.89 35.37
C ILE A 876 47.69 -14.35 36.81
N HIS A 877 48.69 -14.63 37.65
CA HIS A 877 48.75 -14.15 39.02
C HIS A 877 48.82 -12.61 39.10
N HIS A 878 49.59 -11.97 38.21
CA HIS A 878 49.63 -10.50 38.12
C HIS A 878 48.26 -9.90 37.79
N PHE A 879 47.52 -10.42 36.79
CA PHE A 879 46.17 -9.92 36.49
C PHE A 879 45.14 -10.23 37.58
N GLN A 880 45.21 -11.41 38.22
CA GLN A 880 44.35 -11.73 39.38
C GLN A 880 44.56 -10.73 40.52
N ALA A 881 45.82 -10.38 40.84
CA ALA A 881 46.17 -9.42 41.88
C ALA A 881 45.71 -7.97 41.58
N ILE A 882 45.54 -7.61 40.30
CA ILE A 882 44.96 -6.33 39.88
C ILE A 882 43.43 -6.35 40.07
N ILE A 883 42.77 -7.46 39.73
CA ILE A 883 41.33 -7.63 39.88
C ILE A 883 40.93 -7.61 41.37
N SER A 884 41.70 -8.25 42.25
CA SER A 884 41.43 -8.37 43.70
C SER A 884 41.79 -7.15 44.54
N TYR A 885 42.13 -6.01 43.94
CA TYR A 885 42.51 -4.79 44.68
C TYR A 885 41.31 -4.12 45.38
N GLU A 886 41.37 -3.94 46.70
CA GLU A 886 40.32 -3.33 47.54
C GLU A 886 40.80 -2.08 48.30
N GLY A 887 41.45 -1.14 47.62
CA GLY A 887 41.81 0.16 48.21
C GLY A 887 40.61 1.12 48.37
N SER A 888 40.76 2.17 49.19
CA SER A 888 39.73 3.21 49.39
C SER A 888 39.42 4.03 48.13
N ASP A 889 40.31 3.96 47.15
CA ASP A 889 40.29 4.52 45.80
C ASP A 889 39.63 3.59 44.77
N ALA A 890 39.21 2.37 45.12
CA ALA A 890 38.70 1.36 44.18
C ALA A 890 37.46 1.77 43.37
N ALA A 891 36.71 2.79 43.82
CA ALA A 891 35.58 3.37 43.09
C ALA A 891 35.98 4.39 41.99
N THR A 892 37.27 4.74 41.88
CA THR A 892 37.78 5.74 40.93
C THR A 892 37.74 5.21 39.49
N GLU A 893 37.36 6.07 38.53
CA GLU A 893 37.19 5.68 37.12
C GLU A 893 38.46 5.07 36.49
N VAL A 894 39.64 5.53 36.90
CA VAL A 894 40.94 4.98 36.48
C VAL A 894 41.09 3.53 36.91
N VAL A 895 40.83 3.22 38.20
CA VAL A 895 40.94 1.86 38.75
C VAL A 895 39.94 0.90 38.08
N GLN A 896 38.70 1.35 37.87
CA GLN A 896 37.69 0.55 37.17
C GLN A 896 38.08 0.22 35.72
N ARG A 897 38.77 1.15 35.03
CA ARG A 897 39.24 0.96 33.65
C ARG A 897 40.36 -0.08 33.56
N VAL A 898 41.35 0.01 34.46
CA VAL A 898 42.46 -0.95 34.56
C VAL A 898 41.92 -2.35 34.87
N LYS A 899 40.97 -2.48 35.79
CA LYS A 899 40.31 -3.77 36.07
C LYS A 899 39.54 -4.31 34.86
N GLU A 900 38.80 -3.48 34.10
CA GLU A 900 38.15 -3.91 32.85
C GLU A 900 39.16 -4.48 31.83
N GLN A 901 40.32 -3.83 31.67
CA GLN A 901 41.37 -4.28 30.75
C GLN A 901 42.04 -5.57 31.22
N ALA A 902 42.35 -5.69 32.51
CA ALA A 902 42.91 -6.91 33.11
C ALA A 902 41.98 -8.13 32.93
N ILE A 903 40.66 -7.93 33.05
CA ILE A 903 39.66 -9.00 32.84
C ILE A 903 39.70 -9.52 31.40
N TYR A 904 39.76 -8.64 30.39
CA TYR A 904 39.82 -9.07 28.99
C TYR A 904 41.12 -9.82 28.67
N LYS A 905 42.26 -9.36 29.19
CA LYS A 905 43.57 -10.02 28.99
C LYS A 905 43.63 -11.38 29.70
N LEU A 906 43.13 -11.47 30.92
CA LEU A 906 43.06 -12.73 31.67
C LEU A 906 42.14 -13.75 30.98
N ALA A 907 40.96 -13.32 30.50
CA ALA A 907 40.07 -14.18 29.72
C ALA A 907 40.74 -14.67 28.43
N GLN A 908 41.45 -13.80 27.71
CA GLN A 908 42.21 -14.16 26.51
C GLN A 908 43.28 -15.22 26.81
N LEU A 909 44.05 -15.08 27.90
CA LEU A 909 45.05 -16.06 28.33
C LEU A 909 44.42 -17.42 28.66
N TYR A 910 43.34 -17.45 29.46
CA TYR A 910 42.68 -18.71 29.80
C TYR A 910 42.16 -19.45 28.57
N ILE A 911 41.60 -18.75 27.57
CA ILE A 911 41.11 -19.39 26.34
C ILE A 911 42.29 -19.83 25.45
N GLN A 912 43.36 -19.03 25.34
CA GLN A 912 44.55 -19.38 24.55
C GLN A 912 45.26 -20.65 25.06
N TYR A 913 45.32 -20.84 26.38
CA TYR A 913 45.94 -22.02 27.01
C TYR A 913 44.93 -23.12 27.40
N GLY A 914 43.70 -23.10 26.88
CA GLY A 914 42.73 -24.18 27.02
C GLY A 914 42.14 -24.38 28.42
N ARG A 915 42.19 -23.38 29.30
CA ARG A 915 41.71 -23.46 30.70
C ARG A 915 40.21 -23.16 30.82
N GLU A 916 39.38 -23.97 30.16
CA GLU A 916 37.92 -23.78 30.03
C GLU A 916 37.20 -23.51 31.36
N LYS A 917 37.52 -24.29 32.41
CA LYS A 917 36.90 -24.18 33.75
C LYS A 917 37.25 -22.86 34.46
N GLU A 918 38.41 -22.30 34.18
CA GLU A 918 38.87 -21.04 34.77
C GLU A 918 38.14 -19.84 34.14
N VAL A 919 37.74 -19.93 32.86
CA VAL A 919 36.88 -18.91 32.20
C VAL A 919 35.49 -18.84 32.84
N ALA A 920 34.86 -19.99 33.09
CA ALA A 920 33.57 -20.05 33.78
C ALA A 920 33.68 -19.53 35.23
N SER A 921 34.73 -19.95 35.94
CA SER A 921 35.01 -19.50 37.31
C SER A 921 35.30 -18.00 37.38
N LEU A 922 35.96 -17.42 36.37
CA LEU A 922 36.23 -15.99 36.25
C LEU A 922 34.93 -15.18 36.17
N LEU A 923 33.98 -15.56 35.32
CA LEU A 923 32.69 -14.87 35.23
C LEU A 923 31.90 -14.92 36.54
N GLN A 924 32.03 -16.00 37.31
CA GLN A 924 31.43 -16.12 38.65
C GLN A 924 32.14 -15.23 39.68
N ALA A 925 33.48 -15.23 39.70
CA ALA A 925 34.29 -14.40 40.59
C ALA A 925 34.14 -12.89 40.33
N LEU A 926 33.74 -12.48 39.13
CA LEU A 926 33.52 -11.07 38.77
C LEU A 926 32.12 -10.54 39.16
N ARG A 927 31.19 -11.39 39.63
CA ARG A 927 29.83 -10.95 40.03
C ARG A 927 29.84 -9.84 41.11
N PRO A 928 30.68 -9.87 42.16
CA PRO A 928 30.79 -8.78 43.12
C PRO A 928 31.40 -7.49 42.53
N PHE A 929 32.23 -7.60 41.50
CA PHE A 929 32.75 -6.42 40.80
C PHE A 929 31.66 -5.78 39.92
N PHE A 930 30.78 -6.58 39.32
CA PHE A 930 29.68 -6.09 38.47
C PHE A 930 28.65 -5.22 39.20
N THR A 931 28.49 -5.35 40.52
CA THR A 931 27.61 -4.45 41.31
C THR A 931 28.21 -3.05 41.51
N SER A 932 29.54 -2.91 41.41
CA SER A 932 30.25 -1.61 41.45
C SER A 932 30.29 -0.88 40.10
N LEU A 933 29.92 -1.57 39.00
CA LEU A 933 29.98 -1.05 37.64
C LEU A 933 28.61 -0.59 37.11
N PRO A 934 28.57 0.40 36.20
CA PRO A 934 27.37 0.72 35.44
C PRO A 934 26.89 -0.49 34.61
N LYS A 935 25.58 -0.79 34.66
CA LYS A 935 24.96 -1.96 34.00
C LYS A 935 25.36 -2.14 32.51
N ALA A 936 25.62 -1.05 31.80
CA ALA A 936 26.07 -1.07 30.40
C ALA A 936 27.52 -1.56 30.21
N LYS A 937 28.45 -1.24 31.13
CA LYS A 937 29.82 -1.78 31.13
C LYS A 937 29.80 -3.27 31.48
N THR A 938 29.07 -3.66 32.53
CA THR A 938 28.81 -5.06 32.90
C THR A 938 28.33 -5.89 31.71
N GLY A 939 27.29 -5.41 31.00
CA GLY A 939 26.75 -6.08 29.81
C GLY A 939 27.64 -6.02 28.57
N LYS A 940 28.71 -5.22 28.55
CA LYS A 940 29.78 -5.29 27.54
C LYS A 940 30.78 -6.38 27.91
N ILE A 941 31.23 -6.43 29.17
CA ILE A 941 32.22 -7.40 29.65
C ILE A 941 31.72 -8.84 29.42
N VAL A 942 30.52 -9.16 29.91
CA VAL A 942 29.92 -10.51 29.80
C VAL A 942 29.81 -10.98 28.34
N ARG A 943 29.24 -10.15 27.46
CA ARG A 943 29.11 -10.50 26.02
C ARG A 943 30.47 -10.67 25.34
N THR A 944 31.43 -9.80 25.64
CA THR A 944 32.76 -9.87 25.00
C THR A 944 33.49 -11.16 25.38
N ILE A 945 33.40 -11.60 26.65
CA ILE A 945 33.99 -12.88 27.09
C ILE A 945 33.32 -14.07 26.38
N ILE A 946 31.99 -14.09 26.27
CA ILE A 946 31.27 -15.15 25.53
C ILE A 946 31.70 -15.19 24.05
N ASP A 947 31.81 -14.03 23.38
CA ASP A 947 32.22 -13.95 21.98
C ASP A 947 33.73 -14.19 21.75
N MET A 948 34.58 -14.08 22.78
CA MET A 948 36.00 -14.48 22.69
C MET A 948 36.16 -16.00 22.56
N VAL A 949 35.32 -16.80 23.24
CA VAL A 949 35.35 -18.27 23.16
C VAL A 949 35.10 -18.76 21.73
N ALA A 950 34.31 -18.01 20.94
CA ALA A 950 34.01 -18.34 19.54
C ALA A 950 35.18 -18.11 18.55
N LYS A 951 36.26 -17.42 18.96
CA LYS A 951 37.33 -16.99 18.04
C LYS A 951 38.61 -17.82 18.12
N VAL A 952 38.72 -18.75 19.06
CA VAL A 952 39.97 -19.47 19.33
C VAL A 952 39.99 -20.85 18.68
N LYS A 953 40.97 -21.05 17.77
CA LYS A 953 41.14 -22.26 16.94
C LYS A 953 41.67 -23.51 17.67
N VAL A 954 41.84 -23.43 19.00
CA VAL A 954 42.46 -24.49 19.82
C VAL A 954 41.43 -25.53 20.27
N LEU A 955 40.14 -25.17 20.29
CA LEU A 955 39.05 -26.06 20.68
C LEU A 955 38.37 -26.66 19.46
N ASP A 956 37.93 -27.91 19.62
CA ASP A 956 37.02 -28.59 18.70
C ASP A 956 35.68 -27.82 18.62
N THR A 957 35.14 -27.63 17.41
CA THR A 957 34.03 -26.70 17.13
C THR A 957 32.82 -26.98 18.01
N ASP A 958 32.46 -28.26 18.17
CA ASP A 958 31.31 -28.68 18.98
C ASP A 958 31.52 -28.42 20.48
N LYS A 959 32.75 -28.59 20.98
CA LYS A 959 33.11 -28.30 22.37
C LYS A 959 33.09 -26.79 22.63
N ALA A 960 33.60 -25.99 21.70
CA ALA A 960 33.56 -24.53 21.78
C ALA A 960 32.12 -24.00 21.78
N LEU A 961 31.22 -24.59 20.98
CA LEU A 961 29.79 -24.26 20.96
C LEU A 961 29.10 -24.68 22.26
N GLN A 962 29.41 -25.87 22.80
CA GLN A 962 28.82 -26.34 24.06
C GLN A 962 29.27 -25.47 25.25
N LEU A 963 30.56 -25.13 25.35
CA LEU A 963 31.07 -24.22 26.38
C LEU A 963 30.39 -22.84 26.31
N GLN A 964 30.18 -22.29 25.10
CA GLN A 964 29.42 -21.04 24.95
C GLN A 964 27.95 -21.17 25.40
N ALA A 965 27.29 -22.30 25.13
CA ALA A 965 25.93 -22.55 25.60
C ALA A 965 25.88 -22.60 27.14
N ASP A 966 26.82 -23.30 27.78
CA ASP A 966 26.89 -23.44 29.24
C ASP A 966 27.15 -22.08 29.92
N LEU A 967 28.09 -21.28 29.37
CA LEU A 967 28.36 -19.91 29.85
C LEU A 967 27.14 -18.97 29.68
N CYS A 968 26.40 -19.11 28.58
CA CYS A 968 25.15 -18.36 28.36
C CYS A 968 24.08 -18.75 29.41
N VAL A 969 23.92 -20.04 29.71
CA VAL A 969 22.92 -20.53 30.69
C VAL A 969 23.25 -20.02 32.11
N ASP A 970 24.50 -20.12 32.56
CA ASP A 970 24.93 -19.55 33.86
C ASP A 970 24.73 -18.02 33.91
N SER A 971 25.07 -17.32 32.82
CA SER A 971 24.88 -15.87 32.70
C SER A 971 23.39 -15.47 32.74
N ILE A 972 22.50 -16.26 32.14
CA ILE A 972 21.03 -16.04 32.18
C ILE A 972 20.49 -16.26 33.60
N ALA A 973 20.92 -17.33 34.27
CA ALA A 973 20.53 -17.60 35.67
C ALA A 973 20.94 -16.44 36.61
N TRP A 974 22.18 -15.94 36.46
CA TRP A 974 22.64 -14.76 37.18
C TRP A 974 21.87 -13.48 36.82
N CYS A 975 21.61 -13.22 35.53
CA CYS A 975 20.83 -12.06 35.10
C CYS A 975 19.39 -12.07 35.64
N ASN A 976 18.80 -13.25 35.86
CA ASN A 976 17.48 -13.40 36.48
C ASN A 976 17.52 -13.05 37.98
N ALA A 977 18.54 -13.50 38.71
CA ALA A 977 18.71 -13.17 40.13
C ALA A 977 18.89 -11.66 40.38
N GLU A 978 19.79 -11.03 39.61
CA GLU A 978 20.14 -9.60 39.72
C GLU A 978 19.23 -8.65 38.90
N LYS A 979 18.20 -9.19 38.24
CA LYS A 979 17.22 -8.45 37.41
C LYS A 979 17.87 -7.58 36.31
N HIS A 980 18.83 -8.15 35.58
CA HIS A 980 19.51 -7.54 34.43
C HIS A 980 18.80 -7.83 33.09
N THR A 981 17.55 -7.39 32.93
CA THR A 981 16.66 -7.75 31.80
C THR A 981 17.28 -7.56 30.40
N PHE A 982 17.86 -6.38 30.11
CA PHE A 982 18.46 -6.11 28.79
C PHE A 982 19.70 -6.96 28.47
N LEU A 983 20.44 -7.40 29.50
CA LEU A 983 21.58 -8.29 29.31
C LEU A 983 21.09 -9.72 29.07
N ARG A 984 20.13 -10.18 29.86
CA ARG A 984 19.47 -11.48 29.68
C ARG A 984 18.98 -11.64 28.24
N GLN A 985 18.19 -10.70 27.72
CA GLN A 985 17.60 -10.79 26.37
C GLN A 985 18.67 -10.92 25.26
N ARG A 986 19.81 -10.23 25.41
CA ARG A 986 20.93 -10.33 24.45
C ARG A 986 21.71 -11.63 24.57
N VAL A 987 21.84 -12.20 25.77
CA VAL A 987 22.46 -13.53 25.99
C VAL A 987 21.53 -14.65 25.52
N GLU A 988 20.22 -14.54 25.75
CA GLU A 988 19.21 -15.48 25.24
C GLU A 988 19.15 -15.47 23.69
N ALA A 989 19.22 -14.31 23.03
CA ALA A 989 19.28 -14.23 21.57
C ALA A 989 20.58 -14.87 21.01
N ARG A 990 21.71 -14.70 21.71
CA ARG A 990 22.97 -15.38 21.38
C ARG A 990 22.86 -16.90 21.56
N LEU A 991 22.23 -17.36 22.65
CA LEU A 991 21.99 -18.76 22.92
C LEU A 991 21.07 -19.42 21.87
N ALA A 992 20.03 -18.74 21.41
CA ALA A 992 19.18 -19.22 20.32
C ALA A 992 19.98 -19.44 19.02
N SER A 993 20.91 -18.54 18.72
CA SER A 993 21.82 -18.66 17.57
C SER A 993 22.79 -19.85 17.72
N ILE A 994 23.30 -20.09 18.94
CA ILE A 994 24.17 -21.25 19.25
C ILE A 994 23.38 -22.56 19.15
N TYR A 995 22.14 -22.62 19.67
CA TYR A 995 21.29 -23.81 19.54
C TYR A 995 20.93 -24.13 18.08
N PHE A 996 20.74 -23.12 17.22
CA PHE A 996 20.61 -23.33 15.78
C PHE A 996 21.88 -23.97 15.17
N GLN A 997 23.07 -23.50 15.54
CA GLN A 997 24.35 -24.09 15.10
C GLN A 997 24.54 -25.53 15.61
N GLN A 998 24.10 -25.82 16.84
CA GLN A 998 24.08 -27.18 17.41
C GLN A 998 22.95 -28.08 16.87
N GLN A 999 22.19 -27.64 15.87
CA GLN A 999 21.00 -28.33 15.32
C GLN A 999 19.89 -28.62 16.36
N LYS A 1000 19.89 -27.95 17.51
CA LYS A 1000 18.88 -28.04 18.57
C LYS A 1000 17.71 -27.10 18.27
N PHE A 1001 16.96 -27.40 17.20
CA PHE A 1001 15.94 -26.50 16.65
C PHE A 1001 14.78 -26.20 17.61
N GLN A 1002 14.26 -27.19 18.34
CA GLN A 1002 13.12 -26.97 19.25
C GLN A 1002 13.48 -26.07 20.45
N PRO A 1003 14.56 -26.31 21.22
CA PRO A 1003 15.00 -25.39 22.28
C PRO A 1003 15.28 -23.97 21.80
N ALA A 1004 15.80 -23.81 20.57
CA ALA A 1004 16.02 -22.49 19.96
C ALA A 1004 14.68 -21.79 19.67
N LEU A 1005 13.69 -22.50 19.13
CA LEU A 1005 12.37 -21.96 18.81
C LEU A 1005 11.58 -21.57 20.08
N ASP A 1006 11.65 -22.37 21.14
CA ASP A 1006 11.00 -22.06 22.42
C ASP A 1006 11.58 -20.77 23.06
N LEU A 1007 12.90 -20.60 22.96
CA LEU A 1007 13.61 -19.41 23.43
C LEU A 1007 13.28 -18.17 22.60
N VAL A 1008 13.32 -18.27 21.26
CA VAL A 1008 12.90 -17.22 20.33
C VAL A 1008 11.45 -16.81 20.55
N THR A 1009 10.53 -17.77 20.70
CA THR A 1009 9.09 -17.49 20.94
C THR A 1009 8.86 -16.75 22.26
N THR A 1010 9.70 -17.01 23.26
CA THR A 1010 9.65 -16.31 24.55
C THR A 1010 10.20 -14.89 24.42
N LEU A 1011 11.37 -14.73 23.79
CA LEU A 1011 11.99 -13.43 23.50
C LEU A 1011 11.08 -12.50 22.68
N LEU A 1012 10.43 -13.01 21.64
CA LEU A 1012 9.55 -12.22 20.78
C LEU A 1012 8.33 -11.67 21.54
N ARG A 1013 7.81 -12.39 22.55
CA ARG A 1013 6.72 -11.89 23.41
C ARG A 1013 7.17 -10.74 24.31
N GLU A 1014 8.43 -10.76 24.76
CA GLU A 1014 9.00 -9.67 25.56
C GLU A 1014 9.39 -8.46 24.72
N LEU A 1015 10.11 -8.68 23.63
CA LEU A 1015 10.70 -7.62 22.82
C LEU A 1015 9.69 -6.88 21.96
N LYS A 1016 8.54 -7.49 21.61
CA LYS A 1016 7.39 -6.75 21.04
C LYS A 1016 6.83 -5.66 21.96
N ARG A 1017 7.21 -5.63 23.25
CA ARG A 1017 6.86 -4.57 24.22
C ARG A 1017 7.97 -3.55 24.45
N LEU A 1018 9.09 -3.64 23.71
CA LEU A 1018 10.31 -2.85 23.91
C LEU A 1018 10.82 -2.27 22.57
N ASP A 1019 11.43 -1.09 22.60
CA ASP A 1019 11.86 -0.36 21.39
C ASP A 1019 13.29 -0.75 20.90
N ASP A 1020 13.83 -1.90 21.32
CA ASP A 1020 15.14 -2.41 20.81
C ASP A 1020 14.95 -3.14 19.47
N LYS A 1021 14.62 -2.35 18.44
CA LYS A 1021 14.35 -2.84 17.08
C LYS A 1021 15.54 -3.56 16.44
N GLN A 1022 16.78 -3.24 16.83
CA GLN A 1022 17.97 -3.93 16.32
C GLN A 1022 17.99 -5.40 16.77
N LEU A 1023 17.77 -5.65 18.06
CA LEU A 1023 17.68 -7.02 18.58
C LEU A 1023 16.47 -7.78 18.01
N LEU A 1024 15.37 -7.09 17.71
CA LEU A 1024 14.17 -7.70 17.12
C LEU A 1024 14.41 -8.20 15.67
N VAL A 1025 15.21 -7.48 14.87
CA VAL A 1025 15.63 -7.93 13.54
C VAL A 1025 16.49 -9.20 13.63
N GLU A 1026 17.48 -9.23 14.54
CA GLU A 1026 18.35 -10.39 14.74
C GLU A 1026 17.55 -11.65 15.10
N ILE A 1027 16.53 -11.52 15.96
CA ILE A 1027 15.71 -12.65 16.41
C ILE A 1027 14.75 -13.14 15.33
N HIS A 1028 14.09 -12.25 14.58
CA HIS A 1028 13.24 -12.66 13.46
C HIS A 1028 14.04 -13.32 12.32
N LEU A 1029 15.30 -12.91 12.12
CA LEU A 1029 16.20 -13.58 11.19
C LEU A 1029 16.57 -15.01 11.64
N VAL A 1030 16.78 -15.22 12.95
CA VAL A 1030 17.00 -16.56 13.53
C VAL A 1030 15.72 -17.41 13.48
N GLU A 1031 14.55 -16.82 13.74
CA GLU A 1031 13.23 -17.46 13.60
C GLU A 1031 13.00 -17.96 12.16
N SER A 1032 13.33 -17.14 11.16
CA SER A 1032 13.25 -17.52 9.74
C SER A 1032 14.16 -18.72 9.41
N LYS A 1033 15.43 -18.66 9.84
CA LYS A 1033 16.40 -19.76 9.67
C LYS A 1033 15.95 -21.06 10.34
N LEU A 1034 15.38 -20.98 11.54
CA LEU A 1034 14.80 -22.13 12.27
C LEU A 1034 13.62 -22.75 11.52
N HIS A 1035 12.67 -21.95 11.06
CA HIS A 1035 11.51 -22.46 10.34
C HIS A 1035 11.88 -23.06 8.97
N HIS A 1036 12.86 -22.50 8.26
CA HIS A 1036 13.41 -23.09 7.04
C HIS A 1036 14.07 -24.45 7.30
N ALA A 1037 14.90 -24.57 8.35
CA ALA A 1037 15.51 -25.85 8.74
C ALA A 1037 14.47 -26.93 9.09
N LEU A 1038 13.33 -26.52 9.67
CA LEU A 1038 12.16 -27.37 9.95
C LEU A 1038 11.23 -27.58 8.73
N ARG A 1039 11.64 -27.16 7.52
CA ARG A 1039 10.86 -27.20 6.25
C ARG A 1039 9.48 -26.51 6.32
N ASN A 1040 9.33 -25.52 7.21
CA ASN A 1040 8.14 -24.68 7.31
C ASN A 1040 8.36 -23.35 6.55
N VAL A 1041 8.39 -23.44 5.22
CA VAL A 1041 8.60 -22.30 4.31
C VAL A 1041 7.63 -21.13 4.58
N PRO A 1042 6.31 -21.33 4.81
CA PRO A 1042 5.39 -20.23 5.08
C PRO A 1042 5.76 -19.42 6.34
N LYS A 1043 6.11 -20.09 7.45
CA LYS A 1043 6.56 -19.39 8.66
C LYS A 1043 7.94 -18.78 8.51
N ALA A 1044 8.84 -19.42 7.77
CA ALA A 1044 10.15 -18.85 7.47
C ALA A 1044 10.03 -17.53 6.69
N LYS A 1045 9.10 -17.47 5.73
CA LYS A 1045 8.76 -16.27 4.96
C LYS A 1045 8.14 -15.19 5.84
N ALA A 1046 7.15 -15.52 6.67
CA ALA A 1046 6.51 -14.58 7.59
C ALA A 1046 7.53 -13.94 8.57
N ALA A 1047 8.42 -14.73 9.17
CA ALA A 1047 9.48 -14.24 10.04
C ALA A 1047 10.49 -13.35 9.28
N LEU A 1048 10.83 -13.70 8.04
CA LEU A 1048 11.70 -12.86 7.21
C LEU A 1048 11.05 -11.53 6.82
N THR A 1049 9.75 -11.53 6.47
CA THR A 1049 8.98 -10.30 6.21
C THR A 1049 8.97 -9.40 7.43
N ALA A 1050 8.80 -9.95 8.64
CA ALA A 1050 8.92 -9.19 9.89
C ALA A 1050 10.33 -8.58 10.05
N ALA A 1051 11.39 -9.37 9.86
CA ALA A 1051 12.77 -8.87 9.90
C ALA A 1051 13.03 -7.73 8.90
N ARG A 1052 12.52 -7.85 7.67
CA ARG A 1052 12.65 -6.84 6.59
C ARG A 1052 11.85 -5.57 6.85
N SER A 1053 10.64 -5.70 7.40
CA SER A 1053 9.81 -4.54 7.76
C SER A 1053 10.49 -3.71 8.86
N ILE A 1054 11.05 -4.38 9.88
CA ILE A 1054 11.77 -3.70 10.96
C ILE A 1054 13.11 -3.15 10.46
N SER A 1055 13.83 -3.85 9.58
CA SER A 1055 15.09 -3.36 9.01
C SER A 1055 14.91 -2.11 8.15
N ASN A 1056 13.78 -1.96 7.45
CA ASN A 1056 13.46 -0.73 6.71
C ASN A 1056 13.25 0.49 7.65
N ALA A 1057 12.88 0.27 8.91
CA ALA A 1057 12.60 1.33 9.88
C ALA A 1057 13.84 1.80 10.68
N ILE A 1058 14.99 1.15 10.54
CA ILE A 1058 16.22 1.45 11.29
C ILE A 1058 17.47 1.33 10.39
N TYR A 1059 18.57 1.96 10.78
CA TYR A 1059 19.86 1.62 10.16
C TYR A 1059 20.37 0.29 10.70
N VAL A 1060 20.41 -0.73 9.84
CA VAL A 1060 20.94 -2.07 10.11
C VAL A 1060 22.40 -2.15 9.66
N ALA A 1061 23.23 -2.91 10.40
CA ALA A 1061 24.63 -3.12 10.05
C ALA A 1061 24.76 -3.90 8.73
N PRO A 1062 25.72 -3.58 7.85
CA PRO A 1062 25.85 -4.23 6.53
C PRO A 1062 25.88 -5.77 6.58
N LYS A 1063 26.53 -6.37 7.58
CA LYS A 1063 26.53 -7.83 7.76
C LYS A 1063 25.12 -8.38 8.01
N THR A 1064 24.35 -7.78 8.92
CA THR A 1064 22.99 -8.24 9.23
C THR A 1064 22.04 -8.02 8.04
N GLN A 1065 22.20 -6.92 7.31
CA GLN A 1065 21.44 -6.68 6.06
C GLN A 1065 21.74 -7.77 5.02
N ALA A 1066 23.02 -8.06 4.76
CA ALA A 1066 23.40 -9.10 3.81
C ALA A 1066 22.91 -10.50 4.22
N GLN A 1067 22.81 -10.80 5.51
CA GLN A 1067 22.21 -12.06 5.98
C GLN A 1067 20.68 -12.12 5.79
N ILE A 1068 19.97 -10.98 5.81
CA ILE A 1068 18.55 -10.89 5.44
C ILE A 1068 18.38 -11.13 3.94
N ASP A 1069 19.26 -10.55 3.12
CA ASP A 1069 19.22 -10.71 1.66
C ASP A 1069 19.62 -12.15 1.26
N GLN A 1070 20.64 -12.74 1.89
CA GLN A 1070 20.97 -14.16 1.73
C GLN A 1070 19.77 -15.06 2.07
N MET A 1071 19.09 -14.81 3.20
CA MET A 1071 17.89 -15.59 3.57
C MET A 1071 16.73 -15.38 2.60
N SER A 1072 16.59 -14.18 2.04
CA SER A 1072 15.61 -13.89 0.97
C SER A 1072 15.91 -14.70 -0.29
N GLY A 1073 17.18 -14.77 -0.70
CA GLY A 1073 17.62 -15.60 -1.83
C GLY A 1073 17.31 -17.09 -1.63
N ILE A 1074 17.53 -17.63 -0.42
CA ILE A 1074 17.24 -19.03 -0.09
C ILE A 1074 15.74 -19.35 -0.29
N LEU A 1075 14.85 -18.54 0.29
CA LEU A 1075 13.41 -18.79 0.18
C LEU A 1075 12.89 -18.60 -1.26
N HIS A 1076 13.40 -17.61 -2.00
CA HIS A 1076 13.03 -17.44 -3.42
C HIS A 1076 13.54 -18.59 -4.31
N ALA A 1077 14.70 -19.17 -3.99
CA ALA A 1077 15.19 -20.38 -4.67
C ALA A 1077 14.26 -21.58 -4.40
N GLU A 1078 13.82 -21.80 -3.15
CA GLU A 1078 12.84 -22.84 -2.81
C GLU A 1078 11.49 -22.65 -3.55
N GLU A 1079 11.03 -21.40 -3.73
CA GLU A 1079 9.85 -21.02 -4.52
C GLU A 1079 10.06 -21.13 -6.05
N HIS A 1080 11.20 -21.63 -6.52
CA HIS A 1080 11.61 -21.76 -7.92
C HIS A 1080 11.81 -20.42 -8.68
N ASP A 1081 11.81 -19.27 -7.99
CA ASP A 1081 12.14 -17.97 -8.59
C ASP A 1081 13.66 -17.71 -8.54
N TYR A 1082 14.40 -18.46 -9.35
CA TYR A 1082 15.85 -18.38 -9.44
C TYR A 1082 16.37 -17.01 -9.93
N LYS A 1083 15.52 -16.20 -10.60
CA LYS A 1083 15.90 -14.87 -11.07
C LYS A 1083 15.92 -13.87 -9.92
N THR A 1084 14.87 -13.86 -9.10
CA THR A 1084 14.81 -13.04 -7.89
C THR A 1084 15.82 -13.53 -6.84
N ALA A 1085 16.00 -14.85 -6.72
CA ALA A 1085 17.01 -15.44 -5.83
C ALA A 1085 18.44 -14.99 -6.19
N TYR A 1086 18.82 -15.03 -7.48
CA TYR A 1086 20.12 -14.55 -7.94
C TYR A 1086 20.39 -13.10 -7.53
N SER A 1087 19.42 -12.19 -7.70
CA SER A 1087 19.56 -10.78 -7.32
C SER A 1087 19.82 -10.63 -5.81
N TYR A 1088 19.08 -11.35 -4.97
CA TYR A 1088 19.28 -11.30 -3.51
C TYR A 1088 20.64 -11.88 -3.09
N PHE A 1089 21.11 -12.96 -3.73
CA PHE A 1089 22.45 -13.49 -3.46
C PHE A 1089 23.57 -12.57 -3.96
N PHE A 1090 23.35 -11.82 -5.06
CA PHE A 1090 24.31 -10.84 -5.58
C PHE A 1090 24.50 -9.67 -4.61
N GLU A 1091 23.41 -9.04 -4.15
CA GLU A 1091 23.47 -7.96 -3.14
C GLU A 1091 24.13 -8.44 -1.83
N ALA A 1092 23.76 -9.63 -1.35
CA ALA A 1092 24.39 -10.24 -0.19
C ALA A 1092 25.89 -10.50 -0.40
N PHE A 1093 26.30 -10.94 -1.59
CA PHE A 1093 27.70 -11.18 -1.94
C PHE A 1093 28.52 -9.88 -1.99
N GLU A 1094 28.02 -8.81 -2.62
CA GLU A 1094 28.73 -7.53 -2.67
C GLU A 1094 28.92 -6.93 -1.27
N ALA A 1095 27.91 -7.03 -0.41
CA ALA A 1095 27.97 -6.56 0.97
C ALA A 1095 28.90 -7.40 1.87
N LEU A 1096 28.92 -8.73 1.70
CA LEU A 1096 29.77 -9.62 2.51
C LEU A 1096 31.22 -9.68 2.01
N ALA A 1097 31.50 -9.46 0.72
CA ALA A 1097 32.84 -9.66 0.13
C ALA A 1097 33.94 -8.77 0.72
N GLN A 1098 33.57 -7.73 1.49
CA GLN A 1098 34.47 -6.82 2.21
C GLN A 1098 34.50 -7.08 3.73
N VAL A 1099 33.66 -7.98 4.25
CA VAL A 1099 33.35 -8.13 5.68
C VAL A 1099 33.51 -9.56 6.20
N ASP A 1100 33.09 -10.58 5.44
CA ASP A 1100 33.10 -11.99 5.86
C ASP A 1100 33.32 -12.95 4.68
N GLU A 1101 34.51 -13.54 4.60
CA GLU A 1101 34.91 -14.41 3.49
C GLU A 1101 34.12 -15.73 3.42
N VAL A 1102 33.61 -16.23 4.54
CA VAL A 1102 32.94 -17.55 4.62
C VAL A 1102 31.48 -17.44 4.19
N GLU A 1103 30.77 -16.42 4.69
CA GLU A 1103 29.40 -16.15 4.25
C GLU A 1103 29.37 -15.71 2.77
N SER A 1104 30.39 -14.97 2.29
CA SER A 1104 30.56 -14.63 0.86
C SER A 1104 30.66 -15.84 -0.07
N LEU A 1105 31.49 -16.83 0.27
CA LEU A 1105 31.64 -18.03 -0.56
C LEU A 1105 30.30 -18.77 -0.71
N SER A 1106 29.51 -18.82 0.36
CA SER A 1106 28.18 -19.43 0.34
C SER A 1106 27.21 -18.70 -0.59
N CYS A 1107 27.18 -17.36 -0.55
CA CYS A 1107 26.38 -16.55 -1.49
C CYS A 1107 26.81 -16.77 -2.95
N LEU A 1108 28.12 -16.82 -3.22
CA LEU A 1108 28.64 -17.08 -4.58
C LEU A 1108 28.19 -18.46 -5.09
N LYS A 1109 28.25 -19.51 -4.26
CA LYS A 1109 27.74 -20.85 -4.63
C LYS A 1109 26.26 -20.80 -5.03
N TYR A 1110 25.43 -20.09 -4.27
CA TYR A 1110 24.00 -19.97 -4.57
C TYR A 1110 23.69 -19.10 -5.80
N MET A 1111 24.49 -18.07 -6.10
CA MET A 1111 24.40 -17.31 -7.35
C MET A 1111 24.62 -18.21 -8.57
N LEU A 1112 25.69 -19.03 -8.55
CA LEU A 1112 26.00 -19.95 -9.65
C LEU A 1112 24.92 -21.03 -9.80
N LEU A 1113 24.45 -21.62 -8.68
CA LEU A 1113 23.33 -22.56 -8.68
C LEU A 1113 22.09 -21.96 -9.34
N SER A 1114 21.72 -20.73 -8.98
CA SER A 1114 20.54 -20.03 -9.50
C SER A 1114 20.62 -19.82 -11.02
N LYS A 1115 21.81 -19.50 -11.54
CA LYS A 1115 22.07 -19.36 -12.99
C LYS A 1115 22.03 -20.69 -13.75
N VAL A 1116 22.51 -21.78 -13.16
CA VAL A 1116 22.35 -23.13 -13.75
C VAL A 1116 20.88 -23.54 -13.76
N ALA A 1117 20.14 -23.30 -12.66
CA ALA A 1117 18.72 -23.63 -12.54
C ALA A 1117 17.81 -22.83 -13.49
N SER A 1118 18.09 -21.54 -13.70
CA SER A 1118 17.38 -20.71 -14.69
C SER A 1118 17.61 -21.17 -16.14
N GLY A 1119 18.65 -21.95 -16.40
CA GLY A 1119 19.06 -22.40 -17.73
C GLY A 1119 20.12 -21.52 -18.40
N GLU A 1120 20.60 -20.48 -17.70
CA GLU A 1120 21.61 -19.52 -18.17
C GLU A 1120 23.04 -19.99 -17.79
N ALA A 1121 23.34 -21.27 -18.02
CA ALA A 1121 24.58 -21.92 -17.59
C ALA A 1121 25.86 -21.29 -18.21
N SER A 1122 25.74 -20.62 -19.36
CA SER A 1122 26.81 -19.85 -20.00
C SER A 1122 27.36 -18.71 -19.14
N ASP A 1123 26.51 -18.11 -18.30
CA ASP A 1123 26.85 -16.91 -17.52
C ASP A 1123 27.77 -17.23 -16.33
N VAL A 1124 27.86 -18.49 -15.91
CA VAL A 1124 28.66 -18.97 -14.77
C VAL A 1124 30.14 -18.57 -14.93
N ASN A 1125 30.69 -18.70 -16.14
CA ASN A 1125 32.08 -18.30 -16.41
C ASN A 1125 32.25 -16.76 -16.42
N THR A 1126 31.23 -16.01 -16.85
CA THR A 1126 31.24 -14.54 -16.81
C THR A 1126 31.22 -14.03 -15.36
N ILE A 1127 30.43 -14.66 -14.50
CA ILE A 1127 30.32 -14.32 -13.06
C ILE A 1127 31.65 -14.60 -12.34
N LEU A 1128 32.28 -15.74 -12.59
CA LEU A 1128 33.55 -16.11 -11.96
C LEU A 1128 34.73 -15.23 -12.40
N ASN A 1129 34.70 -14.70 -13.62
CA ASN A 1129 35.64 -13.67 -14.09
C ASN A 1129 35.31 -12.25 -13.55
N GLY A 1130 34.27 -12.10 -12.72
CA GLY A 1130 33.94 -10.85 -12.06
C GLY A 1130 34.98 -10.44 -11.02
N LYS A 1131 35.28 -9.14 -10.94
CA LYS A 1131 36.33 -8.54 -10.10
C LYS A 1131 36.37 -9.03 -8.64
N HIS A 1132 35.20 -9.27 -8.04
CA HIS A 1132 35.09 -9.76 -6.66
C HIS A 1132 35.02 -11.29 -6.54
N ALA A 1133 34.60 -12.00 -7.59
CA ALA A 1133 34.51 -13.46 -7.61
C ALA A 1133 35.88 -14.15 -7.81
N ILE A 1134 36.81 -13.53 -8.53
CA ILE A 1134 38.16 -14.07 -8.81
C ILE A 1134 38.90 -14.49 -7.53
N LYS A 1135 38.71 -13.78 -6.41
CA LYS A 1135 39.31 -14.10 -5.10
C LYS A 1135 38.84 -15.46 -4.54
N TYR A 1136 37.64 -15.89 -4.90
CA TYR A 1136 36.96 -17.08 -4.35
C TYR A 1136 37.00 -18.28 -5.29
N ILE A 1137 37.84 -18.25 -6.34
CA ILE A 1137 38.04 -19.39 -7.24
C ILE A 1137 38.72 -20.53 -6.46
N GLY A 1138 38.04 -21.68 -6.42
CA GLY A 1138 38.51 -22.90 -5.76
C GLY A 1138 37.56 -24.07 -6.00
N ILE A 1139 37.70 -25.12 -5.18
CA ILE A 1139 37.02 -26.41 -5.38
C ILE A 1139 35.48 -26.30 -5.38
N ASP A 1140 34.90 -25.39 -4.58
CA ASP A 1140 33.46 -25.10 -4.55
C ASP A 1140 32.95 -24.46 -5.86
N THR A 1141 33.72 -23.56 -6.46
CA THR A 1141 33.36 -22.95 -7.75
C THR A 1141 33.59 -23.90 -8.92
N GLU A 1142 34.64 -24.74 -8.87
CA GLU A 1142 34.88 -25.78 -9.86
C GLU A 1142 33.73 -26.80 -9.91
N ALA A 1143 33.21 -27.20 -8.74
CA ALA A 1143 32.08 -28.12 -8.64
C ALA A 1143 30.85 -27.60 -9.41
N LEU A 1144 30.52 -26.32 -9.23
CA LEU A 1144 29.39 -25.68 -9.90
C LEU A 1144 29.68 -25.36 -11.38
N GLN A 1145 30.94 -25.10 -11.77
CA GLN A 1145 31.34 -25.06 -13.19
C GLN A 1145 31.19 -26.42 -13.88
N ALA A 1146 31.54 -27.52 -13.21
CA ALA A 1146 31.39 -28.87 -13.75
C ALA A 1146 29.90 -29.21 -13.98
N VAL A 1147 29.03 -28.86 -13.02
CA VAL A 1147 27.57 -28.99 -13.15
C VAL A 1147 27.02 -28.08 -14.26
N ALA A 1148 27.48 -26.83 -14.36
CA ALA A 1148 27.09 -25.91 -15.43
C ALA A 1148 27.46 -26.44 -16.82
N LYS A 1149 28.68 -26.97 -16.99
CA LYS A 1149 29.17 -27.58 -18.23
C LYS A 1149 28.36 -28.84 -18.59
N ALA A 1150 28.02 -29.67 -17.61
CA ALA A 1150 27.17 -30.84 -17.84
C ALA A 1150 25.77 -30.45 -18.33
N HIS A 1151 25.19 -29.38 -17.75
CA HIS A 1151 23.90 -28.82 -18.16
C HIS A 1151 23.95 -28.20 -19.56
N GLU A 1152 24.99 -27.40 -19.86
CA GLU A 1152 25.21 -26.79 -21.19
C GLU A 1152 25.35 -27.85 -22.29
N GLN A 1153 26.13 -28.90 -22.05
CA GLN A 1153 26.34 -30.00 -23.00
C GLN A 1153 25.17 -31.02 -23.03
N ARG A 1154 24.17 -30.84 -22.15
CA ARG A 1154 23.01 -31.74 -21.95
C ARG A 1154 23.42 -33.20 -21.67
N SER A 1155 24.50 -33.40 -20.92
CA SER A 1155 25.11 -34.71 -20.67
C SER A 1155 24.88 -35.18 -19.24
N LEU A 1156 24.10 -36.24 -19.05
CA LEU A 1156 23.91 -36.87 -17.74
C LEU A 1156 25.20 -37.52 -17.22
N GLU A 1157 26.03 -38.07 -18.11
CA GLU A 1157 27.30 -38.72 -17.72
C GLU A 1157 28.24 -37.73 -17.02
N LEU A 1158 28.37 -36.52 -17.56
CA LEU A 1158 29.16 -35.45 -16.93
C LEU A 1158 28.53 -34.94 -15.63
N PHE A 1159 27.20 -34.96 -15.51
CA PHE A 1159 26.49 -34.56 -14.30
C PHE A 1159 26.69 -35.58 -13.17
N GLU A 1160 26.64 -36.87 -13.49
CA GLU A 1160 26.96 -37.95 -12.56
C GLU A 1160 28.44 -37.98 -12.17
N GLU A 1161 29.36 -37.71 -13.11
CA GLU A 1161 30.78 -37.59 -12.80
C GLU A 1161 31.05 -36.40 -11.87
N ALA A 1162 30.45 -35.24 -12.14
CA ALA A 1162 30.59 -34.04 -11.30
C ALA A 1162 30.04 -34.27 -9.88
N THR A 1163 28.86 -34.88 -9.75
CA THR A 1163 28.24 -35.16 -8.43
C THR A 1163 28.97 -36.24 -7.63
N LYS A 1164 29.61 -37.23 -8.29
CA LYS A 1164 30.49 -38.21 -7.64
C LYS A 1164 31.82 -37.58 -7.20
N LYS A 1165 32.45 -36.76 -8.07
CA LYS A 1165 33.76 -36.14 -7.83
C LYS A 1165 33.73 -35.05 -6.76
N TYR A 1166 32.69 -34.20 -6.76
CA TYR A 1166 32.54 -33.05 -5.86
C TYR A 1166 31.42 -33.27 -4.82
N SER A 1167 31.31 -34.50 -4.30
CA SER A 1167 30.20 -34.91 -3.42
C SER A 1167 30.13 -34.07 -2.13
N ALA A 1168 31.26 -33.74 -1.51
CA ALA A 1168 31.28 -32.88 -0.32
C ALA A 1168 30.67 -31.49 -0.62
N GLN A 1169 31.11 -30.82 -1.68
CA GLN A 1169 30.69 -29.45 -2.01
C GLN A 1169 29.22 -29.35 -2.49
N LEU A 1170 28.69 -30.44 -3.05
CA LEU A 1170 27.37 -30.49 -3.72
C LEU A 1170 26.28 -31.22 -2.93
N VAL A 1171 26.63 -32.20 -2.08
CA VAL A 1171 25.66 -33.09 -1.40
C VAL A 1171 25.54 -32.81 0.11
N GLU A 1172 26.56 -32.21 0.74
CA GLU A 1172 26.50 -31.78 2.14
C GLU A 1172 25.72 -30.47 2.30
N ASP A 1173 25.77 -29.59 1.29
CA ASP A 1173 24.97 -28.37 1.22
C ASP A 1173 23.48 -28.70 0.99
N SER A 1174 22.64 -28.42 1.99
CA SER A 1174 21.22 -28.82 1.97
C SER A 1174 20.37 -28.11 0.91
N LEU A 1175 20.80 -26.93 0.43
CA LEU A 1175 20.10 -26.18 -0.61
C LEU A 1175 20.55 -26.65 -1.99
N ILE A 1176 21.86 -26.76 -2.22
CA ILE A 1176 22.38 -27.29 -3.49
C ILE A 1176 21.82 -28.71 -3.73
N LYS A 1177 21.81 -29.56 -2.71
CA LYS A 1177 21.24 -30.92 -2.77
C LYS A 1177 19.76 -30.96 -3.21
N SER A 1178 18.91 -30.06 -2.71
CA SER A 1178 17.48 -30.06 -3.06
C SER A 1178 17.23 -29.65 -4.51
N HIS A 1179 18.06 -28.75 -5.05
CA HIS A 1179 17.97 -28.29 -6.43
C HIS A 1179 18.67 -29.20 -7.44
N LEU A 1180 19.70 -29.95 -7.04
CA LEU A 1180 20.38 -30.92 -7.91
C LEU A 1180 19.46 -32.04 -8.41
N GLY A 1181 18.52 -32.52 -7.60
CA GLY A 1181 17.52 -33.50 -8.05
C GLY A 1181 16.62 -32.96 -9.17
N LYS A 1182 16.12 -31.73 -9.00
CA LYS A 1182 15.31 -31.02 -10.01
C LYS A 1182 16.11 -30.74 -11.30
N LEU A 1183 17.40 -30.42 -11.17
CA LEU A 1183 18.31 -30.25 -12.31
C LEU A 1183 18.53 -31.56 -13.09
N TYR A 1184 18.68 -32.69 -12.39
CA TYR A 1184 18.82 -34.01 -13.01
C TYR A 1184 17.58 -34.39 -13.84
N GLU A 1185 16.37 -34.19 -13.30
CA GLU A 1185 15.12 -34.46 -14.03
C GLU A 1185 15.00 -33.61 -15.31
N LYS A 1186 15.25 -32.29 -15.21
CA LYS A 1186 15.23 -31.36 -16.35
C LYS A 1186 16.27 -31.73 -17.42
N LEU A 1187 17.45 -32.20 -17.00
CA LEU A 1187 18.52 -32.67 -17.88
C LEU A 1187 18.13 -33.96 -18.60
N LEU A 1188 17.52 -34.91 -17.88
CA LEU A 1188 16.99 -36.17 -18.43
C LEU A 1188 15.92 -35.93 -19.48
N GLU A 1189 14.95 -35.04 -19.21
CA GLU A 1189 13.91 -34.63 -20.17
C GLU A 1189 14.52 -34.01 -21.43
N SER A 1190 15.45 -33.07 -21.27
CA SER A 1190 16.08 -32.39 -22.42
C SER A 1190 16.92 -33.34 -23.28
N ASN A 1191 17.57 -34.32 -22.67
CA ASN A 1191 18.34 -35.34 -23.39
C ASN A 1191 17.42 -36.36 -24.08
N LEU A 1192 16.34 -36.80 -23.42
CA LEU A 1192 15.30 -37.63 -24.03
C LEU A 1192 14.70 -36.97 -25.28
N ILE A 1193 14.27 -35.69 -25.18
CA ILE A 1193 13.72 -34.94 -26.31
C ILE A 1193 14.72 -34.89 -27.47
N LYS A 1194 16.00 -34.58 -27.19
CA LYS A 1194 17.06 -34.54 -28.21
C LYS A 1194 17.25 -35.88 -28.92
N ILE A 1195 17.11 -37.00 -28.20
CA ILE A 1195 17.30 -38.35 -28.74
C ILE A 1195 16.08 -38.80 -29.56
N ILE A 1196 14.86 -38.46 -29.17
CA ILE A 1196 13.64 -38.85 -29.90
C ILE A 1196 13.33 -37.95 -31.10
N GLN A 1197 13.78 -36.68 -31.10
CA GLN A 1197 13.49 -35.67 -32.13
C GLN A 1197 13.68 -36.11 -33.60
N PRO A 1198 14.69 -36.92 -33.99
CA PRO A 1198 14.84 -37.35 -35.39
C PRO A 1198 14.03 -38.61 -35.76
N TYR A 1199 13.23 -39.18 -34.86
CA TYR A 1199 12.52 -40.44 -35.08
C TYR A 1199 10.99 -40.28 -34.97
N SER A 1200 10.25 -40.82 -35.93
CA SER A 1200 8.79 -41.01 -35.84
C SER A 1200 8.40 -42.31 -35.11
N CYS A 1201 9.28 -43.31 -35.12
CA CYS A 1201 9.16 -44.51 -34.29
C CYS A 1201 10.57 -44.96 -33.86
N VAL A 1202 10.75 -45.28 -32.58
CA VAL A 1202 12.03 -45.72 -32.01
C VAL A 1202 11.81 -46.78 -30.93
N GLU A 1203 12.68 -47.79 -30.88
CA GLU A 1203 12.64 -48.80 -29.82
C GLU A 1203 13.06 -48.20 -28.47
N ILE A 1204 12.27 -48.43 -27.42
CA ILE A 1204 12.55 -47.92 -26.06
C ILE A 1204 13.87 -48.52 -25.55
N ALA A 1205 14.18 -49.76 -25.91
CA ALA A 1205 15.47 -50.40 -25.64
C ALA A 1205 16.66 -49.69 -26.30
N HIS A 1206 16.46 -49.10 -27.49
CA HIS A 1206 17.49 -48.30 -28.15
C HIS A 1206 17.73 -46.97 -27.42
N VAL A 1207 16.65 -46.27 -27.02
CA VAL A 1207 16.74 -45.04 -26.21
C VAL A 1207 17.42 -45.31 -24.86
N ALA A 1208 17.05 -46.39 -24.18
CA ALA A 1208 17.69 -46.82 -22.92
C ALA A 1208 19.19 -47.11 -23.08
N LYS A 1209 19.58 -47.75 -24.19
CA LYS A 1209 21.00 -48.01 -24.52
C LYS A 1209 21.79 -46.73 -24.82
N LEU A 1210 21.18 -45.73 -25.45
CA LEU A 1210 21.80 -44.44 -25.72
C LEU A 1210 21.99 -43.59 -24.46
N ILE A 1211 21.04 -43.63 -23.52
CA ILE A 1211 21.08 -42.88 -22.25
C ILE A 1211 21.83 -43.64 -21.14
N LYS A 1212 22.08 -44.94 -21.33
CA LYS A 1212 22.71 -45.86 -20.35
C LYS A 1212 21.92 -46.02 -19.04
N LEU A 1213 20.61 -45.84 -19.09
CA LEU A 1213 19.71 -46.05 -17.94
C LEU A 1213 18.82 -47.31 -18.12
N PRO A 1214 18.33 -47.92 -17.03
CA PRO A 1214 17.45 -49.09 -17.11
C PRO A 1214 16.16 -48.80 -17.91
N LEU A 1215 15.75 -49.77 -18.74
CA LEU A 1215 14.55 -49.66 -19.57
C LEU A 1215 13.28 -49.27 -18.79
N PRO A 1216 12.97 -49.84 -17.61
CA PRO A 1216 11.78 -49.44 -16.84
C PRO A 1216 11.79 -47.98 -16.38
N GLN A 1217 12.97 -47.39 -16.13
CA GLN A 1217 13.10 -45.99 -15.72
C GLN A 1217 12.85 -45.03 -16.89
N ILE A 1218 13.33 -45.40 -18.09
CA ILE A 1218 13.09 -44.64 -19.31
C ILE A 1218 11.62 -44.74 -19.75
N GLU A 1219 11.02 -45.92 -19.66
CA GLU A 1219 9.60 -46.13 -19.97
C GLU A 1219 8.70 -45.28 -19.06
N LEU A 1220 8.95 -45.31 -17.74
CA LEU A 1220 8.23 -44.48 -16.77
C LEU A 1220 8.40 -42.99 -17.03
N LYS A 1221 9.62 -42.53 -17.38
CA LYS A 1221 9.85 -41.11 -17.64
C LYS A 1221 9.22 -40.66 -18.96
N LEU A 1222 9.24 -41.49 -20.00
CA LEU A 1222 8.53 -41.23 -21.25
C LEU A 1222 7.02 -41.17 -21.03
N SER A 1223 6.44 -42.05 -20.20
CA SER A 1223 5.00 -42.00 -19.90
C SER A 1223 4.60 -40.72 -19.17
N GLN A 1224 5.43 -40.27 -18.21
CA GLN A 1224 5.25 -38.97 -17.55
C GLN A 1224 5.31 -37.81 -18.55
N MET A 1225 6.32 -37.78 -19.42
CA MET A 1225 6.49 -36.70 -20.40
C MET A 1225 5.37 -36.61 -21.45
N ILE A 1226 4.73 -37.74 -21.79
CA ILE A 1226 3.54 -37.78 -22.65
C ILE A 1226 2.31 -37.22 -21.93
N LEU A 1227 2.09 -37.59 -20.66
CA LEU A 1227 1.01 -37.06 -19.83
C LEU A 1227 1.18 -35.55 -19.54
N ASP A 1228 2.41 -35.10 -19.32
CA ASP A 1228 2.77 -33.69 -19.12
C ASP A 1228 2.79 -32.87 -20.43
N HIS A 1229 2.36 -33.46 -21.55
CA HIS A 1229 2.33 -32.87 -22.89
C HIS A 1229 3.67 -32.24 -23.34
N LYS A 1230 4.82 -32.82 -22.93
CA LYS A 1230 6.16 -32.32 -23.33
C LYS A 1230 6.46 -32.59 -24.80
N PHE A 1231 5.92 -33.67 -25.35
CA PHE A 1231 5.93 -34.02 -26.77
C PHE A 1231 4.72 -34.91 -27.08
N HIS A 1232 4.31 -34.97 -28.35
CA HIS A 1232 3.21 -35.85 -28.77
C HIS A 1232 3.73 -37.23 -29.14
N GLY A 1233 3.25 -38.26 -28.45
CA GLY A 1233 3.63 -39.64 -28.72
C GLY A 1233 2.82 -40.66 -27.92
N ILE A 1234 3.01 -41.94 -28.23
CA ILE A 1234 2.41 -43.06 -27.52
C ILE A 1234 3.42 -44.19 -27.35
N LEU A 1235 3.34 -44.90 -26.23
CA LEU A 1235 4.17 -46.08 -25.94
C LEU A 1235 3.41 -47.36 -26.32
N ASP A 1236 3.92 -48.09 -27.31
CA ASP A 1236 3.49 -49.46 -27.62
C ASP A 1236 4.29 -50.42 -26.74
N GLN A 1237 3.74 -50.74 -25.56
CA GLN A 1237 4.32 -51.72 -24.64
C GLN A 1237 4.35 -53.15 -25.21
N GLY A 1238 3.47 -53.49 -26.16
CA GLY A 1238 3.42 -54.80 -26.79
C GLY A 1238 4.60 -55.07 -27.72
N LYS A 1239 5.16 -54.01 -28.32
CA LYS A 1239 6.36 -54.07 -29.19
C LYS A 1239 7.60 -53.41 -28.58
N GLY A 1240 7.49 -52.73 -27.43
CA GLY A 1240 8.59 -52.00 -26.81
C GLY A 1240 9.02 -50.75 -27.60
N GLN A 1241 8.08 -50.08 -28.26
CA GLN A 1241 8.34 -48.96 -29.17
C GLN A 1241 7.68 -47.66 -28.70
N LEU A 1242 8.37 -46.53 -28.88
CA LEU A 1242 7.83 -45.19 -28.76
C LEU A 1242 7.48 -44.69 -30.17
N ILE A 1243 6.21 -44.37 -30.40
CA ILE A 1243 5.74 -43.71 -31.60
C ILE A 1243 5.62 -42.22 -31.29
N VAL A 1244 6.34 -41.38 -32.04
CA VAL A 1244 6.31 -39.92 -31.90
C VAL A 1244 5.47 -39.37 -33.04
N TYR A 1245 4.45 -38.59 -32.69
CA TYR A 1245 3.60 -37.92 -33.66
C TYR A 1245 4.10 -36.51 -33.91
N GLU A 1246 3.98 -36.05 -35.16
CA GLU A 1246 3.99 -34.61 -35.42
C GLU A 1246 2.82 -33.96 -34.69
N ASN A 1247 2.97 -32.69 -34.28
CA ASN A 1247 1.89 -31.95 -33.65
C ASN A 1247 0.67 -31.99 -34.58
N PRO A 1248 -0.51 -32.43 -34.12
CA PRO A 1248 -1.68 -32.53 -34.99
C PRO A 1248 -2.01 -31.14 -35.53
N VAL A 1249 -1.90 -30.98 -36.85
CA VAL A 1249 -2.35 -29.76 -37.52
C VAL A 1249 -3.87 -29.72 -37.39
N GLU A 1250 -4.38 -28.77 -36.62
CA GLU A 1250 -5.82 -28.53 -36.55
C GLU A 1250 -6.31 -28.19 -37.95
N ASP A 1251 -7.17 -29.04 -38.52
CA ASP A 1251 -7.71 -28.80 -39.85
C ASP A 1251 -8.66 -27.59 -39.78
N GLU A 1252 -8.23 -26.48 -40.37
CA GLU A 1252 -9.03 -25.26 -40.52
C GLU A 1252 -10.36 -25.55 -41.25
N THR A 1253 -10.44 -26.64 -42.04
CA THR A 1253 -11.69 -27.14 -42.64
C THR A 1253 -12.68 -27.66 -41.59
N TYR A 1254 -12.23 -28.25 -40.48
CA TYR A 1254 -13.11 -28.64 -39.39
C TYR A 1254 -13.58 -27.44 -38.56
N LYS A 1255 -12.73 -26.44 -38.31
CA LYS A 1255 -13.15 -25.16 -37.71
C LYS A 1255 -14.18 -24.44 -38.59
N ALA A 1256 -13.89 -24.33 -39.89
CA ALA A 1256 -14.82 -23.76 -40.87
C ALA A 1256 -16.11 -24.58 -40.98
N GLY A 1257 -16.02 -25.91 -40.96
CA GLY A 1257 -17.17 -26.82 -41.00
C GLY A 1257 -18.09 -26.68 -39.78
N LEU A 1258 -17.53 -26.57 -38.57
CA LEU A 1258 -18.27 -26.26 -37.35
C LEU A 1258 -18.95 -24.88 -37.47
N GLY A 1259 -18.24 -23.86 -37.95
CA GLY A 1259 -18.81 -22.55 -38.23
C GLY A 1259 -19.93 -22.57 -39.29
N VAL A 1260 -19.84 -23.43 -40.31
CA VAL A 1260 -20.92 -23.61 -41.30
C VAL A 1260 -22.14 -24.29 -40.67
N ILE A 1261 -21.95 -25.31 -39.81
CA ILE A 1261 -23.04 -25.97 -39.08
C ILE A 1261 -23.76 -24.98 -38.16
N GLU A 1262 -23.01 -24.16 -37.43
CA GLU A 1262 -23.53 -23.10 -36.56
C GLU A 1262 -24.32 -22.05 -37.36
N ASN A 1263 -23.77 -21.57 -38.49
CA ASN A 1263 -24.46 -20.66 -39.40
C ASN A 1263 -25.73 -21.26 -40.01
N VAL A 1264 -25.73 -22.55 -40.38
CA VAL A 1264 -26.94 -23.24 -40.86
C VAL A 1264 -28.00 -23.33 -39.74
N GLY A 1265 -27.59 -23.60 -38.50
CA GLY A 1265 -28.46 -23.52 -37.32
C GLY A 1265 -29.12 -22.14 -37.20
N HIS A 1266 -28.33 -21.06 -37.26
CA HIS A 1266 -28.83 -19.69 -37.24
C HIS A 1266 -29.78 -19.37 -38.41
N VAL A 1267 -29.55 -19.91 -39.61
CA VAL A 1267 -30.45 -19.74 -40.76
C VAL A 1267 -31.77 -20.49 -40.56
N VAL A 1268 -31.75 -21.72 -40.05
CA VAL A 1268 -32.97 -22.49 -39.72
C VAL A 1268 -33.79 -21.76 -38.67
N ASP A 1269 -33.16 -21.32 -37.58
CA ASP A 1269 -33.77 -20.47 -36.54
C ASP A 1269 -34.40 -19.20 -37.10
N SER A 1270 -33.71 -18.52 -38.02
CA SER A 1270 -34.19 -17.30 -38.67
C SER A 1270 -35.39 -17.57 -39.59
N LEU A 1271 -35.40 -18.71 -40.29
CA LEU A 1271 -36.52 -19.14 -41.11
C LEU A 1271 -37.75 -19.50 -40.26
N PHE A 1272 -37.58 -20.22 -39.15
CA PHE A 1272 -38.67 -20.47 -38.19
C PHE A 1272 -39.26 -19.17 -37.65
N ARG A 1273 -38.43 -18.25 -37.13
CA ARG A 1273 -38.87 -16.94 -36.62
C ARG A 1273 -39.53 -16.06 -37.70
N ARG A 1274 -39.18 -16.23 -38.98
CA ARG A 1274 -39.83 -15.54 -40.11
C ARG A 1274 -41.15 -16.19 -40.51
N ALA A 1275 -41.25 -17.51 -40.46
CA ALA A 1275 -42.48 -18.25 -40.73
C ALA A 1275 -43.55 -17.96 -39.65
N GLU A 1276 -43.17 -17.94 -38.37
CA GLU A 1276 -44.07 -17.54 -37.28
C GLU A 1276 -44.60 -16.11 -37.47
N LYS A 1277 -43.74 -15.17 -37.89
CA LYS A 1277 -44.12 -13.78 -38.22
C LYS A 1277 -44.96 -13.59 -39.49
N LEU A 1278 -45.13 -14.64 -40.30
CA LEU A 1278 -46.04 -14.66 -41.45
C LEU A 1278 -47.36 -15.38 -41.15
N HIS A 1279 -47.42 -16.10 -40.02
CA HIS A 1279 -48.60 -16.86 -39.59
C HIS A 1279 -49.37 -16.17 -38.46
N ALA A 1280 -48.73 -15.21 -37.77
CA ALA A 1280 -49.32 -14.23 -36.86
C ALA A 1280 -49.66 -12.92 -37.60
#